data_AF-A0A0S3UF12-F1
#
_entry.id   AF-A0A0S3UF12-F1
#
_cell.length_a   1.000
_cell.length_b   1.000
_cell.length_c   1.000
_cell.angle_alpha   90.00
_cell.angle_beta   90.00
_cell.angle_gamma   90.00
#
_symmetry.space_group_name_H-M   'P 1'
#
loop_
_entity.id
_entity.type
_entity.pdbx_description
1 polymer ?
#
loop_
_entity_poly.entity_id
_entity_poly.type
_entity_poly.pdbx_seq_one_letter_code
_entity_poly.pdbx_strand_id
1 'polypeptide(L)'
;MRSSPHFTSYVSAELAEQHPAELPRFKFAVNTQGCDKNWDFRRLSANFRDREGTLNDVQEHIKQGHAICAGLLNGRWRSKSNFAGSQWVLCEIDNAALERDDQGNILRDKEGKGIKIYQHQMTVAEAIAHPFVQKYCSLIYTTPSHTPEWNRFRFMFRLPELICDIETYEAIVQFLLKHLPHDPACKDGIRVFYGNTNAEFPLVNPATCLPQEWVHQAIIQAETTRQERAEQEKIFVLKRQQFRQLAHDEGWNLDQLIQQALNHIPPRTPGSGNYDECRQVLMALVNHYGTVEAEAIAQSWSPSIKGTTWNIAQKIQSFRRKGITIGTLFHIAGQYGFRFPKRKTEFDSREPDQEAYRAFVAEQEERSRLEQIQAEQQQYDRLKHCLKWFQQRFEKKGFGKSSERKAKTPPETIEYVPGKLPRLGDYDSPPKIAYKRAHLSQLLWEARMKGWQDILDTTPPGGGKSHSYASLSPHELGVQQVENEENDDRTLHRVWLLSRNHRNPTTEPAERNYEDLPVRNAGFVKETTRKTPLGANFLRWAKQGETIETEGNCHLTDLIHKAANKGLSTANQTATLNPFCAICRHKDYCKDSSGNGFGFRFERSQIFQFSTQVRASINSLPDPSDYLAYSGDVAILDEAFTQLQPVQSITATLSDFDTQWAELEANLPAAHTLLEPLRQALRPLVAGEVRQHYGYNDEELRTLIPKAPAQFNKVLEEIWQTLSVDFPALTEEPDQIQTKTETMEITRLKSRTHRQSQKLERLRLELTQLQEIEEELKQGQIDLFSQYQWSEIDRQAKLNRLAELPQMIEAIQIELEADQNQLEQSLQHRDLYRNFNRSQFRNAQDRLNTVLDCLPSQWLLPFLAVWNDSTAGAIRVSSFGGLTVTTYRDRHNAILNGIKTRIYLDATATPEVLSLYRQMPTRHILWIAQKQLRSQNLKVTWIQGLGLAGKDRSQSCDRRINALLDALRQQHPDIAVFDWQSKKQDTDADGHWFSDFTRGTNEFSDRSAIVAIGLPMPNAGALYDLWITLTNQSNLEHLPFCDFYQHQIDAEILQAVGRLRANRRTDESLSFFLIGDTEQSKNLSYQLPDSLSYTIRQARDITPEAATSTELAWTIVTEMMERWWSETGTLPTQKQIEGETGIRQDHISKLAQKFSGGWKQLKRIFQSLINPMRSWNIFEPVTEQEDWIEPFLVEMSDRTFSDITQNSSEATALQLNVLIEVIGWQTWQRIVVRTPSSIRLNLAIALFQDGFTTSFSSAFR
;
A
#
# COMPACT_ATOMS: atom_id res chain seq x y z
N MET A 1 23.18 -60.83 -2.10
CA MET A 1 23.26 -60.18 -0.77
C MET A 1 24.36 -59.12 -0.79
N ARG A 2 24.07 -57.87 -0.36
CA ARG A 2 24.94 -56.78 0.19
C ARG A 2 25.94 -56.06 -0.77
N SER A 3 26.36 -54.78 -0.65
CA SER A 3 25.91 -53.47 -0.07
C SER A 3 26.95 -52.36 -0.44
N SER A 4 26.61 -51.04 -0.38
CA SER A 4 27.21 -49.84 -1.07
C SER A 4 28.10 -48.85 -0.20
N PRO A 5 28.72 -47.75 -0.76
CA PRO A 5 29.93 -47.05 -0.22
C PRO A 5 29.76 -45.58 0.33
N HIS A 6 30.79 -45.01 1.01
CA HIS A 6 30.95 -43.58 1.42
C HIS A 6 32.42 -43.10 1.56
N PHE A 7 32.66 -41.78 1.45
CA PHE A 7 33.95 -41.03 1.35
C PHE A 7 33.91 -39.71 2.17
N THR A 8 35.01 -39.25 2.84
CA THR A 8 35.52 -37.83 2.97
C THR A 8 36.74 -37.68 3.95
N SER A 9 37.58 -36.64 3.77
CA SER A 9 39.01 -36.52 4.15
C SER A 9 39.43 -35.30 5.03
N TYR A 10 40.66 -35.40 5.59
CA TYR A 10 41.51 -34.61 6.53
C TYR A 10 41.85 -33.12 6.27
N VAL A 11 42.26 -32.36 7.33
CA VAL A 11 43.55 -31.58 7.51
C VAL A 11 43.83 -31.29 9.02
N SER A 12 45.12 -31.26 9.42
CA SER A 12 45.76 -31.13 10.75
C SER A 12 46.25 -29.70 11.14
N ALA A 13 46.74 -29.57 12.38
CA ALA A 13 47.06 -28.38 13.19
C ALA A 13 48.42 -27.66 12.96
N GLU A 14 48.50 -26.35 13.29
CA GLU A 14 49.44 -25.76 14.29
C GLU A 14 49.27 -24.23 14.51
N LEU A 15 49.68 -23.77 15.71
CA LEU A 15 49.92 -22.40 16.25
C LEU A 15 48.76 -21.52 16.77
N ALA A 16 48.65 -21.44 18.12
CA ALA A 16 48.59 -20.16 18.86
C ALA A 16 48.82 -20.39 20.37
N GLU A 17 49.93 -19.86 20.90
CA GLU A 17 50.06 -19.54 22.32
C GLU A 17 48.99 -18.50 22.69
N GLN A 18 48.13 -18.80 23.68
CA GLN A 18 47.25 -17.80 24.27
C GLN A 18 47.11 -18.04 25.78
N HIS A 19 47.29 -16.95 26.54
CA HIS A 19 47.00 -16.82 27.97
C HIS A 19 45.72 -17.56 28.39
N PRO A 20 45.63 -18.10 29.63
CA PRO A 20 44.39 -18.70 30.11
C PRO A 20 43.29 -17.62 30.08
N ALA A 21 42.37 -17.74 29.12
CA ALA A 21 41.29 -16.78 28.94
C ALA A 21 40.47 -16.73 30.25
N GLU A 22 40.40 -15.57 30.88
CA GLU A 22 39.51 -15.36 32.03
C GLU A 22 38.08 -15.72 31.63
N LEU A 23 37.41 -16.53 32.44
CA LEU A 23 36.01 -16.90 32.21
C LEU A 23 35.16 -15.62 32.15
N PRO A 24 34.26 -15.48 31.16
CA PRO A 24 33.50 -14.27 30.98
C PRO A 24 32.61 -13.98 32.19
N ARG A 25 32.79 -12.80 32.78
CA ARG A 25 32.01 -12.31 33.91
C ARG A 25 30.80 -11.51 33.43
N PHE A 26 29.69 -11.61 34.14
CA PHE A 26 28.45 -10.88 33.85
C PHE A 26 27.66 -10.60 35.13
N LYS A 27 26.74 -9.65 35.04
CA LYS A 27 25.89 -9.23 36.17
C LYS A 27 24.62 -10.05 36.23
N PHE A 28 24.26 -10.49 37.44
CA PHE A 28 23.03 -11.22 37.72
C PHE A 28 22.46 -10.86 39.10
N ALA A 29 21.16 -11.09 39.31
CA ALA A 29 20.48 -10.81 40.57
C ALA A 29 20.06 -12.11 41.28
N VAL A 30 20.41 -12.22 42.56
CA VAL A 30 20.14 -13.40 43.40
C VAL A 30 19.51 -13.01 44.74
N ASN A 31 18.58 -13.83 45.23
CA ASN A 31 18.01 -13.74 46.56
C ASN A 31 18.36 -15.02 47.34
N THR A 32 19.07 -14.85 48.47
CA THR A 32 19.60 -15.94 49.29
C THR A 32 18.78 -16.19 50.56
N GLN A 33 17.63 -15.54 50.72
CA GLN A 33 16.83 -15.56 51.96
C GLN A 33 15.88 -16.76 52.09
N GLY A 34 15.94 -17.70 51.14
CA GLY A 34 15.09 -18.88 51.06
C GLY A 34 15.71 -19.91 50.11
N CYS A 35 15.14 -21.10 50.09
CA CYS A 35 15.61 -22.20 49.26
C CYS A 35 14.46 -22.86 48.49
N ASP A 36 14.77 -23.31 47.27
CA ASP A 36 13.88 -24.03 46.38
C ASP A 36 12.53 -23.31 46.19
N LYS A 37 11.40 -23.94 46.54
CA LYS A 37 10.06 -23.35 46.45
C LYS A 37 9.52 -22.80 47.77
N ASN A 38 10.28 -22.82 48.86
CA ASN A 38 9.83 -22.39 50.18
C ASN A 38 10.14 -20.91 50.43
N TRP A 39 9.22 -20.03 50.04
CA TRP A 39 9.43 -18.58 50.07
C TRP A 39 8.27 -17.80 50.69
N ASP A 40 8.61 -16.84 51.56
CA ASP A 40 7.72 -15.72 51.87
C ASP A 40 7.70 -14.73 50.70
N PHE A 41 6.53 -14.43 50.16
CA PHE A 41 6.38 -13.60 48.96
C PHE A 41 6.96 -12.18 49.10
N ARG A 42 6.88 -11.58 50.30
CA ARG A 42 7.45 -10.24 50.55
C ARG A 42 8.98 -10.32 50.58
N ARG A 43 9.53 -11.33 51.26
CA ARG A 43 11.00 -11.55 51.31
C ARG A 43 11.59 -11.92 49.95
N LEU A 44 10.87 -12.72 49.16
CA LEU A 44 11.26 -13.07 47.80
C LEU A 44 11.36 -11.82 46.93
N SER A 45 10.40 -10.90 47.04
CA SER A 45 10.34 -9.71 46.19
C SER A 45 11.25 -8.56 46.65
N ALA A 46 11.68 -8.51 47.91
CA ALA A 46 12.44 -7.38 48.45
C ALA A 46 13.96 -7.55 48.47
N ASN A 47 14.48 -8.79 48.45
CA ASN A 47 15.87 -9.07 48.83
C ASN A 47 16.78 -9.58 47.69
N PHE A 48 16.46 -9.26 46.44
CA PHE A 48 17.40 -9.51 45.34
C PHE A 48 18.61 -8.60 45.46
N ARG A 49 19.80 -9.18 45.36
CA ARG A 49 21.08 -8.47 45.35
C ARG A 49 21.77 -8.73 44.02
N ASP A 50 22.17 -7.64 43.37
CA ASP A 50 22.92 -7.70 42.13
C ASP A 50 24.37 -8.10 42.45
N ARG A 51 24.91 -9.01 41.66
CA ARG A 51 26.25 -9.59 41.78
C ARG A 51 26.90 -9.61 40.40
N GLU A 52 28.21 -9.69 40.37
CA GLU A 52 28.99 -9.86 39.15
C GLU A 52 29.92 -11.07 39.31
N GLY A 53 29.74 -12.05 38.45
CA GLY A 53 30.43 -13.33 38.54
C GLY A 53 30.42 -14.10 37.24
N THR A 54 30.90 -15.33 37.31
CA THR A 54 30.99 -16.29 36.23
C THR A 54 29.78 -17.21 36.22
N LEU A 55 29.71 -18.08 35.20
CA LEU A 55 28.69 -19.12 35.12
C LEU A 55 28.72 -20.08 36.33
N ASN A 56 29.91 -20.35 36.87
CA ASN A 56 30.08 -21.21 38.04
C ASN A 56 29.43 -20.62 39.29
N ASP A 57 29.53 -19.30 39.49
CA ASP A 57 28.90 -18.60 40.61
C ASP A 57 27.37 -18.71 40.56
N VAL A 58 26.80 -18.66 39.34
CA VAL A 58 25.37 -18.89 39.11
C VAL A 58 24.98 -20.33 39.43
N GLN A 59 25.77 -21.32 39.00
CA GLN A 59 25.50 -22.73 39.30
C GLN A 59 25.54 -23.02 40.80
N GLU A 60 26.48 -22.41 41.53
CA GLU A 60 26.58 -22.54 42.98
C GLU A 60 25.32 -22.00 43.67
N HIS A 61 24.85 -20.81 43.28
CA HIS A 61 23.61 -20.25 43.82
C HIS A 61 22.37 -21.11 43.49
N ILE A 62 22.30 -21.68 42.28
CA ILE A 62 21.22 -22.61 41.91
C ILE A 62 21.26 -23.86 42.81
N LYS A 63 22.44 -24.47 43.03
CA LYS A 63 22.63 -25.64 43.91
C LYS A 63 22.39 -25.34 45.39
N GLN A 64 22.51 -24.09 45.81
CA GLN A 64 22.13 -23.66 47.16
C GLN A 64 20.61 -23.39 47.27
N GLY A 65 19.85 -23.58 46.20
CA GLY A 65 18.40 -23.36 46.17
C GLY A 65 18.00 -21.88 46.07
N HIS A 66 18.94 -20.97 45.86
CA HIS A 66 18.66 -19.53 45.83
C HIS A 66 17.80 -19.14 44.61
N ALA A 67 16.96 -18.12 44.76
CA ALA A 67 16.16 -17.60 43.65
C ALA A 67 16.98 -16.58 42.83
N ILE A 68 16.85 -16.63 41.51
CA ILE A 68 17.46 -15.67 40.58
C ILE A 68 16.38 -14.85 39.86
N CYS A 69 16.74 -13.64 39.42
CA CYS A 69 15.83 -12.74 38.71
C CYS A 69 16.36 -12.42 37.30
N ALA A 70 15.45 -12.38 36.33
CA ALA A 70 15.75 -11.99 34.95
C ALA A 70 16.41 -10.61 34.84
N GLY A 71 15.98 -9.65 35.65
CA GLY A 71 16.53 -8.30 35.71
C GLY A 71 17.31 -8.02 37.00
N LEU A 72 18.31 -7.16 36.88
CA LEU A 72 18.98 -6.46 37.98
C LEU A 72 18.02 -5.44 38.61
N LEU A 73 18.07 -5.31 39.94
CA LEU A 73 17.09 -4.53 40.70
C LEU A 73 17.71 -3.46 41.60
N ASN A 74 19.03 -3.33 41.62
CA ASN A 74 19.80 -2.42 42.49
C ASN A 74 19.40 -2.52 43.97
N GLY A 75 19.09 -3.73 44.45
CA GLY A 75 18.65 -3.97 45.83
C GLY A 75 17.27 -3.40 46.18
N ARG A 76 16.47 -3.00 45.18
CA ARG A 76 15.11 -2.47 45.34
C ARG A 76 14.07 -3.57 45.21
N TRP A 77 12.84 -3.23 45.60
CA TRP A 77 11.69 -4.11 45.45
C TRP A 77 11.49 -4.54 43.98
N ARG A 78 11.22 -5.82 43.75
CA ARG A 78 10.97 -6.39 42.43
C ARG A 78 9.73 -5.76 41.78
N SER A 79 9.96 -4.83 40.87
CA SER A 79 8.96 -4.21 40.01
C SER A 79 9.62 -3.76 38.70
N LYS A 80 8.86 -3.71 37.60
CA LYS A 80 9.36 -3.26 36.29
C LYS A 80 10.00 -1.86 36.36
N SER A 81 9.46 -0.98 37.20
CA SER A 81 9.99 0.36 37.44
C SER A 81 11.36 0.40 38.12
N ASN A 82 11.80 -0.71 38.71
CA ASN A 82 13.09 -0.85 39.38
C ASN A 82 14.06 -1.72 38.56
N PHE A 83 13.71 -2.06 37.32
CA PHE A 83 14.62 -2.75 36.40
C PHE A 83 15.83 -1.86 36.13
N ALA A 84 16.99 -2.31 36.59
CA ALA A 84 18.26 -1.59 36.43
C ALA A 84 19.04 -2.06 35.20
N GLY A 85 18.73 -3.26 34.71
CA GLY A 85 19.29 -3.82 33.48
C GLY A 85 19.32 -5.35 33.51
N SER A 86 19.83 -5.97 32.45
CA SER A 86 20.05 -7.42 32.41
C SER A 86 21.18 -7.77 31.45
N GLN A 87 22.00 -8.76 31.81
CA GLN A 87 23.05 -9.34 30.95
C GLN A 87 22.77 -10.82 30.62
N TRP A 88 21.55 -11.29 30.89
CA TRP A 88 21.15 -12.67 30.63
C TRP A 88 19.66 -12.80 30.32
N VAL A 89 19.31 -13.82 29.54
CA VAL A 89 17.93 -14.21 29.28
C VAL A 89 17.70 -15.59 29.88
N LEU A 90 16.63 -15.71 30.67
CA LEU A 90 16.22 -16.94 31.31
C LEU A 90 14.88 -17.39 30.73
N CYS A 91 14.80 -18.66 30.34
CA CYS A 91 13.58 -19.27 29.80
C CYS A 91 13.32 -20.60 30.49
N GLU A 92 12.06 -20.99 30.63
CA GLU A 92 11.70 -22.27 31.26
C GLU A 92 10.83 -23.14 30.35
N ILE A 93 11.12 -24.44 30.38
CA ILE A 93 10.35 -25.51 29.75
C ILE A 93 9.68 -26.29 30.87
N ASP A 94 8.35 -26.25 30.87
CA ASP A 94 7.51 -26.85 31.90
C ASP A 94 6.83 -28.15 31.42
N ASN A 95 6.84 -28.42 30.10
CA ASN A 95 6.13 -29.51 29.45
C ASN A 95 4.68 -29.66 29.95
N ALA A 96 3.96 -28.55 30.12
CA ALA A 96 2.65 -28.53 30.75
C ALA A 96 1.67 -27.58 30.04
N ALA A 97 0.40 -27.99 29.96
CA ALA A 97 -0.73 -27.14 29.59
C ALA A 97 -1.74 -27.07 30.74
N LEU A 98 -2.62 -26.08 30.69
CA LEU A 98 -3.81 -26.05 31.56
C LEU A 98 -4.93 -26.86 30.92
N GLU A 99 -5.54 -27.74 31.70
CA GLU A 99 -6.72 -28.50 31.29
C GLU A 99 -7.90 -27.55 31.07
N ARG A 100 -8.68 -27.78 30.01
CA ARG A 100 -9.82 -26.95 29.62
C ARG A 100 -11.06 -27.81 29.39
N ASP A 101 -12.23 -27.24 29.66
CA ASP A 101 -13.52 -27.85 29.30
C ASP A 101 -13.86 -27.64 27.81
N ASP A 102 -14.98 -28.22 27.36
CA ASP A 102 -15.47 -28.15 25.97
C ASP A 102 -15.81 -26.71 25.51
N GLN A 103 -15.90 -25.76 26.45
CA GLN A 103 -16.15 -24.34 26.18
C GLN A 103 -14.85 -23.52 26.22
N GLY A 104 -13.71 -24.16 26.44
CA GLY A 104 -12.38 -23.55 26.47
C GLY A 104 -12.02 -22.91 27.82
N ASN A 105 -12.82 -23.08 28.89
CA ASN A 105 -12.52 -22.54 30.21
C ASN A 105 -11.51 -23.42 30.94
N ILE A 106 -10.61 -22.80 31.72
CA ILE A 106 -9.60 -23.52 32.52
C ILE A 106 -10.28 -24.29 33.65
N LEU A 107 -10.09 -25.61 33.68
CA LEU A 107 -10.49 -26.43 34.80
C LEU A 107 -9.59 -26.13 36.00
N ARG A 108 -10.23 -25.88 37.15
CA ARG A 108 -9.56 -25.52 38.39
C ARG A 108 -9.78 -26.61 39.43
N ASP A 109 -8.75 -26.87 40.22
CA ASP A 109 -8.82 -27.78 41.36
C ASP A 109 -9.63 -27.17 42.52
N LYS A 110 -9.75 -27.94 43.61
CA LYS A 110 -10.51 -27.56 44.82
C LYS A 110 -9.94 -26.30 45.52
N GLU A 111 -8.73 -25.88 45.18
CA GLU A 111 -8.07 -24.67 45.71
C GLU A 111 -8.16 -23.49 44.73
N GLY A 112 -8.77 -23.69 43.57
CA GLY A 112 -8.92 -22.68 42.51
C GLY A 112 -7.71 -22.56 41.59
N LYS A 113 -6.71 -23.45 41.67
CA LYS A 113 -5.55 -23.47 40.76
C LYS A 113 -5.89 -24.25 39.50
N GLY A 114 -5.38 -23.81 38.35
CA GLY A 114 -5.59 -24.52 37.09
C GLY A 114 -4.94 -25.91 37.11
N ILE A 115 -5.66 -26.93 36.68
CA ILE A 115 -5.15 -28.30 36.61
C ILE A 115 -4.13 -28.37 35.47
N LYS A 116 -2.90 -28.83 35.76
CA LYS A 116 -1.84 -28.98 34.76
C LYS A 116 -1.86 -30.39 34.16
N ILE A 117 -1.92 -30.48 32.84
CA ILE A 117 -1.74 -31.71 32.07
C ILE A 117 -0.40 -31.69 31.36
N TYR A 118 0.17 -32.86 31.07
CA TYR A 118 1.40 -32.96 30.32
C TYR A 118 1.18 -32.50 28.88
N GLN A 119 1.97 -31.53 28.44
CA GLN A 119 2.03 -31.12 27.04
C GLN A 119 3.49 -31.10 26.64
N HIS A 120 3.88 -32.00 25.76
CA HIS A 120 5.24 -32.09 25.28
C HIS A 120 5.63 -30.79 24.55
N GLN A 121 6.66 -30.12 25.06
CA GLN A 121 7.34 -28.97 24.48
C GLN A 121 8.75 -29.37 24.04
N MET A 122 9.56 -29.87 24.99
CA MET A 122 10.94 -30.31 24.75
C MET A 122 11.47 -31.12 25.93
N THR A 123 12.18 -32.22 25.68
CA THR A 123 12.94 -32.99 26.69
C THR A 123 14.37 -32.47 26.84
N VAL A 124 15.06 -32.85 27.92
CA VAL A 124 16.48 -32.47 28.12
C VAL A 124 17.38 -32.97 26.97
N ALA A 125 17.14 -34.19 26.47
CA ALA A 125 17.92 -34.76 25.37
C ALA A 125 17.71 -33.99 24.05
N GLU A 126 16.46 -33.63 23.73
CA GLU A 126 16.13 -32.82 22.56
C GLU A 126 16.72 -31.41 22.67
N ALA A 127 16.71 -30.82 23.87
CA ALA A 127 17.31 -29.52 24.12
C ALA A 127 18.82 -29.51 23.84
N ILE A 128 19.56 -30.54 24.28
CA ILE A 128 21.00 -30.66 24.02
C ILE A 128 21.31 -30.90 22.54
N ALA A 129 20.43 -31.60 21.83
CA ALA A 129 20.57 -31.84 20.39
C ALA A 129 20.16 -30.62 19.52
N HIS A 130 19.47 -29.62 20.09
CA HIS A 130 18.91 -28.53 19.32
C HIS A 130 20.02 -27.58 18.77
N PRO A 131 20.12 -27.34 17.44
CA PRO A 131 21.21 -26.57 16.84
C PRO A 131 21.37 -25.15 17.41
N PHE A 132 20.26 -24.48 17.70
CA PHE A 132 20.28 -23.14 18.29
C PHE A 132 20.80 -23.16 19.75
N VAL A 133 20.44 -24.21 20.51
CA VAL A 133 20.87 -24.35 21.91
C VAL A 133 22.37 -24.66 21.96
N GLN A 134 22.86 -25.55 21.09
CA GLN A 134 24.29 -25.84 20.98
C GLN A 134 25.13 -24.60 20.67
N LYS A 135 24.59 -23.72 19.81
CA LYS A 135 25.32 -22.54 19.34
C LYS A 135 25.29 -21.37 20.33
N TYR A 136 24.18 -21.14 21.05
CA TYR A 136 23.99 -19.90 21.80
C TYR A 136 23.62 -20.08 23.28
N CYS A 137 23.22 -21.27 23.73
CA CYS A 137 22.84 -21.48 25.12
C CYS A 137 24.08 -21.58 26.02
N SER A 138 24.00 -20.93 27.19
CA SER A 138 25.10 -20.87 28.15
C SER A 138 24.91 -21.88 29.29
N LEU A 139 23.68 -22.12 29.74
CA LEU A 139 23.38 -23.07 30.82
C LEU A 139 22.02 -23.73 30.63
N ILE A 140 21.93 -25.03 30.93
CA ILE A 140 20.68 -25.73 31.19
C ILE A 140 20.69 -26.25 32.63
N TYR A 141 19.61 -26.07 33.38
CA TYR A 141 19.45 -26.70 34.69
C TYR A 141 18.04 -27.18 34.99
N THR A 142 17.92 -28.25 35.78
CA THR A 142 16.61 -28.84 36.15
C THR A 142 15.93 -28.09 37.28
N THR A 143 14.60 -27.92 37.17
CA THR A 143 13.79 -27.23 38.20
C THR A 143 13.52 -28.15 39.41
N PRO A 144 13.09 -27.62 40.58
CA PRO A 144 12.73 -28.45 41.74
C PRO A 144 11.55 -29.42 41.53
N SER A 145 10.83 -29.29 40.42
CA SER A 145 9.69 -30.17 40.09
C SER A 145 9.93 -30.98 38.82
N HIS A 146 11.20 -31.11 38.42
CA HIS A 146 11.63 -32.02 37.37
C HIS A 146 11.50 -33.48 37.82
N THR A 147 10.98 -34.34 36.96
CA THR A 147 11.11 -35.81 37.08
C THR A 147 11.53 -36.38 35.73
N PRO A 148 12.08 -37.61 35.68
CA PRO A 148 12.43 -38.26 34.41
C PRO A 148 11.25 -38.36 33.43
N GLU A 149 10.03 -38.56 33.94
CA GLU A 149 8.79 -38.66 33.17
C GLU A 149 8.23 -37.27 32.79
N TRP A 150 8.47 -36.25 33.62
CA TRP A 150 8.02 -34.88 33.38
C TRP A 150 9.20 -33.91 33.41
N ASN A 151 9.86 -33.79 32.25
CA ASN A 151 11.02 -32.94 32.08
C ASN A 151 10.67 -31.48 32.34
N ARG A 152 11.23 -30.87 33.40
CA ARG A 152 11.10 -29.42 33.66
C ARG A 152 12.45 -28.79 33.90
N PHE A 153 12.88 -27.90 33.02
CA PHE A 153 14.23 -27.35 33.04
C PHE A 153 14.24 -25.92 32.50
N ARG A 154 15.36 -25.22 32.69
CA ARG A 154 15.53 -23.82 32.30
C ARG A 154 16.77 -23.62 31.46
N PHE A 155 16.67 -22.70 30.52
CA PHE A 155 17.77 -22.21 29.71
C PHE A 155 18.27 -20.87 30.24
N MET A 156 19.59 -20.66 30.14
CA MET A 156 20.23 -19.37 30.33
C MET A 156 21.01 -19.00 29.06
N PHE A 157 20.81 -17.79 28.58
CA PHE A 157 21.53 -17.22 27.45
C PHE A 157 22.22 -15.93 27.89
N ARG A 158 23.54 -15.83 27.71
CA ARG A 158 24.28 -14.60 28.01
C ARG A 158 24.07 -13.55 26.93
N LEU A 159 23.89 -12.29 27.32
CA LEU A 159 23.82 -11.15 26.41
C LEU A 159 25.20 -10.53 26.20
N PRO A 160 25.49 -9.98 25.01
CA PRO A 160 26.81 -9.43 24.70
C PRO A 160 27.07 -8.11 25.43
N GLU A 161 26.02 -7.41 25.84
CA GLU A 161 26.08 -6.15 26.59
C GLU A 161 24.99 -6.07 27.67
N LEU A 162 25.11 -5.08 28.56
CA LEU A 162 24.12 -4.80 29.59
C LEU A 162 22.92 -4.05 29.00
N ILE A 163 21.77 -4.69 28.99
CA ILE A 163 20.52 -4.09 28.50
C ILE A 163 19.83 -3.38 29.64
N CYS A 164 19.92 -2.05 29.68
CA CYS A 164 19.31 -1.22 30.72
C CYS A 164 17.82 -0.92 30.47
N ASP A 165 17.35 -1.10 29.23
CA ASP A 165 15.98 -0.84 28.86
C ASP A 165 15.13 -2.12 28.92
N ILE A 166 14.07 -2.10 29.74
CA ILE A 166 13.20 -3.25 29.94
C ILE A 166 12.43 -3.62 28.66
N GLU A 167 12.07 -2.65 27.82
CA GLU A 167 11.31 -2.93 26.59
C GLU A 167 12.19 -3.60 25.54
N THR A 168 13.43 -3.13 25.39
CA THR A 168 14.47 -3.81 24.61
C THR A 168 14.72 -5.23 25.14
N TYR A 169 14.81 -5.42 26.46
CA TYR A 169 14.96 -6.74 27.06
C TYR A 169 13.79 -7.68 26.70
N GLU A 170 12.55 -7.21 26.87
CA GLU A 170 11.36 -8.00 26.56
C GLU A 170 11.25 -8.33 25.07
N ALA A 171 11.75 -7.46 24.18
CA ALA A 171 11.86 -7.75 22.74
C ALA A 171 12.91 -8.84 22.45
N ILE A 172 14.08 -8.83 23.12
CA ILE A 172 15.08 -9.91 23.00
C ILE A 172 14.48 -11.25 23.45
N VAL A 173 13.72 -11.25 24.56
CA VAL A 173 13.00 -12.45 25.02
C VAL A 173 12.04 -12.93 23.94
N GLN A 174 11.27 -12.04 23.31
CA GLN A 174 10.36 -12.43 22.22
C GLN A 174 11.07 -13.03 21.01
N PHE A 175 12.24 -12.52 20.62
CA PHE A 175 13.03 -13.12 19.54
C PHE A 175 13.50 -14.52 19.91
N LEU A 176 13.99 -14.69 21.13
CA LEU A 176 14.44 -15.99 21.62
C LEU A 176 13.30 -17.01 21.66
N LEU A 177 12.09 -16.57 22.03
CA LEU A 177 10.89 -17.40 22.04
C LEU A 177 10.43 -17.83 20.62
N LYS A 178 10.88 -17.20 19.53
CA LYS A 178 10.62 -17.70 18.16
C LYS A 178 11.44 -18.95 17.82
N HIS A 179 12.55 -19.18 18.53
CA HIS A 179 13.47 -20.29 18.27
C HIS A 179 13.31 -21.47 19.23
N LEU A 180 12.48 -21.33 20.28
CA LEU A 180 12.25 -22.36 21.30
C LEU A 180 10.74 -22.50 21.59
N PRO A 181 10.25 -23.73 21.85
CA PRO A 181 8.87 -23.94 22.27
C PRO A 181 8.66 -23.26 23.63
N HIS A 182 7.55 -22.53 23.81
CA HIS A 182 7.37 -21.72 25.03
C HIS A 182 5.92 -21.55 25.48
N ASP A 183 5.79 -21.24 26.77
CA ASP A 183 4.58 -20.68 27.40
C ASP A 183 4.46 -19.17 27.07
N PRO A 184 3.32 -18.69 26.51
CA PRO A 184 3.07 -17.27 26.19
C PRO A 184 3.38 -16.26 27.31
N ALA A 185 3.41 -16.71 28.57
CA ALA A 185 3.71 -15.89 29.73
C ALA A 185 5.22 -15.54 29.91
N CYS A 186 6.13 -16.07 29.09
CA CYS A 186 7.59 -15.92 29.26
C CYS A 186 8.19 -14.52 29.03
N LYS A 187 7.40 -13.48 28.78
CA LYS A 187 7.88 -12.15 28.34
C LYS A 187 8.24 -11.16 29.47
N ASP A 188 8.20 -11.54 30.74
CA ASP A 188 8.34 -10.59 31.87
C ASP A 188 9.81 -10.33 32.26
N GLY A 189 10.28 -9.09 32.10
CA GLY A 189 11.65 -8.66 32.42
C GLY A 189 12.06 -8.76 33.90
N ILE A 190 11.11 -9.02 34.80
CA ILE A 190 11.34 -9.22 36.24
C ILE A 190 10.89 -10.59 36.74
N ARG A 191 10.86 -11.60 35.85
CA ARG A 191 10.52 -12.98 36.21
C ARG A 191 11.54 -13.57 37.16
N VAL A 192 11.04 -14.33 38.13
CA VAL A 192 11.83 -15.02 39.15
C VAL A 192 11.93 -16.48 38.80
N PHE A 193 13.13 -17.05 38.94
CA PHE A 193 13.40 -18.45 38.72
C PHE A 193 14.02 -19.05 39.98
N TYR A 194 13.42 -20.11 40.49
CA TYR A 194 13.86 -20.75 41.74
C TYR A 194 15.07 -21.66 41.52
N GLY A 195 16.08 -21.59 42.37
CA GLY A 195 17.14 -22.60 42.43
C GLY A 195 16.59 -23.98 42.79
N ASN A 196 17.46 -24.99 42.69
CA ASN A 196 17.14 -26.37 43.02
C ASN A 196 18.37 -27.00 43.70
N THR A 197 18.22 -27.38 44.96
CA THR A 197 19.27 -28.07 45.72
C THR A 197 19.73 -29.39 45.08
N ASN A 198 18.86 -30.04 44.31
CA ASN A 198 19.16 -31.23 43.52
C ASN A 198 19.27 -30.91 42.01
N ALA A 199 19.71 -29.70 41.64
CA ALA A 199 19.85 -29.31 40.23
C ALA A 199 20.89 -30.17 39.50
N GLU A 200 20.45 -30.75 38.38
CA GLU A 200 21.34 -31.26 37.34
C GLU A 200 21.62 -30.15 36.33
N PHE A 201 22.82 -30.17 35.75
CA PHE A 201 23.26 -29.17 34.76
C PHE A 201 23.65 -29.85 33.44
N PRO A 202 22.67 -30.21 32.59
CA PRO A 202 22.93 -31.00 31.39
C PRO A 202 23.79 -30.28 30.33
N LEU A 203 23.87 -28.94 30.39
CA LEU A 203 24.70 -28.13 29.49
C LEU A 203 25.32 -26.98 30.28
N VAL A 204 26.64 -26.79 30.16
CA VAL A 204 27.39 -25.64 30.69
C VAL A 204 28.36 -25.19 29.59
N ASN A 205 28.13 -24.02 29.02
CA ASN A 205 28.96 -23.48 27.94
C ASN A 205 29.29 -22.00 28.20
N PRO A 206 30.42 -21.70 28.87
CA PRO A 206 30.75 -20.33 29.26
C PRO A 206 31.15 -19.44 28.06
N ALA A 207 31.55 -20.03 26.93
CA ALA A 207 32.01 -19.28 25.76
C ALA A 207 30.87 -18.70 24.91
N THR A 208 29.63 -19.17 25.08
CA THR A 208 28.50 -18.73 24.26
C THR A 208 27.94 -17.38 24.68
N CYS A 209 27.34 -16.70 23.70
CA CYS A 209 26.68 -15.42 23.86
C CYS A 209 25.66 -15.25 22.73
N LEU A 210 24.55 -14.56 22.99
CA LEU A 210 23.64 -14.17 21.92
C LEU A 210 24.31 -13.15 20.97
N PRO A 211 23.97 -13.15 19.68
CA PRO A 211 24.56 -12.21 18.72
C PRO A 211 24.25 -10.75 19.04
N GLN A 212 25.22 -9.85 18.85
CA GLN A 212 25.02 -8.39 18.99
C GLN A 212 23.87 -7.87 18.11
N GLU A 213 23.70 -8.45 16.91
CA GLU A 213 22.64 -8.09 15.97
C GLU A 213 21.22 -8.23 16.56
N TRP A 214 21.00 -9.20 17.46
CA TRP A 214 19.70 -9.38 18.10
C TRP A 214 19.38 -8.25 19.07
N VAL A 215 20.40 -7.67 19.69
CA VAL A 215 20.23 -6.50 20.56
C VAL A 215 19.84 -5.29 19.72
N HIS A 216 20.51 -5.06 18.58
CA HIS A 216 20.16 -3.97 17.67
C HIS A 216 18.73 -4.08 17.14
N GLN A 217 18.31 -5.27 16.71
CA GLN A 217 16.94 -5.51 16.25
C GLN A 217 15.91 -5.28 17.36
N ALA A 218 16.24 -5.62 18.60
CA ALA A 218 15.35 -5.45 19.73
C ALA A 218 15.19 -3.98 20.14
N ILE A 219 16.25 -3.18 20.01
CA ILE A 219 16.22 -1.72 20.20
C ILE A 219 15.24 -1.10 19.19
N ILE A 220 15.37 -1.45 17.91
CA ILE A 220 14.50 -0.95 16.84
C ILE A 220 13.03 -1.32 17.10
N GLN A 221 12.76 -2.56 17.51
CA GLN A 221 11.40 -2.99 17.83
C GLN A 221 10.83 -2.25 19.06
N ALA A 222 11.64 -2.03 20.10
CA ALA A 222 11.23 -1.30 21.29
C ALA A 222 10.90 0.17 20.95
N GLU A 223 11.72 0.82 20.13
CA GLU A 223 11.47 2.20 19.64
C GLU A 223 10.19 2.30 18.81
N THR A 224 9.96 1.35 17.90
CA THR A 224 8.75 1.30 17.09
C THR A 224 7.51 1.15 17.98
N THR A 225 7.55 0.24 18.95
CA THR A 225 6.45 0.02 19.90
C THR A 225 6.15 1.27 20.75
N ARG A 226 7.17 2.06 21.11
CA ARG A 226 6.98 3.35 21.81
C ARG A 226 6.27 4.38 20.96
N GLN A 227 6.63 4.48 19.67
CA GLN A 227 6.00 5.40 18.73
C GLN A 227 4.50 5.07 18.56
N GLU A 228 4.18 3.79 18.36
CA GLU A 228 2.79 3.32 18.25
C GLU A 228 1.97 3.61 19.53
N ARG A 229 2.54 3.38 20.72
CA ARG A 229 1.87 3.69 21.99
C ARG A 229 1.64 5.20 22.18
N ALA A 230 2.62 6.03 21.81
CA ALA A 230 2.49 7.48 21.89
C ALA A 230 1.39 8.00 20.94
N GLU A 231 1.23 7.38 19.77
CA GLU A 231 0.16 7.69 18.83
C GLU A 231 -1.21 7.24 19.35
N GLN A 232 -1.31 6.03 19.91
CA GLN A 232 -2.54 5.57 20.57
C GLN A 232 -2.92 6.44 21.78
N GLU A 233 -1.96 6.93 22.55
CA GLU A 233 -2.20 7.86 23.65
C GLU A 233 -2.72 9.20 23.16
N LYS A 234 -2.19 9.75 22.05
CA LYS A 234 -2.75 10.94 21.38
C LYS A 234 -4.19 10.72 20.93
N ILE A 235 -4.49 9.58 20.31
CA ILE A 235 -5.86 9.21 19.91
C ILE A 235 -6.78 9.11 21.13
N PHE A 236 -6.30 8.53 22.23
CA PHE A 236 -7.07 8.41 23.48
C PHE A 236 -7.32 9.78 24.13
N VAL A 237 -6.35 10.69 24.13
CA VAL A 237 -6.49 12.07 24.60
C VAL A 237 -7.50 12.84 23.74
N LEU A 238 -7.47 12.68 22.42
CA LEU A 238 -8.44 13.29 21.50
C LEU A 238 -9.87 12.77 21.74
N LYS A 239 -10.03 11.44 21.88
CA LYS A 239 -11.33 10.83 22.23
C LYS A 239 -11.82 11.32 23.60
N ARG A 240 -10.92 11.52 24.56
CA ARG A 240 -11.23 12.06 25.89
C ARG A 240 -11.69 13.52 25.84
N GLN A 241 -11.08 14.34 24.99
CA GLN A 241 -11.50 15.73 24.77
C GLN A 241 -12.87 15.76 24.10
N GLN A 242 -13.06 14.97 23.04
CA GLN A 242 -14.36 14.82 22.36
C GLN A 242 -15.47 14.35 23.30
N PHE A 243 -15.18 13.38 24.19
CA PHE A 243 -16.17 12.88 25.14
C PHE A 243 -16.53 13.91 26.23
N ARG A 244 -15.55 14.68 26.73
CA ARG A 244 -15.82 15.77 27.68
C ARG A 244 -16.69 16.86 27.07
N GLN A 245 -16.40 17.21 25.82
CA GLN A 245 -17.16 18.19 25.07
C GLN A 245 -18.59 17.70 24.83
N LEU A 246 -18.76 16.44 24.40
CA LEU A 246 -20.07 15.80 24.23
C LEU A 246 -20.90 15.77 25.53
N ALA A 247 -20.29 15.40 26.66
CA ALA A 247 -20.99 15.33 27.94
C ALA A 247 -21.43 16.72 28.44
N HIS A 248 -20.64 17.75 28.15
CA HIS A 248 -20.98 19.15 28.42
C HIS A 248 -22.12 19.63 27.51
N ASP A 249 -22.02 19.37 26.21
CA ASP A 249 -22.95 19.86 25.18
C ASP A 249 -24.34 19.22 25.30
N GLU A 250 -24.43 17.96 25.74
CA GLU A 250 -25.69 17.23 25.93
C GLU A 250 -26.28 17.36 27.35
N GLY A 251 -25.63 18.12 28.24
CA GLY A 251 -26.10 18.35 29.62
C GLY A 251 -26.17 17.07 30.48
N TRP A 252 -25.32 16.08 30.20
CA TRP A 252 -25.37 14.78 30.88
C TRP A 252 -24.92 14.92 32.33
N ASN A 253 -25.79 14.51 33.27
CA ASN A 253 -25.41 14.38 34.67
C ASN A 253 -24.52 13.13 34.84
N LEU A 254 -23.21 13.36 34.94
CA LEU A 254 -22.20 12.31 34.99
C LEU A 254 -22.39 11.37 36.19
N ASP A 255 -22.79 11.88 37.35
CA ASP A 255 -23.01 11.07 38.55
C ASP A 255 -24.19 10.12 38.38
N GLN A 256 -25.26 10.59 37.74
CA GLN A 256 -26.42 9.77 37.45
C GLN A 256 -26.08 8.64 36.46
N LEU A 257 -25.25 8.93 35.45
CA LEU A 257 -24.77 7.93 34.50
C LEU A 257 -23.88 6.89 35.18
N ILE A 258 -23.00 7.32 36.09
CA ILE A 258 -22.13 6.41 36.84
C ILE A 258 -22.97 5.45 37.69
N GLN A 259 -24.00 5.95 38.38
CA GLN A 259 -24.91 5.10 39.16
C GLN A 259 -25.68 4.11 38.28
N GLN A 260 -26.19 4.56 37.11
CA GLN A 260 -26.84 3.67 36.15
C GLN A 260 -25.87 2.60 35.65
N ALA A 261 -24.64 2.96 35.31
CA ALA A 261 -23.63 2.03 34.84
C ALA A 261 -23.24 1.01 35.93
N LEU A 262 -23.10 1.43 37.19
CA LEU A 262 -22.85 0.53 38.32
C LEU A 262 -23.97 -0.50 38.52
N ASN A 263 -25.24 -0.14 38.29
CA ASN A 263 -26.37 -1.08 38.38
C ASN A 263 -26.31 -2.22 37.35
N HIS A 264 -25.63 -2.01 36.22
CA HIS A 264 -25.42 -3.06 35.22
C HIS A 264 -24.26 -3.98 35.58
N ILE A 265 -23.28 -3.53 36.35
CA ILE A 265 -22.11 -4.34 36.70
C ILE A 265 -22.44 -5.20 37.94
N PRO A 266 -22.37 -6.54 37.85
CA PRO A 266 -22.68 -7.40 38.99
C PRO A 266 -21.70 -7.18 40.14
N PRO A 267 -22.17 -7.14 41.40
CA PRO A 267 -21.28 -6.96 42.56
C PRO A 267 -20.38 -8.19 42.75
N ARG A 268 -19.25 -7.99 43.44
CA ARG A 268 -18.34 -9.09 43.73
C ARG A 268 -18.97 -10.04 44.75
N THR A 269 -19.08 -11.32 44.40
CA THR A 269 -19.48 -12.42 45.30
C THR A 269 -18.51 -13.61 45.18
N PRO A 270 -18.25 -14.42 46.22
CA PRO A 270 -17.32 -15.54 46.13
C PRO A 270 -17.68 -16.47 44.95
N GLY A 271 -16.73 -16.78 44.07
CA GLY A 271 -16.96 -17.63 42.88
C GLY A 271 -17.41 -16.90 41.60
N SER A 272 -17.75 -15.60 41.66
CA SER A 272 -18.26 -14.83 40.51
C SER A 272 -17.29 -14.61 39.33
N GLY A 273 -15.99 -14.87 39.50
CA GLY A 273 -14.99 -14.63 38.44
C GLY A 273 -14.71 -13.16 38.11
N ASN A 274 -15.51 -12.19 38.55
CA ASN A 274 -15.43 -10.76 38.17
C ASN A 274 -14.48 -9.91 39.03
N TYR A 275 -13.49 -10.52 39.69
CA TYR A 275 -12.63 -9.82 40.66
C TYR A 275 -11.87 -8.63 40.04
N ASP A 276 -11.27 -8.83 38.87
CA ASP A 276 -10.47 -7.80 38.21
C ASP A 276 -11.33 -6.68 37.65
N GLU A 277 -12.51 -6.99 37.10
CA GLU A 277 -13.49 -6.00 36.64
C GLU A 277 -13.94 -5.11 37.80
N CYS A 278 -14.37 -5.72 38.92
CA CYS A 278 -14.79 -4.96 40.09
C CYS A 278 -13.65 -4.11 40.66
N ARG A 279 -12.40 -4.60 40.59
CA ARG A 279 -11.23 -3.86 41.06
C ARG A 279 -10.96 -2.63 40.18
N GLN A 280 -11.10 -2.76 38.86
CA GLN A 280 -10.94 -1.64 37.92
C GLN A 280 -12.04 -0.59 38.10
N VAL A 281 -13.29 -1.02 38.31
CA VAL A 281 -14.40 -0.12 38.66
C VAL A 281 -14.10 0.65 39.94
N LEU A 282 -13.59 -0.03 40.97
CA LEU A 282 -13.20 0.62 42.23
C LEU A 282 -12.10 1.67 42.03
N MET A 283 -11.10 1.37 41.20
CA MET A 283 -10.04 2.34 40.85
C MET A 283 -10.58 3.53 40.04
N ALA A 284 -11.54 3.29 39.15
CA ALA A 284 -12.21 4.34 38.37
C ALA A 284 -13.02 5.28 39.27
N LEU A 285 -13.75 4.73 40.25
CA LEU A 285 -14.49 5.51 41.23
C LEU A 285 -13.55 6.35 42.11
N VAL A 286 -12.47 5.77 42.64
CA VAL A 286 -11.47 6.50 43.44
C VAL A 286 -10.81 7.62 42.64
N ASN A 287 -10.57 7.40 41.34
CA ASN A 287 -10.01 8.44 40.47
C ASN A 287 -10.96 9.61 40.27
N HIS A 288 -12.28 9.35 40.21
CA HIS A 288 -13.29 10.35 39.92
C HIS A 288 -13.78 11.10 41.17
N TYR A 289 -14.14 10.38 42.23
CA TYR A 289 -14.72 10.93 43.47
C TYR A 289 -13.72 11.08 44.63
N GLY A 290 -12.48 10.59 44.46
CA GLY A 290 -11.53 10.50 45.58
C GLY A 290 -11.85 9.34 46.52
N THR A 291 -11.00 9.12 47.52
CA THR A 291 -11.01 7.87 48.32
C THR A 291 -12.24 7.72 49.21
N VAL A 292 -12.73 8.82 49.80
CA VAL A 292 -13.81 8.80 50.80
C VAL A 292 -15.17 8.55 50.13
N GLU A 293 -15.50 9.31 49.09
CA GLU A 293 -16.77 9.18 48.37
C GLU A 293 -16.82 7.88 47.54
N ALA A 294 -15.71 7.49 46.92
CA ALA A 294 -15.63 6.20 46.22
C ALA A 294 -15.80 5.00 47.14
N GLU A 295 -15.31 5.07 48.39
CA GLU A 295 -15.54 4.02 49.38
C GLU A 295 -17.03 3.87 49.69
N ALA A 296 -17.74 4.98 49.91
CA ALA A 296 -19.17 4.95 50.18
C ALA A 296 -19.98 4.37 49.01
N ILE A 297 -19.71 4.83 47.77
CA ILE A 297 -20.37 4.34 46.55
C ILE A 297 -20.04 2.86 46.29
N ALA A 298 -18.81 2.44 46.55
CA ALA A 298 -18.42 1.07 46.35
C ALA A 298 -18.99 0.12 47.40
N GLN A 299 -19.15 0.57 48.66
CA GLN A 299 -19.77 -0.25 49.70
C GLN A 299 -21.25 -0.48 49.45
N SER A 300 -21.95 0.47 48.80
CA SER A 300 -23.35 0.28 48.40
C SER A 300 -23.49 -0.61 47.17
N TRP A 301 -22.58 -0.51 46.20
CA TRP A 301 -22.61 -1.34 45.00
C TRP A 301 -22.07 -2.76 45.24
N SER A 302 -20.83 -2.91 45.72
CA SER A 302 -20.13 -4.20 45.87
C SER A 302 -19.49 -4.33 47.26
N PRO A 303 -20.28 -4.59 48.32
CA PRO A 303 -19.85 -4.53 49.72
C PRO A 303 -18.63 -5.38 50.06
N SER A 304 -17.92 -4.96 51.11
CA SER A 304 -16.78 -5.72 51.65
C SER A 304 -17.20 -7.10 52.17
N ILE A 305 -16.46 -8.14 51.81
CA ILE A 305 -16.78 -9.52 52.19
C ILE A 305 -15.83 -9.99 53.29
N LYS A 306 -16.39 -10.24 54.48
CA LYS A 306 -15.64 -10.67 55.67
C LYS A 306 -14.91 -12.00 55.41
N GLY A 307 -13.62 -12.06 55.73
CA GLY A 307 -12.78 -13.26 55.55
C GLY A 307 -12.18 -13.44 54.14
N THR A 308 -12.40 -12.49 53.22
CA THR A 308 -11.79 -12.53 51.86
C THR A 308 -10.87 -11.35 51.61
N THR A 309 -10.17 -11.36 50.46
CA THR A 309 -9.33 -10.23 50.03
C THR A 309 -10.15 -9.05 49.46
N TRP A 310 -11.48 -9.16 49.38
CA TRP A 310 -12.37 -8.10 48.90
C TRP A 310 -12.85 -7.22 50.06
N ASN A 311 -11.94 -6.40 50.58
CA ASN A 311 -12.22 -5.36 51.56
C ASN A 311 -12.00 -4.00 50.90
N ILE A 312 -13.05 -3.20 50.76
CA ILE A 312 -13.03 -1.97 49.96
C ILE A 312 -12.05 -0.95 50.55
N ALA A 313 -12.14 -0.66 51.85
CA ALA A 313 -11.26 0.28 52.53
C ALA A 313 -9.78 -0.07 52.34
N GLN A 314 -9.42 -1.34 52.56
CA GLN A 314 -8.06 -1.84 52.37
C GLN A 314 -7.63 -1.82 50.90
N LYS A 315 -8.56 -2.07 49.96
CA LYS A 315 -8.27 -2.03 48.52
C LYS A 315 -8.00 -0.60 48.06
N ILE A 316 -8.82 0.36 48.47
CA ILE A 316 -8.64 1.78 48.16
C ILE A 316 -7.30 2.26 48.70
N GLN A 317 -6.95 1.92 49.94
CA GLN A 317 -5.64 2.24 50.54
C GLN A 317 -4.46 1.59 49.80
N SER A 318 -4.67 0.47 49.10
CA SER A 318 -3.62 -0.23 48.35
C SER A 318 -3.33 0.38 46.96
N PHE A 319 -4.17 1.29 46.47
CA PHE A 319 -4.02 1.86 45.13
C PHE A 319 -2.90 2.92 45.09
N ARG A 320 -1.84 2.65 44.33
CA ARG A 320 -0.65 3.52 44.21
C ARG A 320 -0.46 4.19 42.84
N ARG A 321 -1.39 4.03 41.89
CA ARG A 321 -1.26 4.54 40.51
C ARG A 321 -2.46 5.38 40.06
N LYS A 322 -2.20 6.47 39.32
CA LYS A 322 -3.17 7.17 38.46
C LYS A 322 -3.16 6.50 37.08
N GLY A 323 -4.32 6.25 36.47
CA GLY A 323 -4.41 5.71 35.11
C GLY A 323 -5.74 5.09 34.70
N ILE A 324 -6.52 4.56 35.66
CA ILE A 324 -7.87 4.05 35.38
C ILE A 324 -8.87 5.21 35.58
N THR A 325 -9.62 5.52 34.53
CA THR A 325 -10.58 6.64 34.50
C THR A 325 -12.01 6.13 34.52
N ILE A 326 -12.97 7.03 34.72
CA ILE A 326 -14.40 6.68 34.70
C ILE A 326 -14.88 6.04 33.38
N GLY A 327 -14.16 6.27 32.28
CA GLY A 327 -14.42 5.59 31.01
C GLY A 327 -14.29 4.07 31.09
N THR A 328 -13.40 3.54 31.93
CA THR A 328 -13.26 2.09 32.16
C THR A 328 -14.49 1.51 32.84
N LEU A 329 -15.11 2.24 33.77
CA LEU A 329 -16.37 1.84 34.40
C LEU A 329 -17.48 1.73 33.34
N PHE A 330 -17.63 2.73 32.46
CA PHE A 330 -18.63 2.68 31.40
C PHE A 330 -18.37 1.58 30.35
N HIS A 331 -17.11 1.29 30.06
CA HIS A 331 -16.74 0.18 29.19
C HIS A 331 -17.16 -1.17 29.77
N ILE A 332 -16.83 -1.43 31.05
CA ILE A 332 -17.22 -2.65 31.76
C ILE A 332 -18.75 -2.74 31.85
N ALA A 333 -19.42 -1.66 32.24
CA ALA A 333 -20.88 -1.61 32.25
C ALA A 333 -21.47 -1.91 30.86
N GLY A 334 -20.84 -1.44 29.78
CA GLY A 334 -21.26 -1.69 28.41
C GLY A 334 -21.19 -3.16 27.99
N GLN A 335 -20.26 -3.93 28.55
CA GLN A 335 -20.20 -5.39 28.39
C GLN A 335 -21.37 -6.08 29.08
N TYR A 336 -21.84 -5.52 30.20
CA TYR A 336 -23.06 -5.93 30.90
C TYR A 336 -24.33 -5.23 30.39
N GLY A 337 -24.30 -4.69 29.17
CA GLY A 337 -25.48 -4.16 28.48
C GLY A 337 -25.82 -2.70 28.77
N PHE A 338 -25.00 -1.96 29.52
CA PHE A 338 -25.18 -0.51 29.66
C PHE A 338 -25.05 0.18 28.29
N ARG A 339 -25.93 1.15 28.05
CA ARG A 339 -25.92 2.01 26.88
C ARG A 339 -26.10 3.44 27.36
N PHE A 340 -25.30 4.36 26.83
CA PHE A 340 -25.49 5.78 27.09
C PHE A 340 -26.88 6.22 26.61
N PRO A 341 -27.52 7.18 27.32
CA PRO A 341 -28.78 7.75 26.88
C PRO A 341 -28.67 8.25 25.44
N LYS A 342 -29.72 8.00 24.66
CA LYS A 342 -29.81 8.55 23.31
C LYS A 342 -29.88 10.07 23.42
N ARG A 343 -29.15 10.76 22.54
CA ARG A 343 -29.15 12.23 22.44
C ARG A 343 -30.57 12.76 22.49
N LYS A 344 -30.80 13.81 23.28
CA LYS A 344 -32.03 14.57 23.17
C LYS A 344 -31.95 15.38 21.90
N THR A 345 -32.35 14.79 20.78
CA THR A 345 -32.88 15.61 19.68
C THR A 345 -34.21 16.18 20.12
N GLU A 346 -34.16 17.21 20.97
CA GLU A 346 -35.23 18.19 21.05
C GLU A 346 -35.01 19.11 19.86
N PHE A 347 -35.96 19.06 18.92
CA PHE A 347 -36.26 20.14 17.99
C PHE A 347 -36.34 21.44 18.81
N ASP A 348 -35.28 22.26 18.82
CA ASP A 348 -35.41 23.66 19.22
C ASP A 348 -35.89 24.44 18.00
N SER A 349 -37.18 24.75 18.05
CA SER A 349 -37.92 25.65 17.18
C SER A 349 -37.44 27.09 17.38
N ARG A 350 -36.19 27.39 17.03
CA ARG A 350 -35.84 28.75 16.61
C ARG A 350 -36.02 28.79 15.11
N GLU A 351 -37.13 29.42 14.72
CA GLU A 351 -37.43 29.77 13.35
C GLU A 351 -36.15 30.31 12.70
N PRO A 352 -35.57 29.63 11.68
CA PRO A 352 -34.72 30.33 10.74
C PRO A 352 -35.59 31.44 10.18
N ASP A 353 -35.03 32.66 10.08
CA ASP A 353 -35.66 33.83 9.45
C ASP A 353 -36.69 33.34 8.42
N GLN A 354 -37.98 33.43 8.81
CA GLN A 354 -39.04 32.74 8.08
C GLN A 354 -39.12 33.24 6.65
N GLU A 355 -38.67 34.48 6.39
CA GLU A 355 -38.56 35.03 5.05
C GLU A 355 -37.36 34.44 4.30
N ALA A 356 -36.18 34.32 4.92
CA ALA A 356 -35.01 33.71 4.27
C ALA A 356 -35.18 32.19 4.02
N TYR A 357 -35.81 31.46 4.95
CA TYR A 357 -36.09 30.02 4.78
C TYR A 357 -37.24 29.78 3.80
N ARG A 358 -38.31 30.60 3.82
CA ARG A 358 -39.36 30.51 2.80
C ARG A 358 -38.86 30.94 1.43
N ALA A 359 -37.96 31.93 1.33
CA ALA A 359 -37.32 32.31 0.08
C ALA A 359 -36.39 31.21 -0.44
N PHE A 360 -35.57 30.60 0.42
CA PHE A 360 -34.71 29.47 0.07
C PHE A 360 -35.51 28.22 -0.32
N VAL A 361 -36.56 27.87 0.42
CA VAL A 361 -37.44 26.72 0.11
C VAL A 361 -38.26 26.99 -1.15
N ALA A 362 -38.80 28.20 -1.34
CA ALA A 362 -39.52 28.56 -2.55
C ALA A 362 -38.59 28.62 -3.78
N GLU A 363 -37.35 29.10 -3.64
CA GLU A 363 -36.35 29.10 -4.71
C GLU A 363 -35.87 27.68 -5.03
N GLN A 364 -35.72 26.80 -4.02
CA GLN A 364 -35.42 25.38 -4.21
C GLN A 364 -36.59 24.61 -4.81
N GLU A 365 -37.84 24.92 -4.44
CA GLU A 365 -39.06 24.30 -4.98
C GLU A 365 -39.36 24.81 -6.41
N GLU A 366 -39.15 26.08 -6.70
CA GLU A 366 -39.29 26.66 -8.05
C GLU A 366 -38.16 26.17 -8.98
N ARG A 367 -36.92 26.09 -8.50
CA ARG A 367 -35.80 25.53 -9.25
C ARG A 367 -35.95 24.02 -9.47
N SER A 368 -36.42 23.27 -8.46
CA SER A 368 -36.79 21.85 -8.62
C SER A 368 -37.97 21.66 -9.57
N ARG A 369 -38.98 22.55 -9.55
CA ARG A 369 -40.08 22.53 -10.54
C ARG A 369 -39.58 22.81 -11.95
N LEU A 370 -38.71 23.80 -12.14
CA LEU A 370 -38.15 24.14 -13.46
C LEU A 370 -37.22 23.04 -13.99
N GLU A 371 -36.45 22.39 -13.12
CA GLU A 371 -35.59 21.23 -13.44
C GLU A 371 -36.42 19.97 -13.73
N GLN A 372 -37.51 19.74 -13.00
CA GLN A 372 -38.45 18.64 -13.23
C GLN A 372 -39.24 18.85 -14.52
N ILE A 373 -39.66 20.08 -14.81
CA ILE A 373 -40.27 20.49 -16.09
C ILE A 373 -39.27 20.30 -17.25
N GLN A 374 -37.98 20.65 -17.09
CA GLN A 374 -36.97 20.45 -18.14
C GLN A 374 -36.55 18.99 -18.35
N ALA A 375 -36.46 18.19 -17.28
CA ALA A 375 -36.18 16.75 -17.34
C ALA A 375 -37.34 15.97 -17.97
N GLU A 376 -38.58 16.32 -17.61
CA GLU A 376 -39.80 15.81 -18.25
C GLU A 376 -39.86 16.26 -19.72
N GLN A 377 -39.49 17.50 -20.06
CA GLN A 377 -39.45 18.00 -21.44
C GLN A 377 -38.45 17.23 -22.32
N GLN A 378 -37.24 16.93 -21.84
CA GLN A 378 -36.22 16.20 -22.62
C GLN A 378 -36.55 14.72 -22.85
N GLN A 379 -37.20 14.06 -21.88
CA GLN A 379 -37.72 12.69 -22.07
C GLN A 379 -38.96 12.68 -22.96
N TYR A 380 -39.86 13.66 -22.79
CA TYR A 380 -41.02 13.87 -23.66
C TYR A 380 -40.63 14.19 -25.11
N ASP A 381 -39.52 14.91 -25.33
CA ASP A 381 -38.99 15.24 -26.67
C ASP A 381 -38.30 14.05 -27.35
N ARG A 382 -37.60 13.17 -26.60
CA ARG A 382 -37.07 11.90 -27.13
C ARG A 382 -38.18 10.91 -27.51
N LEU A 383 -39.23 10.81 -26.70
CA LEU A 383 -40.40 9.97 -26.99
C LEU A 383 -41.28 10.54 -28.10
N LYS A 384 -41.46 11.87 -28.19
CA LYS A 384 -42.03 12.55 -29.38
C LYS A 384 -41.25 12.23 -30.65
N HIS A 385 -39.94 12.04 -30.56
CA HIS A 385 -39.10 11.69 -31.71
C HIS A 385 -39.31 10.22 -32.15
N CYS A 386 -39.51 9.29 -31.22
CA CYS A 386 -39.87 7.89 -31.49
C CYS A 386 -41.33 7.73 -31.98
N LEU A 387 -42.26 8.51 -31.44
CA LEU A 387 -43.66 8.56 -31.87
C LEU A 387 -43.81 9.26 -33.24
N LYS A 388 -43.06 10.34 -33.50
CA LYS A 388 -42.95 10.94 -34.85
C LYS A 388 -42.35 9.97 -35.86
N TRP A 389 -41.39 9.12 -35.46
CA TRP A 389 -40.83 8.09 -36.32
C TRP A 389 -41.87 7.01 -36.71
N PHE A 390 -42.80 6.68 -35.80
CA PHE A 390 -43.92 5.77 -36.08
C PHE A 390 -45.06 6.42 -36.87
N GLN A 391 -45.43 7.68 -36.58
CA GLN A 391 -46.40 8.47 -37.36
C GLN A 391 -45.92 8.72 -38.80
N GLN A 392 -44.62 9.01 -38.99
CA GLN A 392 -44.02 9.21 -40.32
C GLN A 392 -43.93 7.92 -41.16
N ARG A 393 -44.11 6.75 -40.54
CA ARG A 393 -44.10 5.45 -41.24
C ARG A 393 -45.47 5.11 -41.85
N PHE A 394 -46.53 5.82 -41.47
CA PHE A 394 -47.87 5.70 -42.06
C PHE A 394 -48.26 6.88 -42.96
N GLU A 395 -47.50 7.97 -42.96
CA GLU A 395 -47.70 9.09 -43.88
C GLU A 395 -46.46 9.35 -44.74
N LYS A 396 -46.47 8.83 -45.99
CA LYS A 396 -46.02 9.56 -47.19
C LYS A 396 -46.20 8.74 -48.48
N LYS A 397 -47.24 9.08 -49.24
CA LYS A 397 -47.16 9.20 -50.70
C LYS A 397 -46.87 10.68 -51.00
N GLY A 398 -45.84 11.00 -51.77
CA GLY A 398 -45.65 12.36 -52.27
C GLY A 398 -44.21 12.69 -52.68
N PHE A 399 -44.03 12.91 -53.97
CA PHE A 399 -42.78 13.21 -54.68
C PHE A 399 -42.25 14.65 -54.45
N GLY A 400 -40.91 14.82 -54.53
CA GLY A 400 -40.29 15.88 -55.35
C GLY A 400 -39.48 17.01 -54.69
N LYS A 401 -38.14 17.00 -54.94
CA LYS A 401 -37.15 18.11 -55.17
C LYS A 401 -36.95 19.18 -54.06
N SER A 402 -35.79 19.83 -53.87
CA SER A 402 -34.42 19.79 -54.43
C SER A 402 -33.44 20.44 -53.42
N SER A 403 -32.16 20.17 -53.63
CA SER A 403 -30.97 20.44 -52.81
C SER A 403 -30.62 21.89 -52.46
N GLU A 404 -30.17 22.09 -51.21
CA GLU A 404 -29.00 22.93 -50.91
C GLU A 404 -27.97 22.10 -50.13
N ARG A 405 -26.73 22.04 -50.63
CA ARG A 405 -25.64 21.28 -50.01
C ARG A 405 -25.13 22.01 -48.77
N LYS A 406 -25.47 21.53 -47.58
CA LYS A 406 -24.66 21.76 -46.38
C LYS A 406 -23.35 20.99 -46.48
N ALA A 407 -22.25 21.63 -46.07
CA ALA A 407 -20.94 21.02 -45.96
C ALA A 407 -21.04 19.73 -45.12
N LYS A 408 -20.47 18.63 -45.62
CA LYS A 408 -20.48 17.35 -44.90
C LYS A 408 -19.59 17.44 -43.68
N THR A 409 -20.15 17.18 -42.50
CA THR A 409 -19.40 16.87 -41.27
C THR A 409 -18.51 15.66 -41.56
N PRO A 410 -17.21 15.68 -41.21
CA PRO A 410 -16.35 14.52 -41.42
C PRO A 410 -16.89 13.32 -40.62
N PRO A 411 -16.79 12.09 -41.15
CA PRO A 411 -17.19 10.89 -40.43
C PRO A 411 -16.33 10.70 -39.17
N GLU A 412 -16.95 10.31 -38.07
CA GLU A 412 -16.31 10.13 -36.75
C GLU A 412 -15.21 9.05 -36.76
N THR A 413 -15.34 8.04 -37.61
CA THR A 413 -14.33 6.99 -37.81
C THR A 413 -14.15 6.67 -39.30
N ILE A 414 -12.91 6.52 -39.75
CA ILE A 414 -12.53 6.15 -41.12
C ILE A 414 -11.75 4.83 -41.09
N GLU A 415 -12.09 3.89 -41.99
CA GLU A 415 -11.31 2.67 -42.16
C GLU A 415 -9.99 2.96 -42.87
N TYR A 416 -8.89 2.48 -42.29
CA TYR A 416 -7.56 2.66 -42.85
C TYR A 416 -7.41 1.90 -44.17
N VAL A 417 -7.14 2.65 -45.22
CA VAL A 417 -6.71 2.13 -46.53
C VAL A 417 -5.28 2.63 -46.77
N PRO A 418 -4.31 1.73 -47.02
CA PRO A 418 -2.94 2.11 -47.32
C PRO A 418 -2.82 3.21 -48.39
N GLY A 419 -2.00 4.22 -48.12
CA GLY A 419 -1.78 5.39 -48.97
C GLY A 419 -2.83 6.50 -48.84
N LYS A 420 -3.94 6.26 -48.11
CA LYS A 420 -5.08 7.17 -47.97
C LYS A 420 -5.24 7.79 -46.57
N LEU A 421 -4.23 7.68 -45.70
CA LEU A 421 -4.25 8.36 -44.39
C LEU A 421 -4.33 9.89 -44.56
N PRO A 422 -5.05 10.65 -43.74
CA PRO A 422 -4.99 12.12 -43.77
C PRO A 422 -3.59 12.66 -43.49
N ARG A 423 -3.27 13.83 -44.02
CA ARG A 423 -2.08 14.63 -43.66
C ARG A 423 -2.36 15.47 -42.42
N LEU A 424 -1.28 15.77 -41.68
CA LEU A 424 -1.36 16.73 -40.58
C LEU A 424 -1.88 18.07 -41.12
N GLY A 425 -2.94 18.59 -40.51
CA GLY A 425 -3.62 19.82 -40.94
C GLY A 425 -4.78 19.63 -41.92
N ASP A 426 -5.07 18.41 -42.40
CA ASP A 426 -6.26 18.15 -43.24
C ASP A 426 -7.58 18.35 -42.46
N TYR A 427 -7.55 18.22 -41.13
CA TYR A 427 -8.70 18.36 -40.24
C TYR A 427 -8.31 19.13 -38.97
N ASP A 428 -9.22 19.97 -38.48
CA ASP A 428 -9.10 20.60 -37.14
C ASP A 428 -9.34 19.58 -36.01
N SER A 429 -10.19 18.58 -36.26
CA SER A 429 -10.41 17.44 -35.37
C SER A 429 -10.23 16.15 -36.18
N PRO A 430 -9.03 15.51 -36.09
CA PRO A 430 -8.72 14.32 -36.88
C PRO A 430 -9.70 13.18 -36.57
N PRO A 431 -10.25 12.50 -37.59
CA PRO A 431 -11.15 11.38 -37.37
C PRO A 431 -10.39 10.17 -36.81
N LYS A 432 -11.09 9.32 -36.07
CA LYS A 432 -10.52 8.05 -35.59
C LYS A 432 -10.22 7.11 -36.77
N ILE A 433 -9.00 6.60 -36.85
CA ILE A 433 -8.57 5.69 -37.92
C ILE A 433 -8.66 4.23 -37.44
N ALA A 434 -9.60 3.47 -38.00
CA ALA A 434 -9.77 2.06 -37.70
C ALA A 434 -8.87 1.20 -38.61
N TYR A 435 -7.88 0.50 -38.05
CA TYR A 435 -6.89 -0.26 -38.84
C TYR A 435 -6.95 -1.78 -38.58
N LYS A 436 -6.51 -2.58 -39.56
CA LYS A 436 -6.30 -4.03 -39.38
C LYS A 436 -4.90 -4.27 -38.82
N ARG A 437 -4.73 -5.21 -37.89
CA ARG A 437 -3.44 -5.50 -37.22
C ARG A 437 -2.27 -5.66 -38.19
N ALA A 438 -2.48 -6.35 -39.32
CA ALA A 438 -1.47 -6.57 -40.35
C ALA A 438 -0.95 -5.28 -41.04
N HIS A 439 -1.68 -4.17 -40.93
CA HIS A 439 -1.34 -2.90 -41.55
C HIS A 439 -0.64 -1.92 -40.59
N LEU A 440 -0.35 -2.32 -39.34
CA LEU A 440 0.19 -1.41 -38.32
C LEU A 440 1.49 -0.74 -38.75
N SER A 441 2.49 -1.51 -39.21
CA SER A 441 3.79 -0.97 -39.65
C SER A 441 3.63 0.03 -40.80
N GLN A 442 2.80 -0.32 -41.79
CA GLN A 442 2.52 0.55 -42.93
C GLN A 442 1.80 1.85 -42.50
N LEU A 443 0.86 1.77 -41.56
CA LEU A 443 0.16 2.92 -41.00
C LEU A 443 1.12 3.87 -40.28
N LEU A 444 2.03 3.36 -39.46
CA LEU A 444 3.00 4.18 -38.72
C LEU A 444 3.97 4.86 -39.69
N TRP A 445 4.44 4.13 -40.71
CA TRP A 445 5.29 4.69 -41.76
C TRP A 445 4.57 5.81 -42.51
N GLU A 446 3.32 5.59 -42.92
CA GLU A 446 2.53 6.59 -43.64
C GLU A 446 2.22 7.83 -42.78
N ALA A 447 1.90 7.62 -41.49
CA ALA A 447 1.67 8.69 -40.52
C ALA A 447 2.88 9.64 -40.46
N ARG A 448 4.08 9.09 -40.30
CA ARG A 448 5.33 9.85 -40.29
C ARG A 448 5.56 10.62 -41.59
N MET A 449 5.37 9.99 -42.74
CA MET A 449 5.51 10.65 -44.05
C MET A 449 4.50 11.78 -44.26
N LYS A 450 3.36 11.71 -43.56
CA LYS A 450 2.29 12.70 -43.60
C LYS A 450 2.38 13.75 -42.49
N GLY A 451 3.51 13.79 -41.77
CA GLY A 451 3.83 14.80 -40.78
C GLY A 451 3.32 14.50 -39.37
N TRP A 452 2.65 13.37 -39.15
CA TRP A 452 2.20 12.98 -37.82
C TRP A 452 3.36 12.52 -36.96
N GLN A 453 3.47 13.10 -35.78
CA GLN A 453 4.49 12.76 -34.80
C GLN A 453 3.89 12.22 -33.50
N ASP A 454 2.68 12.65 -33.12
CA ASP A 454 1.93 12.15 -31.96
C ASP A 454 0.82 11.22 -32.44
N ILE A 455 0.90 9.95 -32.04
CA ILE A 455 -0.03 8.90 -32.45
C ILE A 455 -0.66 8.29 -31.20
N LEU A 456 -1.96 8.45 -31.04
CA LEU A 456 -2.73 7.86 -29.94
C LEU A 456 -3.43 6.59 -30.42
N ASP A 457 -3.02 5.44 -29.86
CA ASP A 457 -3.63 4.15 -30.13
C ASP A 457 -4.55 3.72 -29.00
N THR A 458 -5.86 3.86 -29.23
CA THR A 458 -6.91 3.47 -28.28
C THR A 458 -7.44 2.06 -28.52
N THR A 459 -6.60 1.15 -29.04
CA THR A 459 -6.98 -0.26 -29.17
C THR A 459 -7.34 -0.84 -27.78
N PRO A 460 -8.54 -1.44 -27.63
CA PRO A 460 -9.00 -1.96 -26.34
C PRO A 460 -8.03 -2.97 -25.71
N PRO A 461 -8.06 -3.15 -24.38
CA PRO A 461 -7.21 -4.13 -23.71
C PRO A 461 -7.45 -5.54 -24.28
N GLY A 462 -6.41 -6.35 -24.35
CA GLY A 462 -6.48 -7.68 -24.99
C GLY A 462 -6.40 -7.67 -26.52
N GLY A 463 -6.43 -6.50 -27.18
CA GLY A 463 -6.19 -6.38 -28.62
C GLY A 463 -4.76 -6.67 -29.08
N GLY A 464 -3.82 -6.86 -28.13
CA GLY A 464 -2.42 -7.20 -28.41
C GLY A 464 -1.55 -6.01 -28.85
N LYS A 465 -1.93 -4.77 -28.51
CA LYS A 465 -1.17 -3.56 -28.89
C LYS A 465 0.26 -3.58 -28.37
N SER A 466 0.49 -3.71 -27.06
CA SER A 466 1.83 -3.67 -26.45
C SER A 466 2.75 -4.75 -27.04
N HIS A 467 2.22 -5.96 -27.28
CA HIS A 467 2.92 -7.01 -28.00
C HIS A 467 3.24 -6.60 -29.44
N SER A 468 2.27 -6.06 -30.19
CA SER A 468 2.46 -5.73 -31.62
C SER A 468 3.50 -4.64 -31.81
N TYR A 469 3.47 -3.59 -30.99
CA TYR A 469 4.49 -2.52 -31.03
C TYR A 469 5.87 -3.02 -30.58
N ALA A 470 5.95 -3.85 -29.53
CA ALA A 470 7.22 -4.44 -29.09
C ALA A 470 7.81 -5.46 -30.08
N SER A 471 7.00 -5.99 -31.01
CA SER A 471 7.48 -6.87 -32.08
C SER A 471 8.04 -6.12 -33.30
N LEU A 472 7.80 -4.80 -33.43
CA LEU A 472 8.31 -4.03 -34.57
C LEU A 472 9.81 -3.80 -34.44
N SER A 473 10.51 -3.95 -35.56
CA SER A 473 11.93 -3.59 -35.66
C SER A 473 12.13 -2.07 -35.65
N PRO A 474 13.33 -1.56 -35.28
CA PRO A 474 13.63 -0.13 -35.36
C PRO A 474 13.37 0.46 -36.75
N HIS A 475 13.70 -0.28 -37.81
CA HIS A 475 13.46 0.14 -39.20
C HIS A 475 11.96 0.31 -39.50
N GLU A 476 11.11 -0.61 -39.06
CA GLU A 476 9.65 -0.50 -39.22
C GLU A 476 9.04 0.68 -38.46
N LEU A 477 9.69 1.13 -37.39
CA LEU A 477 9.36 2.35 -36.65
C LEU A 477 10.02 3.62 -37.24
N GLY A 478 10.77 3.47 -38.33
CA GLY A 478 11.44 4.57 -39.03
C GLY A 478 12.73 5.06 -38.36
N VAL A 479 13.32 4.28 -37.46
CA VAL A 479 14.65 4.54 -36.91
C VAL A 479 15.68 4.06 -37.94
N GLN A 480 16.44 4.99 -38.52
CA GLN A 480 17.51 4.70 -39.46
C GLN A 480 18.85 4.76 -38.74
N GLN A 481 19.73 3.79 -38.99
CA GLN A 481 21.12 3.87 -38.56
C GLN A 481 21.86 4.81 -39.52
N VAL A 482 22.42 5.90 -38.99
CA VAL A 482 23.30 6.78 -39.75
C VAL A 482 24.73 6.40 -39.38
N GLU A 483 25.44 5.74 -40.30
CA GLU A 483 26.88 5.58 -40.20
C GLU A 483 27.53 6.90 -40.64
N ASN A 484 27.96 7.72 -39.69
CA ASN A 484 28.83 8.86 -40.00
C ASN A 484 30.27 8.34 -40.11
N GLU A 485 30.80 8.28 -41.33
CA GLU A 485 32.19 7.87 -41.60
C GLU A 485 33.22 8.98 -41.27
N GLU A 486 32.79 10.24 -41.14
CA GLU A 486 33.69 11.41 -41.12
C GLU A 486 33.99 12.02 -39.74
N ASN A 487 33.17 11.77 -38.72
CA ASN A 487 33.40 12.23 -37.35
C ASN A 487 33.06 11.09 -36.40
N ASP A 488 33.99 10.69 -35.53
CA ASP A 488 33.93 9.57 -34.58
C ASP A 488 32.80 9.67 -33.52
N ASP A 489 31.79 10.53 -33.75
CA ASP A 489 30.60 10.76 -32.93
C ASP A 489 29.38 10.10 -33.56
N ARG A 490 29.18 8.81 -33.26
CA ARG A 490 28.03 8.03 -33.72
C ARG A 490 26.80 8.38 -32.89
N THR A 491 25.92 9.25 -33.42
CA THR A 491 24.59 9.44 -32.84
C THR A 491 23.70 8.24 -33.18
N LEU A 492 23.66 7.26 -32.27
CA LEU A 492 22.75 6.12 -32.38
C LEU A 492 21.32 6.58 -32.05
N HIS A 493 20.36 6.38 -32.94
CA HIS A 493 18.94 6.61 -32.65
C HIS A 493 18.28 5.35 -32.07
N ARG A 494 17.33 5.53 -31.15
CA ARG A 494 16.71 4.47 -30.35
C ARG A 494 15.19 4.42 -30.46
N VAL A 495 14.66 3.22 -30.18
CA VAL A 495 13.27 3.01 -29.82
C VAL A 495 13.17 2.84 -28.31
N TRP A 496 12.44 3.75 -27.66
CA TRP A 496 12.14 3.74 -26.25
C TRP A 496 10.79 3.07 -26.00
N LEU A 497 10.78 1.88 -25.40
CA LEU A 497 9.57 1.28 -24.86
C LEU A 497 9.39 1.77 -23.41
N LEU A 498 8.60 2.82 -23.25
CA LEU A 498 8.35 3.44 -21.96
C LEU A 498 7.23 2.67 -21.24
N SER A 499 7.52 2.16 -20.05
CA SER A 499 6.56 1.47 -19.19
C SER A 499 6.86 1.68 -17.71
N ARG A 500 5.81 1.78 -16.87
CA ARG A 500 5.96 1.76 -15.40
C ARG A 500 6.61 0.47 -14.90
N ASN A 501 6.32 -0.65 -15.57
CA ASN A 501 6.79 -1.98 -15.21
C ASN A 501 7.91 -2.47 -16.15
N HIS A 502 8.74 -1.55 -16.66
CA HIS A 502 9.80 -1.86 -17.62
C HIS A 502 10.77 -2.98 -17.17
N ARG A 503 11.04 -3.10 -15.86
CA ARG A 503 11.88 -4.17 -15.30
C ARG A 503 11.21 -5.54 -15.30
N ASN A 504 9.88 -5.56 -15.23
CA ASN A 504 9.04 -6.76 -15.21
C ASN A 504 8.09 -6.73 -16.42
N PRO A 505 8.60 -6.85 -17.65
CA PRO A 505 7.80 -6.73 -18.86
C PRO A 505 6.71 -7.81 -18.90
N THR A 506 5.56 -7.46 -19.46
CA THR A 506 4.36 -8.33 -19.47
C THR A 506 4.10 -8.96 -20.84
N THR A 507 4.93 -8.64 -21.82
CA THR A 507 4.90 -9.24 -23.17
C THR A 507 6.26 -9.79 -23.54
N GLU A 508 6.26 -10.95 -24.16
CA GLU A 508 7.46 -11.65 -24.57
C GLU A 508 8.35 -10.83 -25.53
N PRO A 509 7.81 -10.10 -26.53
CA PRO A 509 8.64 -9.28 -27.40
C PRO A 509 9.32 -8.11 -26.68
N ALA A 510 8.65 -7.52 -25.68
CA ALA A 510 9.26 -6.47 -24.86
C ALA A 510 10.42 -7.02 -24.01
N GLU A 511 10.30 -8.27 -23.54
CA GLU A 511 11.36 -8.91 -22.78
C GLU A 511 12.55 -9.31 -23.65
N ARG A 512 12.28 -9.88 -24.84
CA ARG A 512 13.29 -10.39 -25.78
C ARG A 512 14.01 -9.29 -26.56
N ASN A 513 13.28 -8.31 -27.08
CA ASN A 513 13.81 -7.36 -28.08
C ASN A 513 14.35 -6.06 -27.47
N TYR A 514 14.00 -5.73 -26.22
CA TYR A 514 14.37 -4.47 -25.58
C TYR A 514 15.23 -4.72 -24.35
N GLU A 515 16.33 -3.99 -24.21
CA GLU A 515 17.17 -4.04 -23.02
C GLU A 515 16.65 -3.10 -21.92
N ASP A 516 16.70 -3.53 -20.66
CA ASP A 516 16.25 -2.73 -19.52
C ASP A 516 17.22 -1.60 -19.20
N LEU A 517 16.74 -0.35 -19.15
CA LEU A 517 17.58 0.78 -18.74
C LEU A 517 17.79 0.74 -17.21
N PRO A 518 19.04 0.60 -16.73
CA PRO A 518 19.30 0.54 -15.30
C PRO A 518 19.00 1.87 -14.62
N VAL A 519 18.39 1.77 -13.43
CA VAL A 519 18.11 2.88 -12.52
C VAL A 519 19.01 2.77 -11.29
N ARG A 520 19.21 3.87 -10.57
CA ARG A 520 19.91 3.84 -9.26
C ARG A 520 19.12 2.98 -8.31
N ASN A 521 19.75 1.98 -7.70
CA ASN A 521 19.10 1.11 -6.74
C ASN A 521 20.06 0.64 -5.65
N ALA A 522 19.50 0.36 -4.46
CA ALA A 522 20.18 -0.29 -3.35
C ALA A 522 20.04 -1.83 -3.38
N GLY A 523 19.54 -2.38 -4.51
CA GLY A 523 19.19 -3.78 -4.69
C GLY A 523 17.67 -4.02 -4.70
N PHE A 524 17.27 -5.23 -5.07
CA PHE A 524 15.89 -5.66 -5.24
C PHE A 524 15.60 -6.97 -4.49
N VAL A 525 14.31 -7.19 -4.21
CA VAL A 525 13.75 -8.49 -3.80
C VAL A 525 13.31 -9.24 -5.05
N LYS A 526 13.60 -10.55 -5.11
CA LYS A 526 13.12 -11.46 -6.15
C LYS A 526 11.81 -12.09 -5.69
N GLU A 527 10.73 -11.68 -6.31
CA GLU A 527 9.43 -12.29 -6.08
C GLU A 527 9.30 -13.57 -6.90
N THR A 528 9.24 -14.72 -6.23
CA THR A 528 9.23 -16.05 -6.86
C THR A 528 7.85 -16.49 -7.33
N THR A 529 6.79 -15.89 -6.80
CA THR A 529 5.39 -16.18 -7.16
C THR A 529 5.01 -15.64 -8.53
N ARG A 530 5.67 -14.57 -9.00
CA ARG A 530 5.41 -13.92 -10.29
C ARG A 530 6.59 -14.04 -11.23
N LYS A 531 6.29 -14.33 -12.50
CA LYS A 531 7.29 -14.58 -13.55
C LYS A 531 7.05 -13.72 -14.77
N THR A 532 8.13 -13.24 -15.38
CA THR A 532 8.08 -12.60 -16.70
C THR A 532 7.74 -13.63 -17.79
N PRO A 533 7.34 -13.21 -19.00
CA PRO A 533 7.04 -14.12 -20.11
C PRO A 533 8.16 -15.10 -20.48
N LEU A 534 9.44 -14.75 -20.28
CA LEU A 534 10.59 -15.65 -20.48
C LEU A 534 11.01 -16.40 -19.19
N GLY A 535 10.25 -16.26 -18.10
CA GLY A 535 10.40 -17.07 -16.87
C GLY A 535 11.30 -16.47 -15.78
N ALA A 536 11.73 -15.21 -15.90
CA ALA A 536 12.50 -14.54 -14.85
C ALA A 536 11.60 -14.18 -13.65
N ASN A 537 12.17 -14.20 -12.44
CA ASN A 537 11.46 -13.70 -11.24
C ASN A 537 11.21 -12.20 -11.37
N PHE A 538 10.07 -11.74 -10.85
CA PHE A 538 9.82 -10.32 -10.75
C PHE A 538 10.82 -9.67 -9.77
N LEU A 539 11.39 -8.54 -10.18
CA LEU A 539 12.26 -7.72 -9.35
C LEU A 539 11.47 -6.52 -8.83
N ARG A 540 11.40 -6.39 -7.51
CA ARG A 540 10.71 -5.27 -6.85
C ARG A 540 11.58 -4.64 -5.77
N TRP A 541 11.25 -3.41 -5.43
CA TRP A 541 11.85 -2.74 -4.29
C TRP A 541 11.49 -3.47 -3.00
N ALA A 542 12.45 -3.52 -2.07
CA ALA A 542 12.24 -4.09 -0.74
C ALA A 542 11.25 -3.24 0.06
N LYS A 543 10.30 -3.90 0.72
CA LYS A 543 9.45 -3.31 1.75
C LYS A 543 10.18 -3.34 3.09
N GLN A 544 9.69 -2.56 4.06
CA GLN A 544 10.28 -2.50 5.39
C GLN A 544 10.33 -3.90 6.03
N GLY A 545 11.54 -4.35 6.40
CA GLY A 545 11.78 -5.66 7.00
C GLY A 545 12.06 -6.79 6.01
N GLU A 546 12.07 -6.55 4.69
CA GLU A 546 12.43 -7.55 3.70
C GLU A 546 13.94 -7.55 3.39
N THR A 547 14.49 -8.73 3.11
CA THR A 547 15.91 -8.91 2.75
C THR A 547 16.12 -8.66 1.27
N ILE A 548 17.09 -7.81 0.92
CA ILE A 548 17.52 -7.55 -0.45
C ILE A 548 18.31 -8.76 -0.98
N GLU A 549 17.99 -9.21 -2.20
CA GLU A 549 18.55 -10.43 -2.82
C GLU A 549 19.41 -10.14 -4.06
N THR A 550 19.52 -8.88 -4.48
CA THR A 550 20.42 -8.45 -5.56
C THR A 550 21.40 -7.42 -5.05
N GLU A 551 22.58 -7.34 -5.65
CA GLU A 551 23.50 -6.23 -5.40
C GLU A 551 22.89 -4.92 -5.90
N GLY A 552 23.06 -3.84 -5.13
CA GLY A 552 22.66 -2.50 -5.56
C GLY A 552 23.73 -1.86 -6.43
N ASN A 553 23.36 -1.04 -7.41
CA ASN A 553 24.32 -0.33 -8.27
C ASN A 553 24.63 1.11 -7.80
N CYS A 554 24.00 1.58 -6.71
CA CYS A 554 24.22 2.92 -6.16
C CYS A 554 23.90 3.02 -4.66
N HIS A 555 24.92 3.21 -3.81
CA HIS A 555 24.75 3.43 -2.37
C HIS A 555 24.13 4.79 -2.00
N LEU A 556 24.09 5.75 -2.92
CA LEU A 556 23.52 7.07 -2.69
C LEU A 556 22.00 7.14 -2.94
N THR A 557 21.38 6.01 -3.29
CA THR A 557 19.96 5.95 -3.68
C THR A 557 19.05 6.58 -2.62
N ASP A 558 19.25 6.25 -1.34
CA ASP A 558 18.40 6.74 -0.25
C ASP A 558 18.58 8.25 0.00
N LEU A 559 19.82 8.75 -0.07
CA LEU A 559 20.11 10.19 0.06
C LEU A 559 19.47 11.00 -1.06
N ILE A 560 19.53 10.49 -2.30
CA ILE A 560 18.92 11.12 -3.46
C ILE A 560 17.40 11.17 -3.32
N HIS A 561 16.78 10.05 -2.92
CA HIS A 561 15.33 10.00 -2.68
C HIS A 561 14.89 10.95 -1.56
N LYS A 562 15.67 11.00 -0.47
CA LYS A 562 15.42 11.92 0.65
C LYS A 562 15.43 13.38 0.21
N ALA A 563 16.42 13.77 -0.60
CA ALA A 563 16.49 15.12 -1.15
C ALA A 563 15.36 15.45 -2.13
N ALA A 564 15.00 14.50 -3.00
CA ALA A 564 13.86 14.66 -3.90
C ALA A 564 12.55 14.90 -3.12
N ASN A 565 12.34 14.19 -2.00
CA ASN A 565 11.18 14.37 -1.12
C ASN A 565 11.14 15.74 -0.42
N LYS A 566 12.28 16.43 -0.27
CA LYS A 566 12.36 17.80 0.26
C LYS A 566 12.07 18.87 -0.80
N GLY A 567 11.82 18.49 -2.05
CA GLY A 567 11.56 19.42 -3.15
C GLY A 567 12.81 19.92 -3.87
N LEU A 568 13.98 19.28 -3.66
CA LEU A 568 15.22 19.65 -4.34
C LEU A 568 15.23 19.06 -5.75
N SER A 569 14.84 19.88 -6.74
CA SER A 569 14.61 19.49 -8.13
C SER A 569 15.85 18.91 -8.83
N THR A 570 17.05 19.34 -8.45
CA THR A 570 18.35 18.87 -8.93
C THR A 570 18.68 17.42 -8.49
N ALA A 571 18.05 16.92 -7.42
CA ALA A 571 18.27 15.55 -6.94
C ALA A 571 17.85 14.49 -7.96
N ASN A 572 16.88 14.81 -8.80
CA ASN A 572 16.33 13.92 -9.83
C ASN A 572 17.06 14.04 -11.19
N GLN A 573 18.13 14.84 -11.28
CA GLN A 573 18.91 14.97 -12.52
C GLN A 573 19.68 13.69 -12.85
N THR A 574 19.95 13.51 -14.15
CA THR A 574 20.51 12.26 -14.68
C THR A 574 22.00 12.09 -14.40
N ALA A 575 22.54 10.92 -14.76
CA ALA A 575 23.81 10.36 -14.29
C ALA A 575 25.04 11.29 -14.32
N THR A 576 25.13 12.19 -15.29
CA THR A 576 26.34 12.97 -15.59
C THR A 576 26.48 14.25 -14.76
N LEU A 577 25.35 14.81 -14.31
CA LEU A 577 25.27 16.10 -13.60
C LEU A 577 24.66 15.99 -12.20
N ASN A 578 24.28 14.77 -11.78
CA ASN A 578 23.71 14.56 -10.45
C ASN A 578 24.75 14.93 -9.37
N PRO A 579 24.54 16.00 -8.58
CA PRO A 579 25.60 16.57 -7.73
C PRO A 579 26.01 15.64 -6.58
N PHE A 580 25.12 14.72 -6.18
CA PHE A 580 25.44 13.67 -5.21
C PHE A 580 26.58 12.77 -5.67
N CYS A 581 26.81 12.65 -6.98
CA CYS A 581 27.94 11.87 -7.49
C CYS A 581 29.29 12.50 -7.15
N ALA A 582 29.37 13.80 -6.84
CA ALA A 582 30.60 14.47 -6.41
C ALA A 582 31.06 14.03 -5.01
N ILE A 583 30.12 13.73 -4.11
CA ILE A 583 30.38 13.20 -2.76
C ILE A 583 30.40 11.65 -2.72
N CYS A 584 30.42 11.00 -3.89
CA CYS A 584 30.43 9.55 -4.00
C CYS A 584 31.87 9.01 -3.92
N ARG A 585 32.18 8.21 -2.90
CA ARG A 585 33.50 7.54 -2.78
C ARG A 585 33.84 6.60 -3.94
N HIS A 586 32.85 6.22 -4.76
CA HIS A 586 32.98 5.33 -5.91
C HIS A 586 32.83 6.07 -7.25
N LYS A 587 32.84 7.41 -7.28
CA LYS A 587 32.62 8.23 -8.49
C LYS A 587 33.45 7.79 -9.70
N ASP A 588 34.74 7.49 -9.48
CA ASP A 588 35.67 7.07 -10.53
C ASP A 588 35.47 5.61 -10.95
N TYR A 589 35.18 4.69 -10.03
CA TYR A 589 34.91 3.30 -10.40
C TYR A 589 33.55 3.15 -11.08
N CYS A 590 32.55 3.93 -10.65
CA CYS A 590 31.17 3.83 -11.12
C CYS A 590 31.01 4.08 -12.62
N LYS A 591 31.94 4.80 -13.27
CA LYS A 591 31.95 5.03 -14.72
C LYS A 591 32.60 3.90 -15.52
N ASP A 592 33.46 3.10 -14.90
CA ASP A 592 34.32 2.13 -15.58
C ASP A 592 33.97 0.67 -15.25
N SER A 593 33.30 0.41 -14.12
CA SER A 593 32.90 -0.93 -13.69
C SER A 593 31.69 -0.91 -12.74
N SER A 594 31.13 -2.09 -12.44
CA SER A 594 30.04 -2.28 -11.47
C SER A 594 30.39 -3.25 -10.35
N GLY A 595 29.67 -3.16 -9.22
CA GLY A 595 29.76 -4.05 -8.07
C GLY A 595 28.82 -3.59 -6.93
N ASN A 596 28.83 -4.27 -5.79
CA ASN A 596 27.94 -3.95 -4.68
C ASN A 596 28.04 -2.47 -4.20
N GLY A 597 27.00 -1.69 -4.49
CA GLY A 597 26.84 -0.27 -4.13
C GLY A 597 27.37 0.74 -5.15
N PHE A 598 27.85 0.31 -6.33
CA PHE A 598 28.35 1.20 -7.40
C PHE A 598 28.25 0.58 -8.80
N GLY A 599 28.30 1.40 -9.86
CA GLY A 599 28.27 0.92 -11.24
C GLY A 599 27.13 1.45 -12.09
N PHE A 600 26.21 2.18 -11.50
CA PHE A 600 25.10 2.81 -12.20
C PHE A 600 25.51 3.60 -13.47
N ARG A 601 26.64 4.34 -13.45
CA ARG A 601 27.08 5.12 -14.62
C ARG A 601 27.61 4.21 -15.73
N PHE A 602 28.39 3.18 -15.36
CA PHE A 602 28.94 2.16 -16.25
C PHE A 602 27.81 1.34 -16.90
N GLU A 603 26.89 0.79 -16.11
CA GLU A 603 25.77 0.00 -16.62
C GLU A 603 24.92 0.82 -17.60
N ARG A 604 24.65 2.09 -17.30
CA ARG A 604 23.93 2.98 -18.23
C ARG A 604 24.72 3.29 -19.49
N SER A 605 26.04 3.53 -19.38
CA SER A 605 26.85 3.85 -20.55
C SER A 605 26.89 2.67 -21.54
N GLN A 606 26.91 1.43 -21.04
CA GLN A 606 26.80 0.23 -21.89
C GLN A 606 25.50 0.23 -22.71
N ILE A 607 24.35 0.48 -22.07
CA ILE A 607 23.05 0.53 -22.76
C ILE A 607 23.01 1.66 -23.80
N PHE A 608 23.52 2.85 -23.45
CA PHE A 608 23.58 3.96 -24.41
C PHE A 608 24.56 3.70 -25.55
N GLN A 609 25.64 2.95 -25.35
CA GLN A 609 26.62 2.71 -26.40
C GLN A 609 26.16 1.65 -27.41
N PHE A 610 25.46 0.61 -26.95
CA PHE A 610 25.25 -0.60 -27.75
C PHE A 610 23.79 -0.89 -28.12
N SER A 611 22.81 -0.30 -27.43
CA SER A 611 21.41 -0.74 -27.52
C SER A 611 20.56 0.23 -28.34
N THR A 612 19.88 -0.28 -29.37
CA THR A 612 18.92 0.48 -30.21
C THR A 612 17.48 0.37 -29.74
N GLN A 613 17.13 -0.65 -28.96
CA GLN A 613 15.80 -0.89 -28.42
C GLN A 613 15.92 -0.97 -26.90
N VAL A 614 15.39 0.04 -26.20
CA VAL A 614 15.56 0.19 -24.76
C VAL A 614 14.20 0.33 -24.09
N ARG A 615 13.96 -0.44 -23.04
CA ARG A 615 12.77 -0.29 -22.18
C ARG A 615 13.13 0.48 -20.92
N ALA A 616 12.28 1.42 -20.51
CA ALA A 616 12.59 2.30 -19.38
C ALA A 616 11.33 2.90 -18.76
N SER A 617 11.44 3.45 -17.56
CA SER A 617 10.50 4.46 -17.08
C SER A 617 10.82 5.81 -17.70
N ILE A 618 9.81 6.60 -18.09
CA ILE A 618 10.00 7.97 -18.59
C ILE A 618 10.77 8.87 -17.59
N ASN A 619 10.63 8.63 -16.29
CA ASN A 619 11.37 9.35 -15.25
C ASN A 619 12.89 9.11 -15.33
N SER A 620 13.32 7.99 -15.91
CA SER A 620 14.73 7.57 -15.99
C SER A 620 15.43 8.00 -17.29
N LEU A 621 14.70 8.62 -18.21
CA LEU A 621 15.24 9.16 -19.45
C LEU A 621 16.11 10.40 -19.15
N PRO A 622 17.24 10.56 -19.88
CA PRO A 622 18.04 11.78 -19.87
C PRO A 622 17.21 13.05 -20.10
N ASP A 623 17.61 14.15 -19.47
CA ASP A 623 17.06 15.45 -19.83
C ASP A 623 17.51 15.83 -21.25
N PRO A 624 16.67 16.48 -22.09
CA PRO A 624 17.12 16.97 -23.39
C PRO A 624 18.37 17.86 -23.34
N SER A 625 18.57 18.62 -22.25
CA SER A 625 19.81 19.40 -22.06
C SER A 625 21.06 18.52 -21.95
N ASP A 626 20.90 17.30 -21.43
CA ASP A 626 21.98 16.36 -21.12
C ASP A 626 22.20 15.36 -22.27
N TYR A 627 21.28 15.30 -23.23
CA TYR A 627 21.21 14.26 -24.24
C TYR A 627 20.76 14.78 -25.60
N LEU A 628 21.73 15.06 -26.46
CA LEU A 628 21.52 15.66 -27.77
C LEU A 628 20.91 14.70 -28.83
N ALA A 629 20.71 13.41 -28.51
CA ALA A 629 20.41 12.38 -29.50
C ALA A 629 18.92 12.07 -29.74
N TYR A 630 17.98 12.71 -29.03
CA TYR A 630 16.55 12.39 -29.16
C TYR A 630 15.92 12.68 -30.53
N SER A 631 16.55 13.53 -31.35
CA SER A 631 16.00 14.09 -32.59
C SER A 631 15.63 13.06 -33.67
N GLY A 632 16.12 11.82 -33.57
CA GLY A 632 15.75 10.69 -34.44
C GLY A 632 15.10 9.50 -33.71
N ASP A 633 14.87 9.62 -32.40
CA ASP A 633 14.33 8.55 -31.56
C ASP A 633 12.81 8.39 -31.73
N VAL A 634 12.32 7.22 -31.33
CA VAL A 634 10.88 6.90 -31.25
C VAL A 634 10.55 6.48 -29.83
N ALA A 635 9.47 7.01 -29.25
CA ALA A 635 8.95 6.60 -27.95
C ALA A 635 7.60 5.89 -28.10
N ILE A 636 7.48 4.72 -27.47
CA ILE A 636 6.25 3.94 -27.32
C ILE A 636 5.89 3.97 -25.84
N LEU A 637 4.85 4.71 -25.48
CA LEU A 637 4.38 4.87 -24.11
C LEU A 637 3.25 3.88 -23.82
N ASP A 638 3.58 2.77 -23.17
CA ASP A 638 2.60 1.76 -22.76
C ASP A 638 1.80 2.23 -21.53
N GLU A 639 0.47 2.25 -21.60
CA GLU A 639 -0.39 2.84 -20.56
C GLU A 639 -0.01 4.31 -20.26
N ALA A 640 0.06 5.13 -21.31
CA ALA A 640 0.63 6.48 -21.30
C ALA A 640 0.17 7.36 -20.12
N PHE A 641 -1.12 7.36 -19.76
CA PHE A 641 -1.66 8.24 -18.71
C PHE A 641 -1.29 7.80 -17.29
N THR A 642 -0.86 6.56 -17.12
CA THR A 642 -0.28 6.11 -15.84
C THR A 642 1.17 6.61 -15.68
N GLN A 643 1.87 6.84 -16.79
CA GLN A 643 3.28 7.24 -16.78
C GLN A 643 3.48 8.75 -16.79
N LEU A 644 2.64 9.48 -17.54
CA LEU A 644 2.74 10.92 -17.64
C LEU A 644 2.39 11.57 -16.29
N GLN A 645 3.38 12.21 -15.67
CA GLN A 645 3.23 13.02 -14.46
C GLN A 645 3.45 14.49 -14.80
N PRO A 646 2.43 15.21 -15.31
CA PRO A 646 2.55 16.61 -15.70
C PRO A 646 2.53 17.57 -14.51
N VAL A 647 2.42 17.05 -13.29
CA VAL A 647 2.37 17.84 -12.05
C VAL A 647 3.34 17.29 -11.01
N GLN A 648 3.74 18.16 -10.10
CA GLN A 648 4.47 17.82 -8.87
C GLN A 648 3.78 18.48 -7.68
N SER A 649 3.78 17.80 -6.54
CA SER A 649 3.18 18.30 -5.31
C SER A 649 4.18 18.31 -4.17
N ILE A 650 4.15 19.35 -3.35
CA ILE A 650 4.94 19.47 -2.12
C ILE A 650 3.96 19.68 -0.96
N THR A 651 4.10 18.86 0.09
CA THR A 651 3.30 18.99 1.31
C THR A 651 4.17 19.55 2.43
N ALA A 652 3.72 20.66 3.03
CA ALA A 652 4.35 21.32 4.15
C ALA A 652 3.59 21.04 5.45
N THR A 653 4.34 20.63 6.48
CA THR A 653 3.84 20.58 7.85
C THR A 653 3.85 21.97 8.49
N LEU A 654 3.23 22.13 9.66
CA LEU A 654 3.33 23.37 10.43
C LEU A 654 4.79 23.71 10.77
N SER A 655 5.63 22.70 11.04
CA SER A 655 7.05 22.91 11.32
C SER A 655 7.79 23.45 10.10
N ASP A 656 7.52 22.90 8.90
CA ASP A 656 8.08 23.39 7.65
C ASP A 656 7.63 24.83 7.37
N PHE A 657 6.36 25.12 7.64
CA PHE A 657 5.78 26.44 7.50
C PHE A 657 6.51 27.47 8.37
N ASP A 658 6.57 27.21 9.68
CA ASP A 658 7.17 28.14 10.65
C ASP A 658 8.68 28.34 10.39
N THR A 659 9.39 27.28 9.97
CA THR A 659 10.82 27.35 9.67
C THR A 659 11.11 28.24 8.46
N GLN A 660 10.45 28.00 7.32
CA GLN A 660 10.66 28.83 6.13
C GLN A 660 10.19 30.28 6.34
N TRP A 661 9.16 30.49 7.16
CA TRP A 661 8.72 31.84 7.51
C TRP A 661 9.77 32.59 8.35
N ALA A 662 10.42 31.90 9.29
CA ALA A 662 11.52 32.46 10.07
C ALA A 662 12.75 32.77 9.20
N GLU A 663 13.04 31.92 8.20
CA GLU A 663 14.10 32.19 7.21
C GLU A 663 13.79 33.44 6.37
N LEU A 664 12.54 33.63 5.97
CA LEU A 664 12.09 34.83 5.26
C LEU A 664 12.24 36.08 6.14
N GLU A 665 11.87 36.01 7.42
CA GLU A 665 12.05 37.11 8.38
C GLU A 665 13.53 37.48 8.55
N ALA A 666 14.40 36.49 8.67
CA ALA A 666 15.83 36.70 8.89
C ALA A 666 16.55 37.30 7.66
N ASN A 667 16.20 36.84 6.45
CA ASN A 667 16.94 37.21 5.23
C ASN A 667 16.28 38.35 4.43
N LEU A 668 14.94 38.46 4.48
CA LEU A 668 14.18 39.48 3.74
C LEU A 668 13.06 40.10 4.61
N PRO A 669 13.39 40.93 5.61
CA PRO A 669 12.41 41.51 6.53
C PRO A 669 11.30 42.33 5.84
N ALA A 670 11.61 42.99 4.72
CA ALA A 670 10.65 43.76 3.93
C ALA A 670 9.59 42.86 3.27
N ALA A 671 10.01 41.73 2.69
CA ALA A 671 9.10 40.74 2.12
C ALA A 671 8.28 40.03 3.21
N HIS A 672 8.90 39.72 4.36
CA HIS A 672 8.19 39.21 5.54
C HIS A 672 7.06 40.14 5.99
N THR A 673 7.35 41.44 6.13
CA THR A 673 6.34 42.45 6.51
C THR A 673 5.19 42.53 5.51
N LEU A 674 5.49 42.45 4.21
CA LEU A 674 4.49 42.46 3.14
C LEU A 674 3.59 41.21 3.17
N LEU A 675 4.14 40.05 3.51
CA LEU A 675 3.45 38.75 3.50
C LEU A 675 2.76 38.41 4.83
N GLU A 676 2.92 39.22 5.87
CA GLU A 676 2.32 38.98 7.19
C GLU A 676 0.78 38.81 7.17
N PRO A 677 -0.01 39.59 6.40
CA PRO A 677 -1.46 39.34 6.29
C PRO A 677 -1.80 37.96 5.71
N LEU A 678 -0.99 37.47 4.76
CA LEU A 678 -1.14 36.13 4.19
C LEU A 678 -0.82 35.06 5.23
N ARG A 679 0.25 35.24 6.00
CA ARG A 679 0.63 34.35 7.11
C ARG A 679 -0.51 34.19 8.12
N GLN A 680 -1.12 35.31 8.53
CA GLN A 680 -2.18 35.31 9.54
C GLN A 680 -3.42 34.55 9.10
N ALA A 681 -3.77 34.63 7.81
CA ALA A 681 -4.87 33.86 7.24
C ALA A 681 -4.52 32.37 7.07
N LEU A 682 -3.32 32.07 6.60
CA LEU A 682 -2.92 30.72 6.19
C LEU A 682 -2.48 29.84 7.36
N ARG A 683 -1.71 30.37 8.31
CA ARG A 683 -1.10 29.57 9.40
C ARG A 683 -2.12 28.81 10.25
N PRO A 684 -3.28 29.37 10.67
CA PRO A 684 -4.30 28.62 11.43
C PRO A 684 -4.89 27.44 10.66
N LEU A 685 -5.01 27.57 9.33
CA LEU A 685 -5.47 26.49 8.45
C LEU A 685 -4.41 25.38 8.39
N VAL A 686 -3.14 25.75 8.20
CA VAL A 686 -2.01 24.79 8.17
C VAL A 686 -1.81 24.09 9.52
N ALA A 687 -2.03 24.80 10.64
CA ALA A 687 -1.98 24.23 11.98
C ALA A 687 -3.18 23.30 12.29
N GLY A 688 -4.22 23.32 11.45
CA GLY A 688 -5.47 22.61 11.71
C GLY A 688 -6.24 23.19 12.91
N GLU A 689 -6.10 24.48 13.19
CA GLU A 689 -6.87 25.20 14.22
C GLU A 689 -8.30 25.47 13.73
N VAL A 690 -8.45 25.73 12.43
CA VAL A 690 -9.74 25.89 11.75
C VAL A 690 -9.96 24.68 10.84
N ARG A 691 -10.99 23.87 11.11
CA ARG A 691 -11.18 22.57 10.45
C ARG A 691 -12.50 22.46 9.70
N GLN A 692 -12.41 21.84 8.53
CA GLN A 692 -13.53 21.35 7.73
C GLN A 692 -13.34 19.84 7.51
N HIS A 693 -14.45 19.10 7.39
CA HIS A 693 -14.43 17.62 7.33
C HIS A 693 -13.52 17.07 6.22
N TYR A 694 -13.51 17.71 5.05
CA TYR A 694 -12.71 17.32 3.88
C TYR A 694 -11.45 18.18 3.67
N GLY A 695 -11.12 19.07 4.61
CA GLY A 695 -10.12 20.11 4.39
C GLY A 695 -10.66 21.24 3.51
N TYR A 696 -9.75 22.04 2.93
CA TYR A 696 -10.06 23.17 2.05
C TYR A 696 -9.41 22.95 0.68
N ASN A 697 -10.21 22.98 -0.38
CA ASN A 697 -9.73 22.92 -1.75
C ASN A 697 -9.18 24.30 -2.22
N ASP A 698 -8.64 24.37 -3.44
CA ASP A 698 -8.03 25.60 -3.99
C ASP A 698 -9.00 26.78 -4.04
N GLU A 699 -10.23 26.55 -4.50
CA GLU A 699 -11.27 27.57 -4.62
C GLU A 699 -11.64 28.12 -3.24
N GLU A 700 -11.95 27.22 -2.29
CA GLU A 700 -12.26 27.58 -0.90
C GLU A 700 -11.09 28.34 -0.26
N LEU A 701 -9.85 27.87 -0.40
CA LEU A 701 -8.68 28.55 0.17
C LEU A 701 -8.47 29.95 -0.39
N ARG A 702 -8.64 30.14 -1.71
CA ARG A 702 -8.52 31.45 -2.36
C ARG A 702 -9.56 32.46 -1.87
N THR A 703 -10.70 32.00 -1.33
CA THR A 703 -11.66 32.90 -0.66
C THR A 703 -11.25 33.28 0.77
N LEU A 704 -10.43 32.46 1.43
CA LEU A 704 -10.00 32.64 2.82
C LEU A 704 -8.70 33.44 2.98
N ILE A 705 -7.81 33.39 1.99
CA ILE A 705 -6.52 34.10 2.00
C ILE A 705 -6.60 35.43 1.22
N PRO A 706 -5.82 36.46 1.59
CA PRO A 706 -5.79 37.71 0.84
C PRO A 706 -5.27 37.50 -0.59
N LYS A 707 -5.68 38.37 -1.53
CA LYS A 707 -5.12 38.39 -2.88
C LYS A 707 -3.68 38.90 -2.87
N ALA A 708 -2.87 38.41 -3.81
CA ALA A 708 -1.51 38.89 -3.98
C ALA A 708 -1.47 40.40 -4.30
N PRO A 709 -0.51 41.17 -3.74
CA PRO A 709 -0.33 42.57 -4.07
C PRO A 709 -0.03 42.80 -5.55
N ALA A 710 -0.44 43.95 -6.10
CA ALA A 710 -0.06 44.33 -7.45
C ALA A 710 1.48 44.40 -7.60
N GLN A 711 2.03 43.88 -8.71
CA GLN A 711 3.46 43.84 -9.02
C GLN A 711 4.33 42.97 -8.08
N PHE A 712 3.74 41.98 -7.41
CA PHE A 712 4.45 41.07 -6.51
C PHE A 712 5.58 40.26 -7.18
N ASN A 713 5.59 40.12 -8.51
CA ASN A 713 6.62 39.39 -9.27
C ASN A 713 8.07 39.81 -8.93
N LYS A 714 8.33 41.09 -8.66
CA LYS A 714 9.68 41.56 -8.27
C LYS A 714 10.10 41.05 -6.91
N VAL A 715 9.18 41.05 -5.95
CA VAL A 715 9.41 40.52 -4.60
C VAL A 715 9.56 39.01 -4.66
N LEU A 716 8.73 38.33 -5.45
CA LEU A 716 8.84 36.89 -5.67
C LEU A 716 10.22 36.49 -6.21
N GLU A 717 10.75 37.24 -7.18
CA GLU A 717 12.11 37.02 -7.72
C GLU A 717 13.20 37.23 -6.66
N GLU A 718 13.07 38.25 -5.81
CA GLU A 718 14.00 38.52 -4.71
C GLU A 718 13.98 37.41 -3.64
N ILE A 719 12.78 36.92 -3.29
CA ILE A 719 12.61 35.75 -2.41
C ILE A 719 13.24 34.51 -3.06
N TRP A 720 13.03 34.31 -4.36
CA TRP A 720 13.60 33.18 -5.09
C TRP A 720 15.13 33.22 -5.09
N GLN A 721 15.75 34.36 -5.34
CA GLN A 721 17.21 34.51 -5.32
C GLN A 721 17.82 34.31 -3.93
N THR A 722 17.11 34.66 -2.86
CA THR A 722 17.63 34.65 -1.49
C THR A 722 17.40 33.33 -0.76
N LEU A 723 16.22 32.72 -0.93
CA LEU A 723 15.81 31.51 -0.20
C LEU A 723 15.98 30.22 -1.00
N SER A 724 16.39 30.30 -2.27
CA SER A 724 16.74 29.09 -3.03
C SER A 724 17.93 28.38 -2.41
N VAL A 725 17.82 27.08 -2.24
CA VAL A 725 18.90 26.24 -1.73
C VAL A 725 20.03 26.15 -2.75
N ASP A 726 21.24 26.59 -2.39
CA ASP A 726 22.45 26.39 -3.18
C ASP A 726 22.88 24.92 -3.12
N PHE A 727 22.33 24.15 -4.05
CA PHE A 727 22.51 22.71 -4.09
C PHE A 727 23.96 22.26 -4.41
N PRO A 728 24.70 22.92 -5.35
CA PRO A 728 26.13 22.70 -5.51
C PRO A 728 26.95 22.87 -4.22
N ALA A 729 26.66 23.89 -3.40
CA ALA A 729 27.36 24.08 -2.12
C ALA A 729 27.14 22.91 -1.14
N LEU A 730 25.97 22.26 -1.19
CA LEU A 730 25.66 21.08 -0.36
C LEU A 730 26.33 19.79 -0.83
N THR A 731 26.93 19.78 -2.03
CA THR A 731 27.49 18.58 -2.67
C THR A 731 28.93 18.79 -3.14
N GLU A 732 29.66 19.71 -2.50
CA GLU A 732 31.06 19.97 -2.78
C GLU A 732 31.93 18.71 -2.58
N GLU A 733 32.84 18.46 -3.52
CA GLU A 733 33.72 17.31 -3.47
C GLU A 733 34.71 17.47 -2.29
N PRO A 734 34.80 16.49 -1.38
CA PRO A 734 35.66 16.63 -0.21
C PRO A 734 37.14 16.60 -0.59
N ASP A 735 37.97 17.27 0.22
CA ASP A 735 39.42 17.27 0.08
C ASP A 735 39.99 15.85 0.07
N GLN A 736 40.91 15.59 -0.87
CA GLN A 736 41.54 14.29 -1.08
C GLN A 736 43.07 14.42 -1.12
N ILE A 737 43.73 13.40 -0.58
CA ILE A 737 45.18 13.21 -0.76
C ILE A 737 45.41 12.50 -2.10
N GLN A 738 46.22 13.11 -2.98
CA GLN A 738 46.59 12.52 -4.26
C GLN A 738 47.67 11.43 -4.09
N THR A 739 47.44 10.24 -4.65
CA THR A 739 48.33 9.06 -4.47
C THR A 739 49.06 8.63 -5.74
N LYS A 740 49.05 9.43 -6.82
CA LYS A 740 49.63 9.07 -8.12
C LYS A 740 51.13 8.77 -8.03
N THR A 741 51.89 9.64 -7.38
CA THR A 741 53.35 9.51 -7.24
C THR A 741 53.73 8.24 -6.45
N GLU A 742 53.03 7.98 -5.36
CA GLU A 742 53.23 6.80 -4.52
C GLU A 742 52.85 5.50 -5.22
N THR A 743 51.80 5.52 -6.04
CA THR A 743 51.38 4.34 -6.80
C THR A 743 52.46 3.95 -7.83
N MET A 744 53.10 4.94 -8.47
CA MET A 744 54.23 4.70 -9.35
C MET A 744 55.45 4.16 -8.59
N GLU A 745 55.74 4.70 -7.40
CA GLU A 745 56.84 4.25 -6.55
C GLU A 745 56.63 2.80 -6.06
N ILE A 746 55.44 2.47 -5.56
CA ILE A 746 55.06 1.10 -5.17
C ILE A 746 55.23 0.13 -6.35
N THR A 747 54.84 0.53 -7.56
CA THR A 747 54.98 -0.31 -8.76
C THR A 747 56.45 -0.55 -9.10
N ARG A 748 57.30 0.48 -8.97
CA ARG A 748 58.75 0.37 -9.14
C ARG A 748 59.39 -0.53 -8.09
N LEU A 749 59.03 -0.35 -6.81
CA LEU A 749 59.54 -1.17 -5.70
C LEU A 749 59.15 -2.64 -5.87
N LYS A 750 57.87 -2.95 -6.14
CA LYS A 750 57.42 -4.33 -6.45
C LYS A 750 58.25 -4.99 -7.55
N SER A 751 58.54 -4.24 -8.61
CA SER A 751 59.34 -4.73 -9.74
C SER A 751 60.80 -4.99 -9.34
N ARG A 752 61.40 -4.12 -8.51
CA ARG A 752 62.77 -4.28 -7.98
C ARG A 752 62.88 -5.47 -7.03
N THR A 753 61.99 -5.57 -6.04
CA THR A 753 61.92 -6.68 -5.09
C THR A 753 61.80 -8.03 -5.81
N HIS A 754 60.95 -8.10 -6.86
CA HIS A 754 60.81 -9.30 -7.67
C HIS A 754 62.11 -9.68 -8.40
N ARG A 755 62.80 -8.71 -9.01
CA ARG A 755 64.09 -8.95 -9.71
C ARG A 755 65.19 -9.40 -8.73
N GLN A 756 65.30 -8.78 -7.56
CA GLN A 756 66.30 -9.14 -6.55
C GLN A 756 66.04 -10.52 -5.96
N SER A 757 64.78 -10.87 -5.69
CA SER A 757 64.39 -12.21 -5.23
C SER A 757 64.79 -13.31 -6.23
N GLN A 758 64.49 -13.12 -7.52
CA GLN A 758 64.92 -14.05 -8.58
C GLN A 758 66.44 -14.14 -8.75
N LYS A 759 67.17 -13.04 -8.47
CA LYS A 759 68.63 -13.02 -8.53
C LYS A 759 69.22 -13.78 -7.34
N LEU A 760 68.67 -13.59 -6.15
CA LEU A 760 69.07 -14.29 -4.92
C LEU A 760 68.84 -15.80 -5.04
N GLU A 761 67.68 -16.22 -5.56
CA GLU A 761 67.35 -17.63 -5.79
C GLU A 761 68.33 -18.29 -6.76
N ARG A 762 68.67 -17.61 -7.87
CA ARG A 762 69.69 -18.09 -8.81
C ARG A 762 71.07 -18.26 -8.18
N LEU A 763 71.50 -17.29 -7.37
CA LEU A 763 72.81 -17.36 -6.71
C LEU A 763 72.86 -18.44 -5.63
N ARG A 764 71.76 -18.67 -4.91
CA ARG A 764 71.65 -19.77 -3.94
C ARG A 764 71.73 -21.13 -4.63
N LEU A 765 71.04 -21.30 -5.76
CA LEU A 765 71.14 -22.51 -6.57
C LEU A 765 72.56 -22.73 -7.10
N GLU A 766 73.21 -21.67 -7.61
CA GLU A 766 74.61 -21.71 -8.06
C GLU A 766 75.55 -22.11 -6.91
N LEU A 767 75.35 -21.57 -5.70
CA LEU A 767 76.11 -21.94 -4.51
C LEU A 767 75.94 -23.42 -4.14
N THR A 768 74.70 -23.92 -4.07
CA THR A 768 74.42 -25.33 -3.76
C THR A 768 75.06 -26.26 -4.78
N GLN A 769 74.91 -25.98 -6.08
CA GLN A 769 75.52 -26.77 -7.15
C GLN A 769 77.05 -26.82 -7.02
N LEU A 770 77.70 -25.67 -6.74
CA LEU A 770 79.15 -25.63 -6.59
C LEU A 770 79.63 -26.29 -5.29
N GLN A 771 78.84 -26.26 -4.21
CA GLN A 771 79.13 -26.96 -2.96
C GLN A 771 79.03 -28.48 -3.11
N GLU A 772 77.99 -28.97 -3.78
CA GLU A 772 77.84 -30.40 -4.11
C GLU A 772 79.03 -30.89 -4.94
N ILE A 773 79.41 -30.14 -5.97
CA ILE A 773 80.61 -30.41 -6.78
C ILE A 773 81.87 -30.42 -5.89
N GLU A 774 82.02 -29.48 -4.96
CA GLU A 774 83.19 -29.42 -4.07
C GLU A 774 83.25 -30.62 -3.10
N GLU A 775 82.11 -31.09 -2.58
CA GLU A 775 82.04 -32.27 -1.72
C GLU A 775 82.32 -33.57 -2.47
N GLU A 776 81.75 -33.74 -3.67
CA GLU A 776 82.05 -34.88 -4.56
C GLU A 776 83.55 -34.96 -4.86
N LEU A 777 84.18 -33.80 -5.13
CA LEU A 777 85.63 -33.68 -5.32
C LEU A 777 86.44 -34.08 -4.07
N LYS A 778 85.97 -33.76 -2.87
CA LYS A 778 86.65 -34.10 -1.60
C LYS A 778 86.51 -35.58 -1.23
N GLN A 779 85.40 -36.22 -1.59
CA GLN A 779 85.11 -37.62 -1.26
C GLN A 779 85.79 -38.63 -2.20
N GLY A 780 86.46 -38.17 -3.26
CA GLY A 780 87.18 -39.04 -4.20
C GLY A 780 86.26 -40.00 -4.98
N GLN A 781 84.95 -39.75 -4.95
CA GLN A 781 83.95 -40.50 -5.70
C GLN A 781 83.62 -39.68 -6.96
N ILE A 782 83.97 -40.23 -8.13
CA ILE A 782 83.73 -39.71 -9.49
C ILE A 782 84.83 -38.76 -10.02
N ASP A 783 85.45 -39.16 -11.13
CA ASP A 783 86.30 -38.31 -11.97
C ASP A 783 85.42 -37.39 -12.84
N LEU A 784 84.79 -36.39 -12.22
CA LEU A 784 83.97 -35.38 -12.92
C LEU A 784 84.80 -34.54 -13.91
N PHE A 785 86.13 -34.51 -13.77
CA PHE A 785 87.02 -33.69 -14.60
C PHE A 785 87.11 -34.21 -16.04
N SER A 786 87.15 -35.54 -16.23
CA SER A 786 87.11 -36.13 -17.57
C SER A 786 85.71 -36.08 -18.17
N GLN A 787 84.66 -36.06 -17.35
CA GLN A 787 83.27 -35.98 -17.80
C GLN A 787 82.87 -34.57 -18.31
N TYR A 788 83.41 -33.48 -17.73
CA TYR A 788 83.07 -32.10 -18.10
C TYR A 788 84.19 -31.31 -18.83
N GLN A 789 85.35 -31.92 -19.08
CA GLN A 789 86.50 -31.32 -19.80
C GLN A 789 87.01 -29.97 -19.22
N TRP A 790 86.98 -29.77 -17.90
CA TRP A 790 87.44 -28.51 -17.29
C TRP A 790 88.97 -28.44 -17.19
N SER A 791 89.55 -27.27 -17.51
CA SER A 791 90.98 -27.00 -17.29
C SER A 791 91.30 -26.64 -15.83
N GLU A 792 92.56 -26.68 -15.42
CA GLU A 792 92.98 -26.24 -14.07
C GLU A 792 92.63 -24.76 -13.80
N ILE A 793 92.55 -23.96 -14.87
CA ILE A 793 92.10 -22.57 -14.82
C ILE A 793 90.60 -22.49 -14.50
N ASP A 794 89.77 -23.33 -15.10
CA ASP A 794 88.33 -23.39 -14.85
C ASP A 794 88.01 -23.84 -13.42
N ARG A 795 88.84 -24.76 -12.90
CA ARG A 795 88.77 -25.22 -11.50
C ARG A 795 89.02 -24.06 -10.54
N GLN A 796 90.12 -23.33 -10.71
CA GLN A 796 90.43 -22.19 -9.85
C GLN A 796 89.37 -21.09 -9.98
N ALA A 797 88.82 -20.86 -11.17
CA ALA A 797 87.74 -19.89 -11.39
C ALA A 797 86.45 -20.27 -10.64
N LYS A 798 86.06 -21.55 -10.63
CA LYS A 798 84.89 -22.04 -9.88
C LYS A 798 85.10 -21.98 -8.37
N LEU A 799 86.29 -22.29 -7.86
CA LEU A 799 86.61 -22.15 -6.44
C LEU A 799 86.62 -20.69 -5.98
N ASN A 800 87.15 -19.78 -6.80
CA ASN A 800 87.07 -18.34 -6.53
C ASN A 800 85.60 -17.87 -6.54
N ARG A 801 84.81 -18.32 -7.52
CA ARG A 801 83.37 -18.03 -7.59
C ARG A 801 82.62 -18.56 -6.36
N LEU A 802 82.92 -19.77 -5.91
CA LEU A 802 82.37 -20.38 -4.70
C LEU A 802 82.70 -19.56 -3.44
N ALA A 803 83.90 -19.01 -3.35
CA ALA A 803 84.31 -18.15 -2.23
C ALA A 803 83.64 -16.76 -2.26
N GLU A 804 83.32 -16.22 -3.44
CA GLU A 804 82.67 -14.91 -3.62
C GLU A 804 81.14 -14.97 -3.44
N LEU A 805 80.50 -16.09 -3.80
CA LEU A 805 79.04 -16.24 -3.81
C LEU A 805 78.37 -15.92 -2.45
N PRO A 806 78.89 -16.37 -1.28
CA PRO A 806 78.30 -16.03 0.01
C PRO A 806 78.20 -14.52 0.26
N GLN A 807 79.25 -13.76 -0.08
CA GLN A 807 79.27 -12.30 0.08
C GLN A 807 78.30 -11.61 -0.89
N MET A 808 78.18 -12.12 -2.12
CA MET A 808 77.21 -11.61 -3.10
C MET A 808 75.76 -11.89 -2.68
N ILE A 809 75.50 -13.07 -2.13
CA ILE A 809 74.19 -13.47 -1.59
C ILE A 809 73.82 -12.55 -0.42
N GLU A 810 74.74 -12.33 0.53
CA GLU A 810 74.53 -11.43 1.68
C GLU A 810 74.22 -10.00 1.22
N ALA A 811 75.00 -9.44 0.28
CA ALA A 811 74.77 -8.10 -0.24
C ALA A 811 73.39 -7.94 -0.92
N ILE A 812 72.98 -8.89 -1.76
CA ILE A 812 71.67 -8.86 -2.42
C ILE A 812 70.53 -9.08 -1.42
N GLN A 813 70.77 -9.89 -0.39
CA GLN A 813 69.78 -10.13 0.66
C GLN A 813 69.53 -8.86 1.49
N ILE A 814 70.57 -8.11 1.84
CA ILE A 814 70.44 -6.79 2.51
C ILE A 814 69.66 -5.80 1.64
N GLU A 815 69.98 -5.70 0.34
CA GLU A 815 69.25 -4.82 -0.57
C GLU A 815 67.78 -5.25 -0.72
N LEU A 816 67.51 -6.55 -0.80
CA LEU A 816 66.15 -7.09 -0.90
C LEU A 816 65.34 -6.78 0.36
N GLU A 817 65.91 -6.97 1.54
CA GLU A 817 65.27 -6.64 2.83
C GLU A 817 64.99 -5.14 2.93
N ALA A 818 65.90 -4.28 2.48
CA ALA A 818 65.69 -2.83 2.43
C ALA A 818 64.55 -2.44 1.48
N ASP A 819 64.53 -2.98 0.25
CA ASP A 819 63.47 -2.74 -0.74
C ASP A 819 62.10 -3.29 -0.25
N GLN A 820 62.08 -4.43 0.46
CA GLN A 820 60.88 -5.00 1.08
C GLN A 820 60.32 -4.10 2.19
N ASN A 821 61.17 -3.62 3.10
CA ASN A 821 60.78 -2.71 4.17
C ASN A 821 60.23 -1.39 3.62
N GLN A 822 60.88 -0.80 2.60
CA GLN A 822 60.39 0.42 1.95
C GLN A 822 59.05 0.19 1.22
N LEU A 823 58.89 -0.97 0.58
CA LEU A 823 57.62 -1.36 -0.05
C LEU A 823 56.50 -1.50 0.99
N GLU A 824 56.77 -2.14 2.13
CA GLU A 824 55.80 -2.29 3.23
C GLU A 824 55.36 -0.93 3.77
N GLN A 825 56.31 -0.03 4.07
CA GLN A 825 56.00 1.35 4.52
C GLN A 825 55.16 2.11 3.49
N SER A 826 55.51 2.02 2.20
CA SER A 826 54.77 2.67 1.13
C SER A 826 53.34 2.12 0.98
N LEU A 827 53.15 0.81 1.17
CA LEU A 827 51.83 0.17 1.17
C LEU A 827 50.99 0.63 2.35
N GLN A 828 51.58 0.70 3.56
CA GLN A 828 50.91 1.21 4.76
C GLN A 828 50.46 2.66 4.57
N HIS A 829 51.32 3.52 4.02
CA HIS A 829 51.00 4.93 3.76
C HIS A 829 49.85 5.10 2.75
N ARG A 830 49.89 4.34 1.65
CA ARG A 830 48.81 4.32 0.66
C ARG A 830 47.49 3.87 1.30
N ASP A 831 47.52 2.88 2.18
CA ASP A 831 46.32 2.38 2.84
C ASP A 831 45.77 3.40 3.86
N LEU A 832 46.63 4.13 4.57
CA LEU A 832 46.24 5.27 5.42
C LEU A 832 45.56 6.38 4.59
N TYR A 833 46.14 6.76 3.45
CA TYR A 833 45.55 7.78 2.56
C TYR A 833 44.21 7.34 1.96
N ARG A 834 44.09 6.07 1.56
CA ARG A 834 42.80 5.50 1.13
C ARG A 834 41.76 5.55 2.24
N ASN A 835 42.14 5.21 3.47
CA ASN A 835 41.23 5.28 4.62
C ASN A 835 40.83 6.72 4.94
N PHE A 836 41.77 7.67 4.90
CA PHE A 836 41.50 9.10 5.07
C PHE A 836 40.51 9.62 4.03
N ASN A 837 40.80 9.42 2.73
CA ASN A 837 39.90 9.83 1.66
C ASN A 837 38.50 9.20 1.83
N ARG A 838 38.44 7.89 2.17
CA ARG A 838 37.18 7.19 2.46
C ARG A 838 36.40 7.82 3.62
N SER A 839 37.09 8.22 4.70
CA SER A 839 36.44 8.93 5.82
C SER A 839 35.92 10.31 5.42
N GLN A 840 36.65 11.05 4.57
CA GLN A 840 36.20 12.37 4.13
C GLN A 840 34.91 12.30 3.30
N PHE A 841 34.82 11.33 2.39
CA PHE A 841 33.59 11.06 1.65
C PHE A 841 32.44 10.62 2.57
N ARG A 842 32.69 9.75 3.56
CA ARG A 842 31.65 9.37 4.54
C ARG A 842 31.18 10.59 5.33
N ASN A 843 32.09 11.41 5.83
CA ASN A 843 31.76 12.61 6.59
C ASN A 843 30.98 13.64 5.74
N ALA A 844 31.24 13.74 4.44
CA ALA A 844 30.47 14.58 3.53
C ALA A 844 29.04 14.05 3.35
N GLN A 845 28.88 12.73 3.17
CA GLN A 845 27.57 12.07 3.07
C GLN A 845 26.76 12.19 4.36
N ASP A 846 27.38 11.97 5.53
CA ASP A 846 26.73 12.09 6.83
C ASP A 846 26.30 13.54 7.11
N ARG A 847 27.18 14.52 6.81
CA ARG A 847 26.84 15.95 6.89
C ARG A 847 25.64 16.30 6.03
N LEU A 848 25.63 15.87 4.76
CA LEU A 848 24.50 16.10 3.87
C LEU A 848 23.23 15.44 4.40
N ASN A 849 23.32 14.21 4.94
CA ASN A 849 22.18 13.52 5.51
C ASN A 849 21.56 14.31 6.68
N THR A 850 22.40 14.85 7.57
CA THR A 850 21.98 15.70 8.69
C THR A 850 21.35 17.01 8.19
N VAL A 851 21.95 17.67 7.19
CA VAL A 851 21.37 18.87 6.58
C VAL A 851 19.99 18.57 6.00
N LEU A 852 19.83 17.47 5.28
CA LEU A 852 18.54 17.06 4.70
C LEU A 852 17.48 16.72 5.77
N ASP A 853 17.88 16.20 6.93
CA ASP A 853 16.94 15.98 8.05
C ASP A 853 16.38 17.29 8.60
N CYS A 854 17.22 18.32 8.67
CA CYS A 854 16.85 19.63 9.20
C CYS A 854 16.24 20.58 8.15
N LEU A 855 16.44 20.32 6.86
CA LEU A 855 15.95 21.17 5.78
C LEU A 855 14.41 21.09 5.71
N PRO A 856 13.68 22.22 5.77
CA PRO A 856 12.22 22.21 5.57
C PRO A 856 11.88 21.88 4.11
N SER A 857 10.69 21.33 3.89
CA SER A 857 10.14 21.16 2.54
C SER A 857 10.11 22.50 1.81
N GLN A 858 10.58 22.54 0.55
CA GLN A 858 10.70 23.78 -0.23
C GLN A 858 9.34 24.25 -0.81
N TRP A 859 8.37 24.55 0.07
CA TRP A 859 6.97 24.80 -0.29
C TRP A 859 6.67 26.28 -0.57
N LEU A 860 7.36 27.21 0.09
CA LEU A 860 7.02 28.64 0.08
C LEU A 860 7.09 29.26 -1.33
N LEU A 861 8.16 28.99 -2.08
CA LEU A 861 8.33 29.53 -3.43
C LEU A 861 7.27 29.01 -4.42
N PRO A 862 7.02 27.69 -4.52
CA PRO A 862 5.90 27.16 -5.30
C PRO A 862 4.55 27.75 -4.87
N PHE A 863 4.31 27.89 -3.56
CA PHE A 863 3.08 28.46 -3.04
C PHE A 863 2.87 29.90 -3.51
N LEU A 864 3.88 30.76 -3.33
CA LEU A 864 3.79 32.17 -3.70
C LEU A 864 3.62 32.36 -5.22
N ALA A 865 4.25 31.51 -6.03
CA ALA A 865 4.09 31.54 -7.49
C ALA A 865 2.66 31.18 -7.93
N VAL A 866 2.05 30.17 -7.28
CA VAL A 866 0.64 29.78 -7.54
C VAL A 866 -0.35 30.79 -6.98
N TRP A 867 -0.08 31.33 -5.80
CA TRP A 867 -0.92 32.33 -5.13
C TRP A 867 -0.98 33.67 -5.88
N ASN A 868 0.12 34.06 -6.54
CA ASN A 868 0.20 35.26 -7.38
C ASN A 868 -0.16 34.99 -8.86
N ASP A 869 -0.64 33.79 -9.18
CA ASP A 869 -0.99 33.37 -10.55
C ASP A 869 0.17 33.50 -11.56
N SER A 870 1.42 33.56 -11.08
CA SER A 870 2.64 33.53 -11.90
C SER A 870 2.88 32.14 -12.49
N THR A 871 2.32 31.10 -11.88
CA THR A 871 2.42 29.70 -12.33
C THR A 871 1.08 29.01 -12.09
N ALA A 872 0.61 28.25 -13.09
CA ALA A 872 -0.59 27.43 -12.93
C ALA A 872 -0.36 26.35 -11.87
N GLY A 873 -1.31 26.21 -10.95
CA GLY A 873 -1.22 25.26 -9.86
C GLY A 873 -2.41 25.34 -8.92
N ALA A 874 -2.46 24.39 -8.00
CA ALA A 874 -3.52 24.27 -7.00
C ALA A 874 -2.94 24.26 -5.59
N ILE A 875 -3.64 24.88 -4.64
CA ILE A 875 -3.33 24.83 -3.21
C ILE A 875 -4.43 24.07 -2.47
N ARG A 876 -4.06 23.23 -1.49
CA ARG A 876 -5.01 22.49 -0.66
C ARG A 876 -4.53 22.37 0.77
N VAL A 877 -5.45 22.45 1.74
CA VAL A 877 -5.16 22.18 3.15
C VAL A 877 -5.93 20.95 3.60
N SER A 878 -5.27 20.01 4.28
CA SER A 878 -5.93 18.80 4.77
C SER A 878 -6.81 19.07 5.99
N SER A 879 -7.78 18.18 6.27
CA SER A 879 -8.70 18.31 7.42
C SER A 879 -8.01 18.34 8.79
N PHE A 880 -6.78 17.84 8.89
CA PHE A 880 -5.96 17.84 10.12
C PHE A 880 -4.83 18.87 10.08
N GLY A 881 -4.81 19.78 9.09
CA GLY A 881 -3.71 20.70 8.84
C GLY A 881 -2.70 20.18 7.83
N GLY A 882 -1.72 21.00 7.48
CA GLY A 882 -0.75 20.74 6.41
C GLY A 882 -1.21 21.29 5.05
N LEU A 883 -0.29 21.98 4.38
CA LEU A 883 -0.50 22.65 3.09
C LEU A 883 0.10 21.80 1.97
N THR A 884 -0.67 21.50 0.93
CA THR A 884 -0.19 20.89 -0.30
C THR A 884 -0.23 21.92 -1.41
N VAL A 885 0.88 22.07 -2.12
CA VAL A 885 0.99 22.92 -3.31
C VAL A 885 1.30 22.03 -4.50
N THR A 886 0.47 22.09 -5.52
CA THR A 886 0.63 21.34 -6.76
C THR A 886 0.98 22.32 -7.88
N THR A 887 2.08 22.06 -8.61
CA THR A 887 2.57 22.89 -9.71
C THR A 887 2.81 22.06 -10.96
N TYR A 888 2.78 22.72 -12.12
CA TYR A 888 3.09 22.07 -13.40
C TYR A 888 4.57 21.62 -13.46
N ARG A 889 4.80 20.43 -14.04
CA ARG A 889 6.13 19.84 -14.22
C ARG A 889 6.36 19.49 -15.69
N ASP A 890 7.18 20.30 -16.37
CA ASP A 890 7.39 20.18 -17.82
C ASP A 890 8.34 19.03 -18.24
N ARG A 891 9.07 18.41 -17.31
CA ARG A 891 10.13 17.43 -17.61
C ARG A 891 9.75 16.38 -18.66
N HIS A 892 8.61 15.72 -18.50
CA HIS A 892 8.19 14.67 -19.43
C HIS A 892 7.84 15.23 -20.81
N ASN A 893 7.22 16.40 -20.87
CA ASN A 893 6.91 17.04 -22.14
C ASN A 893 8.19 17.54 -22.81
N ALA A 894 9.15 18.10 -22.08
CA ALA A 894 10.46 18.44 -22.60
C ALA A 894 11.17 17.22 -23.23
N ILE A 895 11.26 16.09 -22.51
CA ILE A 895 11.83 14.84 -23.02
C ILE A 895 11.13 14.41 -24.30
N LEU A 896 9.81 14.31 -24.26
CA LEU A 896 9.06 13.79 -25.40
C LEU A 896 9.06 14.78 -26.58
N ASN A 897 9.09 16.09 -26.36
CA ASN A 897 9.23 17.09 -27.41
C ASN A 897 10.58 16.97 -28.13
N GLY A 898 11.64 16.51 -27.43
CA GLY A 898 12.92 16.16 -28.05
C GLY A 898 12.86 14.91 -28.94
N ILE A 899 11.91 14.00 -28.70
CA ILE A 899 11.76 12.72 -29.43
C ILE A 899 10.93 12.92 -30.69
N LYS A 900 11.40 12.38 -31.83
CA LYS A 900 10.81 12.60 -33.16
C LYS A 900 9.41 12.03 -33.35
N THR A 901 9.16 10.81 -32.87
CA THR A 901 7.86 10.14 -33.01
C THR A 901 7.44 9.55 -31.67
N ARG A 902 6.20 9.82 -31.27
CA ARG A 902 5.63 9.54 -29.95
C ARG A 902 4.34 8.77 -30.14
N ILE A 903 4.31 7.55 -29.62
CA ILE A 903 3.20 6.62 -29.76
C ILE A 903 2.65 6.36 -28.37
N TYR A 904 1.39 6.71 -28.13
CA TYR A 904 0.71 6.56 -26.85
C TYR A 904 -0.23 5.37 -26.93
N LEU A 905 0.06 4.32 -26.16
CA LEU A 905 -0.76 3.13 -26.11
C LEU A 905 -1.67 3.22 -24.88
N ASP A 906 -2.89 3.72 -25.06
CA ASP A 906 -3.85 3.81 -23.97
C ASP A 906 -5.25 3.55 -24.49
N ALA A 907 -5.83 2.42 -24.10
CA ALA A 907 -7.14 1.98 -24.58
C ALA A 907 -8.27 2.91 -24.16
N THR A 908 -8.05 3.64 -23.08
CA THR A 908 -9.10 4.36 -22.37
C THR A 908 -9.03 5.85 -22.60
N ALA A 909 -7.94 6.36 -23.17
CA ALA A 909 -7.74 7.78 -23.42
C ALA A 909 -8.51 8.35 -24.62
N THR A 910 -8.62 9.68 -24.66
CA THR A 910 -9.08 10.43 -25.83
C THR A 910 -8.02 11.45 -26.29
N PRO A 911 -8.10 11.93 -27.55
CA PRO A 911 -7.25 13.01 -28.03
C PRO A 911 -7.31 14.29 -27.18
N GLU A 912 -8.47 14.62 -26.61
CA GLU A 912 -8.68 15.79 -25.75
C GLU A 912 -7.90 15.65 -24.44
N VAL A 913 -7.98 14.49 -23.79
CA VAL A 913 -7.23 14.24 -22.55
C VAL A 913 -5.72 14.22 -22.82
N LEU A 914 -5.28 13.64 -23.94
CA LEU A 914 -3.86 13.66 -24.33
C LEU A 914 -3.38 15.08 -24.64
N SER A 915 -4.20 15.88 -25.31
CA SER A 915 -3.95 17.29 -25.61
C SER A 915 -3.67 18.10 -24.34
N LEU A 916 -4.46 17.88 -23.27
CA LEU A 916 -4.25 18.53 -21.96
C LEU A 916 -2.92 18.13 -21.33
N TYR A 917 -2.60 16.84 -21.25
CA TYR A 917 -1.35 16.35 -20.65
C TYR A 917 -0.11 16.84 -21.42
N ARG A 918 -0.23 16.91 -22.74
CA ARG A 918 0.85 17.30 -23.64
C ARG A 918 0.95 18.80 -23.90
N GLN A 919 -0.02 19.59 -23.43
CA GLN A 919 -0.12 21.02 -23.69
C GLN A 919 0.00 21.34 -25.20
N MET A 920 -0.71 20.56 -26.04
CA MET A 920 -0.69 20.70 -27.50
C MET A 920 -2.09 20.63 -28.12
N PRO A 921 -2.34 21.22 -29.30
CA PRO A 921 -3.64 21.14 -29.96
C PRO A 921 -4.04 19.71 -30.38
N THR A 922 -5.32 19.35 -30.23
CA THR A 922 -5.87 18.04 -30.64
C THR A 922 -5.59 17.70 -32.10
N ARG A 923 -5.56 18.70 -32.99
CA ARG A 923 -5.25 18.52 -34.42
C ARG A 923 -3.87 17.94 -34.72
N HIS A 924 -2.95 17.95 -33.75
CA HIS A 924 -1.62 17.34 -33.89
C HIS A 924 -1.59 15.85 -33.52
N ILE A 925 -2.69 15.30 -33.01
CA ILE A 925 -2.80 13.93 -32.50
C ILE A 925 -3.49 13.06 -33.56
N LEU A 926 -2.78 12.05 -34.06
CA LEU A 926 -3.39 11.03 -34.91
C LEU A 926 -4.08 9.99 -34.03
N TRP A 927 -5.40 9.93 -34.08
CA TRP A 927 -6.18 8.95 -33.32
C TRP A 927 -6.41 7.66 -34.11
N ILE A 928 -5.91 6.54 -33.59
CA ILE A 928 -6.05 5.22 -34.24
C ILE A 928 -6.61 4.17 -33.27
N ALA A 929 -7.24 3.13 -33.81
CA ALA A 929 -7.59 1.93 -33.06
C ALA A 929 -7.69 0.69 -33.97
N GLN A 930 -7.28 -0.46 -33.47
CA GLN A 930 -7.42 -1.72 -34.20
C GLN A 930 -8.90 -2.08 -34.33
N LYS A 931 -9.33 -2.40 -35.55
CA LYS A 931 -10.66 -2.92 -35.85
C LYS A 931 -10.83 -4.29 -35.17
N GLN A 932 -11.64 -4.34 -34.11
CA GLN A 932 -11.94 -5.57 -33.37
C GLN A 932 -13.25 -6.21 -33.83
N LEU A 933 -13.33 -7.54 -33.70
CA LEU A 933 -14.59 -8.28 -33.64
C LEU A 933 -15.15 -8.05 -32.23
N ARG A 934 -16.39 -7.57 -32.09
CA ARG A 934 -17.05 -7.50 -30.78
C ARG A 934 -17.08 -8.90 -30.18
N SER A 935 -16.51 -9.09 -28.99
CA SER A 935 -16.56 -10.34 -28.23
C SER A 935 -18.00 -10.60 -27.78
N GLN A 936 -18.74 -11.41 -28.53
CA GLN A 936 -20.10 -11.83 -28.16
C GLN A 936 -20.13 -12.75 -26.93
N ASN A 937 -18.96 -13.19 -26.46
CA ASN A 937 -18.78 -14.20 -25.43
C ASN A 937 -18.50 -13.63 -24.02
N LEU A 938 -18.50 -12.30 -23.85
CA LEU A 938 -18.33 -11.64 -22.55
C LEU A 938 -19.64 -11.06 -22.04
N LYS A 939 -20.05 -11.47 -20.83
CA LYS A 939 -21.22 -10.92 -20.13
C LYS A 939 -20.78 -10.01 -18.99
N VAL A 940 -21.12 -8.73 -19.06
CA VAL A 940 -20.88 -7.77 -17.98
C VAL A 940 -22.17 -7.61 -17.15
N THR A 941 -22.09 -7.80 -15.84
CA THR A 941 -23.22 -7.64 -14.91
C THR A 941 -22.86 -6.61 -13.85
N TRP A 942 -23.65 -5.55 -13.74
CA TRP A 942 -23.54 -4.56 -12.68
C TRP A 942 -24.51 -4.89 -11.55
N ILE A 943 -23.98 -5.27 -10.40
CA ILE A 943 -24.72 -5.70 -9.22
C ILE A 943 -24.86 -4.53 -8.25
N GLN A 944 -26.10 -4.19 -7.93
CA GLN A 944 -26.49 -3.08 -7.04
C GLN A 944 -27.11 -3.58 -5.71
N GLY A 945 -27.41 -2.67 -4.79
CA GLY A 945 -28.05 -2.93 -3.51
C GLY A 945 -27.09 -3.08 -2.33
N LEU A 946 -25.78 -2.85 -2.53
CA LEU A 946 -24.74 -3.00 -1.50
C LEU A 946 -24.10 -1.67 -1.05
N GLY A 947 -24.64 -0.54 -1.51
CA GLY A 947 -24.04 0.79 -1.38
C GLY A 947 -22.83 0.96 -2.29
N LEU A 948 -22.05 2.02 -2.08
CA LEU A 948 -20.80 2.27 -2.83
C LEU A 948 -19.78 1.11 -2.72
N ALA A 949 -19.91 0.23 -1.72
CA ALA A 949 -18.95 -0.84 -1.40
C ALA A 949 -17.49 -0.36 -1.31
N GLY A 950 -17.29 0.90 -0.88
CA GLY A 950 -15.98 1.56 -0.77
C GLY A 950 -15.07 0.97 0.32
N LYS A 951 -13.84 1.50 0.41
CA LYS A 951 -12.81 1.08 1.39
C LYS A 951 -13.28 1.14 2.85
N ASP A 952 -14.13 2.10 3.19
CA ASP A 952 -14.63 2.37 4.55
C ASP A 952 -16.02 1.75 4.82
N ARG A 953 -16.33 0.64 4.14
CA ARG A 953 -17.62 -0.06 4.29
C ARG A 953 -17.77 -0.76 5.64
N SER A 954 -19.02 -0.79 6.12
CA SER A 954 -19.39 -1.38 7.43
C SER A 954 -19.28 -2.91 7.46
N GLN A 955 -19.17 -3.50 8.66
CA GLN A 955 -19.19 -4.95 8.86
C GLN A 955 -20.45 -5.62 8.28
N SER A 956 -21.58 -4.91 8.25
CA SER A 956 -22.81 -5.44 7.66
C SER A 956 -22.71 -5.54 6.13
N CYS A 957 -22.11 -4.53 5.49
CA CYS A 957 -21.82 -4.55 4.05
C CYS A 957 -20.81 -5.67 3.72
N ASP A 958 -19.72 -5.81 4.50
CA ASP A 958 -18.74 -6.89 4.33
C ASP A 958 -19.39 -8.28 4.38
N ARG A 959 -20.27 -8.54 5.36
CA ARG A 959 -20.98 -9.82 5.47
C ARG A 959 -21.82 -10.13 4.22
N ARG A 960 -22.53 -9.12 3.70
CA ARG A 960 -23.42 -9.26 2.55
C ARG A 960 -22.63 -9.44 1.24
N ILE A 961 -21.51 -8.74 1.10
CA ILE A 961 -20.56 -8.94 -0.01
C ILE A 961 -20.01 -10.36 0.03
N ASN A 962 -19.59 -10.86 1.19
CA ASN A 962 -19.09 -12.24 1.32
C ASN A 962 -20.16 -13.28 0.92
N ALA A 963 -21.41 -13.10 1.35
CA ALA A 963 -22.51 -13.97 0.92
C ALA A 963 -22.71 -13.95 -0.61
N LEU A 964 -22.64 -12.76 -1.23
CA LEU A 964 -22.69 -12.62 -2.68
C LEU A 964 -21.50 -13.30 -3.37
N LEU A 965 -20.29 -13.13 -2.85
CA LEU A 965 -19.09 -13.79 -3.39
C LEU A 965 -19.19 -15.30 -3.30
N ASP A 966 -19.73 -15.85 -2.21
CA ASP A 966 -19.92 -17.29 -2.05
C ASP A 966 -20.93 -17.84 -3.07
N ALA A 967 -22.03 -17.11 -3.32
CA ALA A 967 -22.99 -17.47 -4.38
C ALA A 967 -22.37 -17.41 -5.79
N LEU A 968 -21.55 -16.39 -6.07
CA LEU A 968 -20.85 -16.27 -7.35
C LEU A 968 -19.77 -17.35 -7.54
N ARG A 969 -19.05 -17.71 -6.47
CA ARG A 969 -18.03 -18.79 -6.48
C ARG A 969 -18.65 -20.17 -6.75
N GLN A 970 -19.89 -20.39 -6.34
CA GLN A 970 -20.60 -21.62 -6.71
C GLN A 970 -20.88 -21.71 -8.22
N GLN A 971 -21.11 -20.56 -8.89
CA GLN A 971 -21.31 -20.50 -10.34
C GLN A 971 -19.98 -20.48 -11.11
N HIS A 972 -18.96 -19.83 -10.54
CA HIS A 972 -17.63 -19.64 -11.11
C HIS A 972 -16.55 -20.01 -10.08
N PRO A 973 -16.17 -21.30 -9.96
CA PRO A 973 -15.24 -21.76 -8.93
C PRO A 973 -13.84 -21.11 -8.98
N ASP A 974 -13.42 -20.66 -10.15
CA ASP A 974 -12.12 -20.03 -10.41
C ASP A 974 -12.17 -18.49 -10.45
N ILE A 975 -13.29 -17.87 -10.02
CA ILE A 975 -13.48 -16.41 -10.04
C ILE A 975 -12.39 -15.67 -9.26
N ALA A 976 -11.83 -14.62 -9.86
CA ALA A 976 -10.89 -13.72 -9.20
C ALA A 976 -11.64 -12.51 -8.61
N VAL A 977 -11.24 -12.06 -7.41
CA VAL A 977 -11.85 -10.92 -6.73
C VAL A 977 -10.93 -9.70 -6.80
N PHE A 978 -11.45 -8.58 -7.32
CA PHE A 978 -10.80 -7.27 -7.24
C PHE A 978 -11.50 -6.44 -6.17
N ASP A 979 -10.78 -6.03 -5.13
CA ASP A 979 -11.33 -5.24 -4.03
C ASP A 979 -10.45 -4.01 -3.70
N TRP A 980 -10.77 -3.26 -2.66
CA TRP A 980 -9.88 -2.24 -2.10
C TRP A 980 -8.68 -2.89 -1.42
N GLN A 981 -7.51 -2.24 -1.50
CA GLN A 981 -6.28 -2.77 -0.91
C GLN A 981 -6.43 -3.15 0.58
N SER A 982 -7.16 -2.36 1.37
CA SER A 982 -7.42 -2.61 2.80
C SER A 982 -8.41 -3.75 3.08
N LYS A 983 -9.08 -4.25 2.05
CA LYS A 983 -10.12 -5.27 2.11
C LYS A 983 -9.78 -6.55 1.35
N LYS A 984 -8.76 -6.50 0.47
CA LYS A 984 -8.24 -7.65 -0.26
C LYS A 984 -7.89 -8.77 0.73
N GLN A 985 -8.34 -9.99 0.42
CA GLN A 985 -7.94 -11.19 1.14
C GLN A 985 -6.51 -11.55 0.71
N ASP A 986 -5.64 -11.98 1.64
CA ASP A 986 -4.23 -12.35 1.37
C ASP A 986 -4.11 -13.67 0.57
N THR A 987 -4.87 -13.80 -0.51
CA THR A 987 -4.72 -14.88 -1.49
C THR A 987 -3.97 -14.36 -2.72
N ASP A 988 -3.10 -15.19 -3.27
CA ASP A 988 -2.36 -14.90 -4.51
C ASP A 988 -3.27 -14.88 -5.77
N ALA A 989 -4.55 -15.25 -5.63
CA ALA A 989 -5.51 -15.33 -6.73
C ALA A 989 -6.38 -14.07 -6.92
N ASP A 990 -6.25 -13.08 -6.03
CA ASP A 990 -7.09 -11.88 -6.00
C ASP A 990 -6.30 -10.60 -6.37
N GLY A 991 -7.01 -9.58 -6.85
CA GLY A 991 -6.46 -8.27 -7.21
C GLY A 991 -7.01 -7.14 -6.34
N HIS A 992 -6.55 -5.91 -6.58
CA HIS A 992 -7.14 -4.73 -5.98
C HIS A 992 -7.14 -3.52 -6.92
N TRP A 993 -8.06 -2.58 -6.70
CA TRP A 993 -8.17 -1.35 -7.50
C TRP A 993 -6.89 -0.50 -7.49
N PHE A 994 -6.65 0.23 -8.59
CA PHE A 994 -5.53 1.16 -8.76
C PHE A 994 -4.15 0.51 -8.58
N SER A 995 -4.00 -0.72 -9.08
CA SER A 995 -2.78 -1.51 -8.94
C SER A 995 -2.38 -2.19 -10.25
N ASP A 996 -1.21 -2.81 -10.26
CA ASP A 996 -0.76 -3.69 -11.35
C ASP A 996 -1.64 -4.95 -11.53
N PHE A 997 -2.68 -5.16 -10.70
CA PHE A 997 -3.63 -6.25 -10.90
C PHE A 997 -4.77 -5.86 -11.86
N THR A 998 -5.23 -4.61 -11.80
CA THR A 998 -6.27 -4.09 -12.72
C THR A 998 -5.69 -3.64 -14.05
N ARG A 999 -4.40 -3.28 -14.07
CA ARG A 999 -3.64 -2.82 -15.24
C ARG A 999 -2.36 -3.64 -15.43
N GLY A 1000 -1.75 -3.67 -16.62
CA GLY A 1000 -0.42 -4.29 -16.78
C GLY A 1000 -0.28 -5.81 -16.67
N THR A 1001 -1.06 -6.57 -15.89
CA THR A 1001 -0.84 -8.03 -15.70
C THR A 1001 -1.63 -8.95 -16.64
N ASN A 1002 -1.14 -10.18 -16.82
CA ASN A 1002 -1.84 -11.29 -17.50
C ASN A 1002 -2.27 -12.42 -16.54
N GLU A 1003 -2.09 -12.25 -15.23
CA GLU A 1003 -2.38 -13.27 -14.20
C GLU A 1003 -3.83 -13.76 -14.16
N PHE A 1004 -4.77 -12.96 -14.66
CA PHE A 1004 -6.20 -13.29 -14.67
C PHE A 1004 -6.72 -13.72 -16.05
N SER A 1005 -5.83 -13.97 -17.01
CA SER A 1005 -6.22 -14.24 -18.41
C SER A 1005 -6.83 -15.62 -18.63
N ASP A 1006 -6.60 -16.56 -17.70
CA ASP A 1006 -7.13 -17.91 -17.67
C ASP A 1006 -8.47 -18.03 -16.92
N ARG A 1007 -8.83 -17.02 -16.12
CA ARG A 1007 -10.03 -17.01 -15.27
C ARG A 1007 -11.32 -16.97 -16.08
N SER A 1008 -12.34 -17.72 -15.67
CA SER A 1008 -13.67 -17.69 -16.30
C SER A 1008 -14.47 -16.44 -15.93
N ALA A 1009 -14.20 -15.88 -14.75
CA ALA A 1009 -14.87 -14.70 -14.25
C ALA A 1009 -13.99 -13.81 -13.37
N ILE A 1010 -14.34 -12.52 -13.33
CA ILE A 1010 -13.80 -11.54 -12.38
C ILE A 1010 -14.98 -10.83 -11.70
N VAL A 1011 -14.89 -10.65 -10.39
CA VAL A 1011 -15.79 -9.80 -9.62
C VAL A 1011 -15.01 -8.62 -9.05
N ALA A 1012 -15.46 -7.40 -9.33
CA ALA A 1012 -14.82 -6.18 -8.90
C ALA A 1012 -15.75 -5.42 -7.93
N ILE A 1013 -15.25 -5.14 -6.71
CA ILE A 1013 -16.04 -4.66 -5.58
C ILE A 1013 -15.81 -3.17 -5.34
N GLY A 1014 -16.88 -2.40 -5.38
CA GLY A 1014 -16.89 -0.95 -5.30
C GLY A 1014 -16.57 -0.29 -6.64
N LEU A 1015 -17.16 0.90 -6.85
CA LEU A 1015 -16.77 1.75 -7.99
C LEU A 1015 -15.35 2.30 -7.75
N PRO A 1016 -14.42 2.20 -8.72
CA PRO A 1016 -13.05 2.67 -8.54
C PRO A 1016 -13.00 4.19 -8.67
N MET A 1017 -13.49 4.89 -7.65
CA MET A 1017 -13.47 6.35 -7.56
C MET A 1017 -12.07 6.82 -7.11
N PRO A 1018 -11.27 7.45 -7.99
CA PRO A 1018 -9.96 7.99 -7.61
C PRO A 1018 -10.11 9.18 -6.65
N ASN A 1019 -9.00 9.63 -6.06
CA ASN A 1019 -9.04 10.80 -5.18
C ASN A 1019 -9.45 12.06 -5.97
N ALA A 1020 -10.70 12.48 -5.81
CA ALA A 1020 -11.28 13.64 -6.50
C ALA A 1020 -10.48 14.92 -6.25
N GLY A 1021 -9.97 15.14 -5.03
CA GLY A 1021 -9.14 16.30 -4.73
C GLY A 1021 -7.83 16.30 -5.50
N ALA A 1022 -7.17 15.15 -5.63
CA ALA A 1022 -5.90 15.05 -6.38
C ALA A 1022 -6.12 15.23 -7.89
N LEU A 1023 -7.23 14.71 -8.43
CA LEU A 1023 -7.60 14.93 -9.83
C LEU A 1023 -8.05 16.36 -10.09
N TYR A 1024 -8.66 17.02 -9.12
CA TYR A 1024 -9.01 18.42 -9.20
C TYR A 1024 -7.75 19.30 -9.23
N ASP A 1025 -6.77 19.03 -8.37
CA ASP A 1025 -5.47 19.71 -8.42
C ASP A 1025 -4.79 19.55 -9.79
N LEU A 1026 -4.83 18.33 -10.35
CA LEU A 1026 -4.33 18.04 -11.69
C LEU A 1026 -5.07 18.84 -12.76
N TRP A 1027 -6.40 18.86 -12.71
CA TRP A 1027 -7.23 19.61 -13.65
C TRP A 1027 -6.91 21.11 -13.62
N ILE A 1028 -6.90 21.72 -12.43
CA ILE A 1028 -6.54 23.14 -12.25
C ILE A 1028 -5.15 23.39 -12.84
N THR A 1029 -4.19 22.53 -12.53
CA THR A 1029 -2.80 22.74 -12.98
C THR A 1029 -2.66 22.61 -14.51
N LEU A 1030 -3.44 21.73 -15.15
CA LEU A 1030 -3.41 21.53 -16.60
C LEU A 1030 -4.20 22.58 -17.40
N THR A 1031 -5.26 23.13 -16.82
CA THR A 1031 -6.22 23.99 -17.52
C THR A 1031 -6.20 25.44 -17.06
N ASN A 1032 -5.62 25.69 -15.87
CA ASN A 1032 -5.71 26.94 -15.12
C ASN A 1032 -7.15 27.36 -14.80
N GLN A 1033 -8.08 26.40 -14.68
CA GLN A 1033 -9.49 26.63 -14.36
C GLN A 1033 -9.84 26.05 -12.99
N SER A 1034 -10.30 26.91 -12.07
CA SER A 1034 -10.55 26.59 -10.65
C SER A 1034 -12.03 26.57 -10.26
N ASN A 1035 -12.96 26.50 -11.22
CA ASN A 1035 -14.40 26.53 -10.94
C ASN A 1035 -15.01 25.12 -11.03
N LEU A 1036 -15.57 24.64 -9.92
CA LEU A 1036 -16.23 23.33 -9.78
C LEU A 1036 -17.57 23.21 -10.53
N GLU A 1037 -18.19 24.32 -10.96
CA GLU A 1037 -19.51 24.31 -11.64
C GLU A 1037 -19.47 23.82 -13.10
N HIS A 1038 -18.31 23.37 -13.60
CA HIS A 1038 -18.10 23.04 -15.00
C HIS A 1038 -18.21 21.53 -15.28
N LEU A 1039 -19.20 21.17 -16.13
CA LEU A 1039 -19.33 19.88 -16.84
C LEU A 1039 -17.96 19.26 -17.29
N PRO A 1040 -16.99 20.04 -17.83
CA PRO A 1040 -15.66 19.55 -18.19
C PRO A 1040 -14.88 18.76 -17.11
N PHE A 1041 -14.93 19.15 -15.82
CA PHE A 1041 -14.20 18.40 -14.79
C PHE A 1041 -14.93 17.10 -14.44
N CYS A 1042 -16.27 17.11 -14.38
CA CYS A 1042 -17.06 15.90 -14.17
C CYS A 1042 -16.79 14.88 -15.27
N ASP A 1043 -16.74 15.31 -16.53
CA ASP A 1043 -16.39 14.45 -17.67
C ASP A 1043 -14.96 13.90 -17.54
N PHE A 1044 -14.00 14.75 -17.15
CA PHE A 1044 -12.62 14.33 -16.88
C PHE A 1044 -12.53 13.31 -15.74
N TYR A 1045 -13.26 13.49 -14.65
CA TYR A 1045 -13.28 12.58 -13.49
C TYR A 1045 -13.96 11.25 -13.83
N GLN A 1046 -15.11 11.32 -14.50
CA GLN A 1046 -15.86 10.17 -15.01
C GLN A 1046 -14.97 9.30 -15.91
N HIS A 1047 -14.24 9.93 -16.83
CA HIS A 1047 -13.30 9.26 -17.72
C HIS A 1047 -12.23 8.43 -16.97
N GLN A 1048 -11.75 8.91 -15.81
CA GLN A 1048 -10.78 8.17 -15.00
C GLN A 1048 -11.39 6.90 -14.37
N ILE A 1049 -12.65 6.96 -13.94
CA ILE A 1049 -13.37 5.80 -13.39
C ILE A 1049 -13.60 4.78 -14.50
N ASP A 1050 -14.11 5.24 -15.64
CA ASP A 1050 -14.38 4.43 -16.83
C ASP A 1050 -13.11 3.72 -17.30
N ALA A 1051 -11.98 4.44 -17.31
CA ALA A 1051 -10.69 3.89 -17.67
C ALA A 1051 -10.29 2.71 -16.76
N GLU A 1052 -10.50 2.83 -15.46
CA GLU A 1052 -10.15 1.76 -14.51
C GLU A 1052 -11.03 0.52 -14.70
N ILE A 1053 -12.34 0.72 -14.90
CA ILE A 1053 -13.29 -0.39 -15.14
C ILE A 1053 -12.99 -1.11 -16.45
N LEU A 1054 -12.77 -0.37 -17.55
CA LEU A 1054 -12.45 -0.95 -18.85
C LEU A 1054 -11.16 -1.78 -18.81
N GLN A 1055 -10.16 -1.35 -18.02
CA GLN A 1055 -8.91 -2.09 -17.84
C GLN A 1055 -9.11 -3.38 -17.04
N ALA A 1056 -9.94 -3.34 -15.99
CA ALA A 1056 -10.31 -4.50 -15.18
C ALA A 1056 -11.09 -5.54 -16.02
N VAL A 1057 -12.11 -5.10 -16.77
CA VAL A 1057 -12.86 -5.96 -17.73
C VAL A 1057 -11.90 -6.61 -18.73
N GLY A 1058 -10.92 -5.83 -19.21
CA GLY A 1058 -9.89 -6.26 -20.14
C GLY A 1058 -8.93 -7.35 -19.64
N ARG A 1059 -8.96 -7.70 -18.34
CA ARG A 1059 -8.10 -8.75 -17.75
C ARG A 1059 -8.52 -10.16 -18.15
N LEU A 1060 -9.81 -10.39 -18.44
CA LEU A 1060 -10.35 -11.68 -18.93
C LEU A 1060 -9.90 -12.03 -20.35
N ARG A 1061 -9.36 -11.06 -21.11
CA ARG A 1061 -8.89 -11.25 -22.50
C ARG A 1061 -9.92 -11.90 -23.42
N ALA A 1062 -11.20 -11.57 -23.27
CA ALA A 1062 -12.32 -12.19 -24.01
C ALA A 1062 -12.12 -12.31 -25.52
N ASN A 1063 -11.50 -11.30 -26.14
CA ASN A 1063 -11.16 -11.27 -27.57
C ASN A 1063 -10.23 -12.41 -28.03
N ARG A 1064 -9.50 -13.06 -27.11
CA ARG A 1064 -8.59 -14.19 -27.40
C ARG A 1064 -9.24 -15.55 -27.13
N ARG A 1065 -10.42 -15.56 -26.51
CA ARG A 1065 -11.14 -16.74 -25.99
C ARG A 1065 -12.57 -16.77 -26.54
N THR A 1066 -12.73 -16.56 -27.84
CA THR A 1066 -14.05 -16.36 -28.48
C THR A 1066 -15.02 -17.52 -28.29
N ASP A 1067 -14.50 -18.71 -28.01
CA ASP A 1067 -15.26 -19.95 -27.83
C ASP A 1067 -15.67 -20.19 -26.37
N GLU A 1068 -15.26 -19.33 -25.44
CA GLU A 1068 -15.53 -19.45 -24.01
C GLU A 1068 -16.50 -18.39 -23.51
N SER A 1069 -17.48 -18.77 -22.67
CA SER A 1069 -18.39 -17.81 -22.03
C SER A 1069 -17.74 -17.23 -20.77
N LEU A 1070 -17.50 -15.92 -20.77
CA LEU A 1070 -16.81 -15.21 -19.69
C LEU A 1070 -17.74 -14.22 -18.98
N SER A 1071 -17.56 -14.04 -17.68
CA SER A 1071 -18.39 -13.15 -16.86
C SER A 1071 -17.56 -12.08 -16.14
N PHE A 1072 -17.97 -10.83 -16.22
CA PHE A 1072 -17.44 -9.76 -15.38
C PHE A 1072 -18.56 -9.20 -14.51
N PHE A 1073 -18.35 -9.17 -13.19
CA PHE A 1073 -19.29 -8.64 -12.22
C PHE A 1073 -18.72 -7.36 -11.61
N LEU A 1074 -19.46 -6.26 -11.67
CA LEU A 1074 -19.13 -5.04 -10.93
C LEU A 1074 -20.12 -4.89 -9.79
N ILE A 1075 -19.67 -4.77 -8.55
CA ILE A 1075 -20.52 -4.57 -7.38
C ILE A 1075 -20.40 -3.12 -6.92
N GLY A 1076 -21.51 -2.40 -6.80
CA GLY A 1076 -21.51 -1.07 -6.21
C GLY A 1076 -22.63 -0.19 -6.73
N ASP A 1077 -23.18 0.65 -5.86
CA ASP A 1077 -24.23 1.60 -6.22
C ASP A 1077 -23.64 2.95 -6.64
N THR A 1078 -24.47 3.79 -7.25
CA THR A 1078 -24.16 5.21 -7.45
C THR A 1078 -24.77 6.02 -6.31
N GLU A 1079 -24.06 6.99 -5.76
CA GLU A 1079 -24.68 7.91 -4.81
C GLU A 1079 -25.81 8.71 -5.49
N GLN A 1080 -27.00 8.70 -4.89
CA GLN A 1080 -28.09 9.62 -5.25
C GLN A 1080 -27.84 11.04 -4.68
N SER A 1081 -26.58 11.49 -4.60
CA SER A 1081 -26.27 12.88 -4.29
C SER A 1081 -26.52 13.73 -5.54
N LYS A 1082 -26.98 14.96 -5.33
CA LYS A 1082 -27.71 15.82 -6.29
C LYS A 1082 -27.09 16.07 -7.68
N ASN A 1083 -25.90 15.58 -8.04
CA ASN A 1083 -25.21 15.97 -9.28
C ASN A 1083 -24.42 14.86 -10.03
N LEU A 1084 -24.38 13.59 -9.60
CA LEU A 1084 -23.53 12.55 -10.24
C LEU A 1084 -24.23 11.19 -10.38
N SER A 1085 -25.07 11.03 -11.41
CA SER A 1085 -25.52 9.70 -11.84
C SER A 1085 -24.46 9.04 -12.72
N TYR A 1086 -23.57 8.24 -12.13
CA TYR A 1086 -22.57 7.48 -12.88
C TYR A 1086 -23.26 6.42 -13.78
N GLN A 1087 -22.84 6.33 -15.04
CA GLN A 1087 -23.22 5.25 -15.95
C GLN A 1087 -21.96 4.51 -16.41
N LEU A 1088 -22.09 3.21 -16.65
CA LEU A 1088 -20.99 2.45 -17.23
C LEU A 1088 -20.72 2.92 -18.67
N PRO A 1089 -19.48 2.81 -19.17
CA PRO A 1089 -19.11 3.28 -20.49
C PRO A 1089 -20.00 2.71 -21.60
N ASP A 1090 -20.44 3.54 -22.55
CA ASP A 1090 -21.24 3.13 -23.73
C ASP A 1090 -20.61 2.01 -24.56
N SER A 1091 -19.29 1.83 -24.45
CA SER A 1091 -18.55 0.76 -25.11
C SER A 1091 -18.80 -0.64 -24.53
N LEU A 1092 -19.37 -0.75 -23.33
CA LEU A 1092 -19.69 -2.00 -22.66
C LEU A 1092 -21.19 -2.31 -22.80
N SER A 1093 -21.50 -3.53 -23.23
CA SER A 1093 -22.85 -4.08 -23.08
C SER A 1093 -22.95 -4.73 -21.70
N TYR A 1094 -23.83 -4.22 -20.84
CA TYR A 1094 -24.00 -4.73 -19.48
C TYR A 1094 -25.47 -4.90 -19.09
N THR A 1095 -25.72 -5.74 -18.08
CA THR A 1095 -27.03 -5.91 -17.44
C THR A 1095 -26.95 -5.50 -15.98
N ILE A 1096 -27.99 -4.84 -15.46
CA ILE A 1096 -28.07 -4.47 -14.03
C ILE A 1096 -28.85 -5.55 -13.27
N ARG A 1097 -28.39 -5.94 -12.08
CA ARG A 1097 -29.09 -6.86 -11.16
C ARG A 1097 -28.98 -6.37 -9.71
N GLN A 1098 -29.96 -6.67 -8.86
CA GLN A 1098 -29.80 -6.44 -7.42
C GLN A 1098 -29.07 -7.61 -6.78
N ALA A 1099 -28.25 -7.34 -5.77
CA ALA A 1099 -27.49 -8.36 -5.04
C ALA A 1099 -28.41 -9.42 -4.41
N ARG A 1100 -29.59 -8.98 -3.93
CA ARG A 1100 -30.62 -9.86 -3.35
C ARG A 1100 -31.17 -10.88 -4.35
N ASP A 1101 -31.21 -10.54 -5.64
CA ASP A 1101 -31.74 -11.41 -6.70
C ASP A 1101 -30.77 -12.55 -7.03
N ILE A 1102 -29.50 -12.39 -6.66
CA ILE A 1102 -28.45 -13.40 -6.81
C ILE A 1102 -28.40 -14.29 -5.56
N THR A 1103 -28.47 -13.69 -4.37
CA THR A 1103 -28.55 -14.40 -3.08
C THR A 1103 -29.34 -13.56 -2.07
N PRO A 1104 -30.41 -14.13 -1.46
CA PRO A 1104 -31.17 -13.45 -0.42
C PRO A 1104 -30.30 -12.99 0.76
N GLU A 1105 -29.23 -13.71 1.08
CA GLU A 1105 -28.29 -13.39 2.16
C GLU A 1105 -27.53 -12.07 1.93
N ALA A 1106 -27.46 -11.60 0.68
CA ALA A 1106 -26.90 -10.29 0.37
C ALA A 1106 -27.90 -9.13 0.55
N ALA A 1107 -29.17 -9.39 0.89
CA ALA A 1107 -30.16 -8.35 1.16
C ALA A 1107 -29.94 -7.66 2.52
N THR A 1108 -30.44 -6.43 2.66
CA THR A 1108 -30.51 -5.76 3.96
C THR A 1108 -31.55 -6.40 4.86
N SER A 1109 -31.44 -6.22 6.17
CA SER A 1109 -32.46 -6.68 7.12
C SER A 1109 -33.86 -6.13 6.83
N THR A 1110 -33.93 -4.93 6.24
CA THR A 1110 -35.18 -4.28 5.83
C THR A 1110 -35.78 -4.94 4.60
N GLU A 1111 -34.95 -5.29 3.61
CA GLU A 1111 -35.39 -6.00 2.40
C GLU A 1111 -35.79 -7.45 2.69
N LEU A 1112 -35.04 -8.16 3.53
CA LEU A 1112 -35.41 -9.51 3.99
C LEU A 1112 -36.76 -9.50 4.71
N ALA A 1113 -36.95 -8.57 5.65
CA ALA A 1113 -38.22 -8.42 6.36
C ALA A 1113 -39.37 -8.08 5.41
N TRP A 1114 -39.12 -7.25 4.39
CA TRP A 1114 -40.12 -6.95 3.38
C TRP A 1114 -40.49 -8.17 2.54
N THR A 1115 -39.50 -8.94 2.10
CA THR A 1115 -39.69 -10.18 1.33
C THR A 1115 -40.54 -11.19 2.10
N ILE A 1116 -40.23 -11.41 3.38
CA ILE A 1116 -41.02 -12.28 4.27
C ILE A 1116 -42.47 -11.77 4.39
N VAL A 1117 -42.68 -10.47 4.52
CA VAL A 1117 -44.02 -9.87 4.59
C VAL A 1117 -44.79 -10.09 3.29
N THR A 1118 -44.16 -9.91 2.13
CA THR A 1118 -44.82 -10.04 0.82
C THR A 1118 -45.10 -11.49 0.47
N GLU A 1119 -44.16 -12.41 0.70
CA GLU A 1119 -44.37 -13.86 0.52
C GLU A 1119 -45.50 -14.37 1.42
N MET A 1120 -45.56 -13.87 2.65
CA MET A 1120 -46.63 -14.22 3.57
C MET A 1120 -47.99 -13.70 3.10
N MET A 1121 -48.05 -12.49 2.56
CA MET A 1121 -49.28 -11.96 1.95
C MET A 1121 -49.72 -12.79 0.75
N GLU A 1122 -48.79 -13.22 -0.09
CA GLU A 1122 -49.06 -14.09 -1.24
C GLU A 1122 -49.58 -15.45 -0.81
N ARG A 1123 -48.88 -16.12 0.10
CA ARG A 1123 -49.29 -17.41 0.65
C ARG A 1123 -50.67 -17.31 1.30
N TRP A 1124 -50.90 -16.30 2.15
CA TRP A 1124 -52.19 -16.10 2.81
C TRP A 1124 -53.33 -15.89 1.82
N TRP A 1125 -53.07 -15.12 0.76
CA TRP A 1125 -54.04 -14.91 -0.30
C TRP A 1125 -54.35 -16.21 -1.05
N SER A 1126 -53.33 -16.99 -1.38
CA SER A 1126 -53.49 -18.28 -2.07
C SER A 1126 -54.30 -19.29 -1.25
N GLU A 1127 -54.12 -19.29 0.07
CA GLU A 1127 -54.77 -20.22 1.00
C GLU A 1127 -56.19 -19.79 1.39
N THR A 1128 -56.43 -18.48 1.56
CA THR A 1128 -57.68 -17.96 2.16
C THR A 1128 -58.53 -17.10 1.22
N GLY A 1129 -58.00 -16.67 0.08
CA GLY A 1129 -58.65 -15.70 -0.81
C GLY A 1129 -58.83 -14.30 -0.20
N THR A 1130 -58.15 -14.00 0.92
CA THR A 1130 -58.22 -12.71 1.61
C THR A 1130 -56.82 -12.19 1.98
N LEU A 1131 -56.70 -10.90 2.28
CA LEU A 1131 -55.42 -10.28 2.64
C LEU A 1131 -55.22 -10.24 4.16
N PRO A 1132 -54.05 -10.64 4.69
CA PRO A 1132 -53.79 -10.66 6.12
C PRO A 1132 -53.76 -9.26 6.74
N THR A 1133 -53.98 -9.17 8.05
CA THR A 1133 -53.74 -7.97 8.87
C THR A 1133 -52.28 -7.94 9.33
N GLN A 1134 -51.77 -6.76 9.67
CA GLN A 1134 -50.39 -6.63 10.18
C GLN A 1134 -50.17 -7.50 11.44
N LYS A 1135 -51.18 -7.62 12.30
CA LYS A 1135 -51.13 -8.42 13.53
C LYS A 1135 -51.09 -9.93 13.26
N GLN A 1136 -51.73 -10.39 12.17
CA GLN A 1136 -51.64 -11.78 11.73
C GLN A 1136 -50.24 -12.10 11.19
N ILE A 1137 -49.66 -11.19 10.41
CA ILE A 1137 -48.28 -11.34 9.92
C ILE A 1137 -47.28 -11.32 11.08
N GLU A 1138 -47.46 -10.45 12.07
CA GLU A 1138 -46.64 -10.45 13.30
C GLU A 1138 -46.73 -11.78 14.05
N GLY A 1139 -47.93 -12.34 14.19
CA GLY A 1139 -48.15 -13.60 14.88
C GLY A 1139 -47.46 -14.81 14.23
N GLU A 1140 -47.26 -14.80 12.91
CA GLU A 1140 -46.64 -15.92 12.18
C GLU A 1140 -45.16 -15.70 11.84
N THR A 1141 -44.74 -14.46 11.58
CA THR A 1141 -43.36 -14.14 11.18
C THR A 1141 -42.48 -13.67 12.33
N GLY A 1142 -43.08 -13.26 13.46
CA GLY A 1142 -42.38 -12.61 14.57
C GLY A 1142 -41.93 -11.16 14.28
N ILE A 1143 -42.22 -10.62 13.09
CA ILE A 1143 -41.91 -9.24 12.74
C ILE A 1143 -42.97 -8.33 13.39
N ARG A 1144 -42.54 -7.42 14.28
CA ARG A 1144 -43.46 -6.54 15.02
C ARG A 1144 -44.34 -5.70 14.09
N GLN A 1145 -45.62 -5.54 14.42
CA GLN A 1145 -46.59 -4.75 13.64
C GLN A 1145 -46.06 -3.35 13.29
N ASP A 1146 -45.42 -2.66 14.24
CA ASP A 1146 -44.85 -1.32 14.02
C ASP A 1146 -43.77 -1.32 12.93
N HIS A 1147 -43.00 -2.41 12.84
CA HIS A 1147 -41.97 -2.56 11.81
C HIS A 1147 -42.61 -2.87 10.45
N ILE A 1148 -43.62 -3.75 10.40
CA ILE A 1148 -44.40 -4.03 9.18
C ILE A 1148 -45.05 -2.74 8.65
N SER A 1149 -45.58 -1.90 9.54
CA SER A 1149 -46.16 -0.61 9.18
C SER A 1149 -45.13 0.34 8.56
N LYS A 1150 -43.93 0.44 9.16
CA LYS A 1150 -42.81 1.22 8.62
C LYS A 1150 -42.32 0.69 7.28
N LEU A 1151 -42.23 -0.64 7.13
CA LEU A 1151 -41.87 -1.29 5.87
C LEU A 1151 -42.89 -0.95 4.78
N ALA A 1152 -44.18 -1.10 5.07
CA ALA A 1152 -45.24 -0.75 4.12
C ALA A 1152 -45.25 0.75 3.80
N GLN A 1153 -44.97 1.61 4.77
CA GLN A 1153 -44.81 3.05 4.52
C GLN A 1153 -43.66 3.31 3.53
N LYS A 1154 -42.50 2.66 3.74
CA LYS A 1154 -41.30 2.80 2.90
C LYS A 1154 -41.50 2.26 1.48
N PHE A 1155 -42.06 1.06 1.35
CA PHE A 1155 -42.10 0.30 0.09
C PHE A 1155 -43.44 0.37 -0.65
N SER A 1156 -44.48 0.96 -0.07
CA SER A 1156 -45.81 1.03 -0.73
C SER A 1156 -46.62 2.28 -0.38
N GLY A 1157 -46.04 3.25 0.34
CA GLY A 1157 -46.75 4.46 0.79
C GLY A 1157 -47.78 4.21 1.91
N GLY A 1158 -47.77 3.02 2.52
CA GLY A 1158 -48.58 2.65 3.69
C GLY A 1158 -49.40 1.37 3.49
N TRP A 1159 -49.75 0.71 4.60
CA TRP A 1159 -50.43 -0.60 4.58
C TRP A 1159 -51.77 -0.62 3.85
N LYS A 1160 -52.55 0.46 3.97
CA LYS A 1160 -53.83 0.59 3.26
C LYS A 1160 -53.63 0.70 1.75
N GLN A 1161 -52.56 1.37 1.33
CA GLN A 1161 -52.20 1.51 -0.08
C GLN A 1161 -51.70 0.17 -0.64
N LEU A 1162 -50.84 -0.54 0.11
CA LEU A 1162 -50.39 -1.89 -0.23
C LEU A 1162 -51.55 -2.85 -0.50
N LYS A 1163 -52.55 -2.88 0.40
CA LYS A 1163 -53.74 -3.73 0.23
C LYS A 1163 -54.54 -3.35 -1.01
N ARG A 1164 -54.69 -2.05 -1.29
CA ARG A 1164 -55.39 -1.56 -2.47
C ARG A 1164 -54.67 -1.97 -3.75
N ILE A 1165 -53.35 -1.79 -3.81
CA ILE A 1165 -52.53 -2.20 -4.96
C ILE A 1165 -52.71 -3.70 -5.20
N PHE A 1166 -52.51 -4.54 -4.17
CA PHE A 1166 -52.66 -5.99 -4.29
C PHE A 1166 -54.08 -6.43 -4.71
N GLN A 1167 -55.13 -5.83 -4.13
CA GLN A 1167 -56.52 -6.14 -4.49
C GLN A 1167 -56.88 -5.69 -5.91
N SER A 1168 -56.37 -4.54 -6.35
CA SER A 1168 -56.64 -3.99 -7.69
C SER A 1168 -56.03 -4.83 -8.81
N LEU A 1169 -54.87 -5.46 -8.55
CA LEU A 1169 -54.17 -6.31 -9.51
C LEU A 1169 -54.81 -7.71 -9.63
N ILE A 1170 -55.45 -8.20 -8.57
CA ILE A 1170 -55.99 -9.58 -8.51
C ILE A 1170 -57.48 -9.67 -8.86
N ASN A 1171 -58.28 -8.63 -8.61
CA ASN A 1171 -59.72 -8.65 -8.91
C ASN A 1171 -60.20 -7.38 -9.63
N PRO A 1172 -59.82 -7.19 -10.91
CA PRO A 1172 -60.17 -6.01 -11.69
C PRO A 1172 -61.67 -5.87 -12.00
N MET A 1173 -62.54 -6.80 -11.57
CA MET A 1173 -63.99 -6.70 -11.78
C MET A 1173 -64.78 -6.16 -10.57
N ARG A 1174 -64.22 -6.12 -9.36
CA ARG A 1174 -64.97 -5.70 -8.16
C ARG A 1174 -64.90 -4.21 -7.82
N SER A 1175 -64.05 -3.41 -8.46
CA SER A 1175 -63.89 -1.98 -8.16
C SER A 1175 -64.14 -1.01 -9.32
N TRP A 1176 -64.42 -1.50 -10.53
CA TRP A 1176 -64.45 -0.68 -11.75
C TRP A 1176 -65.85 -0.66 -12.36
N ASN A 1177 -66.78 -0.01 -11.66
CA ASN A 1177 -68.20 0.03 -12.02
C ASN A 1177 -68.53 1.15 -13.04
N ILE A 1178 -67.69 1.37 -14.06
CA ILE A 1178 -67.94 2.40 -15.07
C ILE A 1178 -67.35 1.96 -16.43
N PHE A 1179 -68.16 1.35 -17.29
CA PHE A 1179 -67.87 1.28 -18.73
C PHE A 1179 -69.06 1.90 -19.47
N GLU A 1180 -68.87 3.11 -20.00
CA GLU A 1180 -69.67 3.58 -21.14
C GLU A 1180 -69.27 2.79 -22.40
N PRO A 1181 -70.18 2.64 -23.38
CA PRO A 1181 -69.89 1.92 -24.62
C PRO A 1181 -68.76 2.61 -25.40
N VAL A 1182 -67.92 1.80 -26.04
CA VAL A 1182 -66.86 2.25 -26.97
C VAL A 1182 -67.51 3.14 -28.04
N THR A 1183 -67.00 4.37 -28.22
CA THR A 1183 -67.39 5.22 -29.34
C THR A 1183 -66.58 4.86 -30.58
N GLU A 1184 -67.13 5.04 -31.78
CA GLU A 1184 -66.51 4.67 -33.08
C GLU A 1184 -65.11 5.25 -33.34
N GLN A 1185 -64.58 6.13 -32.48
CA GLN A 1185 -63.22 6.68 -32.57
C GLN A 1185 -62.12 5.77 -31.98
N GLU A 1186 -62.46 4.64 -31.37
CA GLU A 1186 -61.53 3.75 -30.64
C GLU A 1186 -61.22 2.41 -31.37
N ASP A 1187 -61.56 2.28 -32.66
CA ASP A 1187 -61.36 1.05 -33.48
C ASP A 1187 -59.88 0.64 -33.69
N TRP A 1188 -58.92 1.51 -33.36
CA TRP A 1188 -57.48 1.23 -33.46
C TRP A 1188 -56.94 0.41 -32.27
N ILE A 1189 -57.72 0.23 -31.20
CA ILE A 1189 -57.29 -0.43 -29.96
C ILE A 1189 -57.30 -1.97 -30.12
N GLU A 1190 -58.21 -2.53 -30.91
CA GLU A 1190 -58.37 -3.99 -31.08
C GLU A 1190 -57.12 -4.66 -31.69
N PRO A 1191 -56.49 -4.12 -32.76
CA PRO A 1191 -55.21 -4.63 -33.28
C PRO A 1191 -54.04 -4.44 -32.30
N PHE A 1192 -54.04 -3.33 -31.55
CA PHE A 1192 -53.02 -3.00 -30.55
C PHE A 1192 -53.05 -3.98 -29.35
N LEU A 1193 -54.24 -4.42 -28.94
CA LEU A 1193 -54.45 -5.40 -27.87
C LEU A 1193 -53.89 -6.79 -28.21
N VAL A 1194 -54.00 -7.23 -29.47
CA VAL A 1194 -53.51 -8.54 -29.94
C VAL A 1194 -51.99 -8.56 -30.08
N GLU A 1195 -51.38 -7.45 -30.49
CA GLU A 1195 -49.92 -7.36 -30.65
C GLU A 1195 -49.20 -7.16 -29.31
N MET A 1196 -49.82 -6.45 -28.35
CA MET A 1196 -49.24 -6.23 -27.03
C MET A 1196 -49.34 -7.42 -26.08
N SER A 1197 -50.35 -8.29 -26.21
CA SER A 1197 -50.64 -9.35 -25.24
C SER A 1197 -49.61 -10.48 -25.20
N ASP A 1198 -48.91 -10.74 -26.32
CA ASP A 1198 -48.02 -11.92 -26.45
C ASP A 1198 -46.53 -11.61 -26.31
N ARG A 1199 -46.02 -10.46 -26.78
CA ARG A 1199 -44.58 -10.13 -26.73
C ARG A 1199 -44.19 -9.19 -25.60
N THR A 1200 -44.92 -8.08 -25.42
CA THR A 1200 -44.58 -7.06 -24.43
C THR A 1200 -44.68 -7.57 -23.00
N PHE A 1201 -45.73 -8.32 -22.66
CA PHE A 1201 -45.89 -8.83 -21.30
C PHE A 1201 -44.87 -9.94 -20.96
N SER A 1202 -44.49 -10.75 -21.94
CA SER A 1202 -43.39 -11.72 -21.82
C SER A 1202 -42.05 -10.99 -21.56
N ASP A 1203 -41.74 -9.97 -22.35
CA ASP A 1203 -40.49 -9.20 -22.23
C ASP A 1203 -40.44 -8.35 -20.94
N ILE A 1204 -41.59 -7.81 -20.50
CA ILE A 1204 -41.76 -7.07 -19.24
C ILE A 1204 -41.54 -7.98 -18.01
N THR A 1205 -41.95 -9.26 -18.10
CA THR A 1205 -41.71 -10.25 -17.03
C THR A 1205 -40.29 -10.80 -17.00
N GLN A 1206 -39.43 -10.48 -17.99
CA GLN A 1206 -38.04 -10.94 -18.06
C GLN A 1206 -36.99 -9.86 -17.69
N ASN A 1207 -37.40 -8.59 -17.52
CA ASN A 1207 -36.53 -7.45 -17.17
C ASN A 1207 -36.61 -7.07 -15.69
N SER A 1208 -35.64 -6.29 -15.19
CA SER A 1208 -35.63 -5.84 -13.78
C SER A 1208 -36.83 -4.94 -13.44
N SER A 1209 -37.30 -5.06 -12.20
CA SER A 1209 -38.56 -4.51 -11.70
C SER A 1209 -38.70 -2.97 -11.80
N GLU A 1210 -37.61 -2.21 -11.69
CA GLU A 1210 -37.61 -0.74 -11.86
C GLU A 1210 -37.82 -0.31 -13.31
N ALA A 1211 -37.17 -0.97 -14.27
CA ALA A 1211 -37.33 -0.66 -15.69
C ALA A 1211 -38.74 -1.01 -16.17
N THR A 1212 -39.27 -2.13 -15.68
CA THR A 1212 -40.64 -2.58 -15.90
C THR A 1212 -41.67 -1.58 -15.35
N ALA A 1213 -41.50 -1.09 -14.12
CA ALA A 1213 -42.39 -0.11 -13.51
C ALA A 1213 -42.35 1.26 -14.22
N LEU A 1214 -41.17 1.69 -14.68
CA LEU A 1214 -40.98 2.94 -15.42
C LEU A 1214 -41.61 2.84 -16.82
N GLN A 1215 -41.43 1.72 -17.52
CA GLN A 1215 -42.06 1.46 -18.82
C GLN A 1215 -43.58 1.39 -18.71
N LEU A 1216 -44.11 0.79 -17.64
CA LEU A 1216 -45.54 0.74 -17.34
C LEU A 1216 -46.12 2.14 -17.04
N ASN A 1217 -45.43 2.97 -16.24
CA ASN A 1217 -45.87 4.34 -15.97
C ASN A 1217 -45.94 5.19 -17.24
N VAL A 1218 -44.90 5.15 -18.07
CA VAL A 1218 -44.86 5.86 -19.34
C VAL A 1218 -45.96 5.35 -20.27
N LEU A 1219 -46.18 4.03 -20.32
CA LEU A 1219 -47.26 3.44 -21.12
C LEU A 1219 -48.64 3.94 -20.66
N ILE A 1220 -48.88 3.97 -19.34
CA ILE A 1220 -50.12 4.44 -18.71
C ILE A 1220 -50.37 5.93 -18.98
N GLU A 1221 -49.33 6.77 -18.90
CA GLU A 1221 -49.42 8.19 -19.22
C GLU A 1221 -49.73 8.42 -20.70
N VAL A 1222 -49.16 7.60 -21.60
CA VAL A 1222 -49.34 7.72 -23.05
C VAL A 1222 -50.73 7.26 -23.50
N ILE A 1223 -51.21 6.11 -23.00
CA ILE A 1223 -52.51 5.56 -23.43
C ILE A 1223 -53.67 6.07 -22.58
N GLY A 1224 -53.38 6.70 -21.45
CA GLY A 1224 -54.36 7.16 -20.47
C GLY A 1224 -54.82 6.04 -19.53
N TRP A 1225 -55.09 6.42 -18.29
CA TRP A 1225 -55.46 5.51 -17.20
C TRP A 1225 -56.71 4.68 -17.49
N GLN A 1226 -57.69 5.26 -18.18
CA GLN A 1226 -58.94 4.57 -18.55
C GLN A 1226 -58.67 3.46 -19.59
N THR A 1227 -57.84 3.72 -20.59
CA THR A 1227 -57.46 2.75 -21.63
C THR A 1227 -56.63 1.60 -21.04
N TRP A 1228 -55.69 1.92 -20.15
CA TRP A 1228 -54.91 0.92 -19.39
C TRP A 1228 -55.81 -0.04 -18.60
N GLN A 1229 -56.83 0.48 -17.92
CA GLN A 1229 -57.81 -0.36 -17.20
C GLN A 1229 -58.55 -1.32 -18.13
N ARG A 1230 -58.94 -0.85 -19.32
CA ARG A 1230 -59.63 -1.69 -20.32
C ARG A 1230 -58.73 -2.83 -20.80
N ILE A 1231 -57.43 -2.56 -20.99
CA ILE A 1231 -56.41 -3.55 -21.36
C ILE A 1231 -56.27 -4.61 -20.25
N VAL A 1232 -56.06 -4.19 -19.00
CA VAL A 1232 -55.88 -5.11 -17.86
C VAL A 1232 -57.10 -6.00 -17.63
N VAL A 1233 -58.32 -5.49 -17.82
CA VAL A 1233 -59.55 -6.31 -17.68
C VAL A 1233 -59.64 -7.43 -18.73
N ARG A 1234 -59.15 -7.18 -19.96
CA ARG A 1234 -59.15 -8.14 -21.09
C ARG A 1234 -57.96 -9.11 -21.08
N THR A 1235 -56.91 -8.85 -20.29
CA THR A 1235 -55.74 -9.74 -20.15
C THR A 1235 -56.09 -11.07 -19.44
N PRO A 1236 -55.59 -12.23 -19.91
CA PRO A 1236 -55.80 -13.53 -19.25
C PRO A 1236 -55.40 -13.54 -17.78
N SER A 1237 -56.16 -14.27 -16.95
CA SER A 1237 -55.97 -14.34 -15.50
C SER A 1237 -54.58 -14.82 -15.07
N SER A 1238 -53.96 -15.72 -15.86
CA SER A 1238 -52.58 -16.18 -15.64
C SER A 1238 -51.53 -15.08 -15.83
N ILE A 1239 -51.69 -14.24 -16.84
CA ILE A 1239 -50.77 -13.12 -17.14
C ILE A 1239 -50.95 -11.99 -16.11
N ARG A 1240 -52.19 -11.72 -15.68
CA ARG A 1240 -52.46 -10.77 -14.58
C ARG A 1240 -51.85 -11.22 -13.26
N LEU A 1241 -51.93 -12.51 -12.97
CA LEU A 1241 -51.31 -13.11 -11.79
C LEU A 1241 -49.79 -12.98 -11.84
N ASN A 1242 -49.16 -13.30 -12.99
CA ASN A 1242 -47.72 -13.14 -13.17
C ASN A 1242 -47.27 -11.67 -13.09
N LEU A 1243 -48.04 -10.74 -13.64
CA LEU A 1243 -47.77 -9.29 -13.54
C LEU A 1243 -47.88 -8.82 -12.08
N ALA A 1244 -48.90 -9.29 -11.34
CA ALA A 1244 -49.08 -8.97 -9.94
C ALA A 1244 -47.93 -9.53 -9.07
N ILE A 1245 -47.46 -10.74 -9.36
CA ILE A 1245 -46.32 -11.40 -8.70
C ILE A 1245 -45.02 -10.62 -8.98
N ALA A 1246 -44.74 -10.30 -10.25
CA ALA A 1246 -43.54 -9.55 -10.64
C ALA A 1246 -43.48 -8.13 -10.04
N LEU A 1247 -44.62 -7.48 -9.83
CA LEU A 1247 -44.71 -6.16 -9.21
C LEU A 1247 -44.58 -6.18 -7.67
N PHE A 1248 -44.70 -7.34 -7.03
CA PHE A 1248 -44.72 -7.47 -5.56
C PHE A 1248 -43.40 -7.92 -4.93
N GLN A 1249 -42.56 -8.66 -5.64
CA GLN A 1249 -41.34 -9.27 -5.08
C GLN A 1249 -40.22 -8.26 -4.76
N ASP A 1250 -40.26 -7.02 -5.29
CA ASP A 1250 -39.07 -6.13 -5.26
C ASP A 1250 -39.23 -4.76 -4.55
N GLY A 1251 -40.40 -4.41 -4.00
CA GLY A 1251 -40.60 -3.15 -3.27
C GLY A 1251 -40.77 -1.93 -4.19
N PHE A 1252 -41.98 -1.36 -4.22
CA PHE A 1252 -42.49 -0.53 -5.30
C PHE A 1252 -42.89 0.86 -4.80
N THR A 1253 -42.02 1.88 -4.86
CA THR A 1253 -42.41 3.25 -4.43
C THR A 1253 -41.65 4.37 -5.12
N THR A 1254 -42.33 5.07 -6.04
CA THR A 1254 -42.54 6.54 -6.00
C THR A 1254 -43.32 7.02 -7.23
N SER A 1255 -42.91 6.62 -8.43
CA SER A 1255 -43.45 7.12 -9.71
C SER A 1255 -44.91 6.69 -9.98
N PHE A 1256 -45.29 5.44 -9.68
CA PHE A 1256 -46.66 4.96 -9.91
C PHE A 1256 -47.72 5.64 -9.00
N SER A 1257 -47.30 6.20 -7.86
CA SER A 1257 -48.25 6.87 -6.94
C SER A 1257 -48.75 8.22 -7.46
N SER A 1258 -48.01 8.83 -8.40
CA SER A 1258 -48.41 10.09 -9.04
C SER A 1258 -49.49 9.85 -10.10
N ALA A 1259 -49.38 8.77 -10.89
CA ALA A 1259 -50.39 8.37 -11.87
C ALA A 1259 -51.63 7.71 -11.24
N PHE A 1260 -51.52 7.19 -10.01
CA PHE A 1260 -52.63 6.60 -9.25
C PHE A 1260 -53.38 7.61 -8.36
N ARG A 1261 -52.80 8.79 -8.11
CA ARG A 1261 -53.49 9.95 -7.51
C ARG A 1261 -54.18 10.73 -8.61
#